data_AF-A0A9P6MLH2-F1
#
_entry.id   AF-A0A9P6MLH2-F1
#
_cell.length_a   1.000
_cell.length_b   1.000
_cell.length_c   1.000
_cell.angle_alpha   90.00
_cell.angle_beta   90.00
_cell.angle_gamma   90.00
#
_symmetry.space_group_name_H-M   'P 1'
#
loop_
_entity.id
_entity.type
_entity.pdbx_description
1 polymer ?
#
loop_
_entity_poly.entity_id
_entity_poly.type
_entity_poly.pdbx_seq_one_letter_code
_entity_poly.pdbx_strand_id
1 'polypeptide(L)'
;MAFPTRHSFDRVKQPYYVSKQTPAPSLPTYLQDFIKDLSDRKDQDTVRIRIKNLDKNTTATSIKKLFEPFGEIMEVYLDPIEDQERLCASVLFESKPRNIHGLVKACLEIKPHRPLELELVPLKEAKNPRPFCPAEILQLGQKLAPNVFCPEFSAKSDVSIIFQGHRRMVKINFRRKFSDVTIKYQIEMKFQDMDKGCIQIDHLGENMAITIDLRFPPMYWRYDPNMVVGEQLRWSEGASSRRVVDIPPEGSEFNTLLTDNSPIEPNPANLSSKLGRWTVIRLVVNKGVSRNLISFSSYCKKYNLLGQDLPPIIVRNVADVPRPRMDAFKSLPFEVRYLLESALSFNYIVDYDLTPKVAQALCSLEPLKASMILENIVSSRQRVWDVEKYIATEAAKLSRISSTTRIVPPQCIYLRKVIVTPTTIHLQPPTVETSNRIVRHFSKLNDYFLRVEFSDEGYNRVWSKDSSSPENRAIYNRIFAGLNNGLRIGDREYHFLAFSASQLRDNSAWFFCPQGGDQTADSIRQWMGDFSRIKSIAKYAARMGQCFSSTRAIAELTKDEVQTVPDIERDNHNFSDGCGRISNKLAQMIGMEMEKETMPVAFQIRLGGAKGVLVWHPALRERQVQIRPSMTKFDVEHYVLEVIKTSGFIPSYLNRQIILLLTALGVPDEVILDLKDKMVRDLEKIETEETVAVNTLRQNWDENGSSKMMVEMIRAGFMQSQDPFLKNLLTLFKLYMLEELSKRARIFVPKGAYLLGVCDETGDLRENEIFVQVSSTENPTKRTIIEGMCAVVRCPCFHPGDIRVVRAVNCQSLRHLHDVVVFNTKGARGIPSMCSGGDLDGDDYTVIWDPDIVSKIKQEAPMEYVGYEAMKIGENDDTIHEIKKFFVQYAISNNLGLIANAHLALSDKLERGPFNGKCLKLARLHSDAVDFPKSGKPVDLPMELRPKLYPDFMEKPEDKSYKSTRILGKIFRECRRPEQEHFVPRGYHQSFNTALLVDGYDSYVEDAQRCKALYDDEVRSLMNQYGVKSDLEIASGFIMGVDMITNRKEHDVRQSINSAYSFIKRKFRSEFEKEFYSPDSRTIAPSLQQYVERKAAAWYAVCYQNLQPDQSYTFAWVVWDYLCKIASRVRRLQGIEKSSQRIATPQGDPPRPSIDTQTPREDSVQPLQSDMSQVTNGESCDTSIQQQAQSTRIDDGPIKADLASSSSSSSSSNDVSNGVMSLNTTLGNSSTNNAFGQTIPRPSFIRPRTDKPRELRTKITIHAGSMFIEPDVDD
;
A
#
# COMPACT_ATOMS: atom_id res chain seq x y z
N MET A 1 -51.50 -30.72 -40.46
CA MET A 1 -52.33 -31.72 -41.17
C MET A 1 -52.08 -33.10 -40.54
N ALA A 2 -53.03 -34.03 -40.68
CA ALA A 2 -52.94 -35.50 -40.49
C ALA A 2 -52.05 -36.14 -39.37
N PHE A 3 -52.71 -36.94 -38.54
CA PHE A 3 -52.19 -38.03 -37.68
C PHE A 3 -51.67 -39.25 -38.54
N PRO A 4 -51.06 -40.37 -38.02
CA PRO A 4 -51.32 -40.96 -36.69
C PRO A 4 -50.25 -41.83 -35.92
N THR A 5 -50.51 -41.98 -34.62
CA THR A 5 -50.41 -43.17 -33.71
C THR A 5 -49.18 -44.11 -33.59
N ARG A 6 -48.78 -44.31 -32.31
CA ARG A 6 -48.57 -45.56 -31.52
C ARG A 6 -48.10 -46.86 -32.21
N HIS A 7 -47.14 -47.54 -31.56
CA HIS A 7 -47.19 -48.91 -30.96
C HIS A 7 -45.74 -49.38 -30.64
N SER A 8 -45.42 -50.38 -29.82
CA SER A 8 -45.79 -50.84 -28.47
C SER A 8 -44.98 -52.13 -28.21
N PHE A 9 -44.28 -52.22 -27.08
CA PHE A 9 -43.77 -53.45 -26.42
C PHE A 9 -43.25 -54.67 -27.24
N ASP A 10 -41.95 -54.93 -27.03
CA ASP A 10 -41.36 -56.23 -26.59
C ASP A 10 -40.95 -57.32 -27.62
N ARG A 11 -39.95 -58.10 -27.20
CA ARG A 11 -39.40 -59.37 -27.74
C ARG A 11 -38.94 -59.44 -29.20
N VAL A 12 -37.62 -59.43 -29.38
CA VAL A 12 -36.94 -60.13 -30.48
C VAL A 12 -36.04 -61.24 -29.91
N LYS A 13 -36.39 -62.50 -30.16
CA LYS A 13 -35.42 -63.61 -30.14
C LYS A 13 -34.74 -63.71 -31.51
N GLN A 14 -33.56 -64.33 -31.54
CA GLN A 14 -32.71 -64.51 -32.72
C GLN A 14 -33.45 -65.04 -33.96
N PRO A 15 -33.07 -64.57 -35.15
CA PRO A 15 -32.82 -65.41 -36.30
C PRO A 15 -31.33 -65.76 -36.40
N TYR A 16 -31.00 -67.03 -36.64
CA TYR A 16 -29.66 -67.42 -37.07
C TYR A 16 -29.45 -67.04 -38.54
N TYR A 17 -28.32 -66.44 -38.88
CA TYR A 17 -27.76 -66.48 -40.23
C TYR A 17 -26.26 -66.78 -40.16
N VAL A 18 -25.82 -67.82 -40.86
CA VAL A 18 -24.42 -68.22 -40.93
C VAL A 18 -23.76 -67.50 -42.10
N SER A 19 -23.04 -66.42 -41.81
CA SER A 19 -22.10 -65.79 -42.76
C SER A 19 -20.66 -66.16 -42.38
N LYS A 20 -19.85 -66.53 -43.38
CA LYS A 20 -18.48 -67.03 -43.20
C LYS A 20 -17.62 -66.07 -42.36
N GLN A 21 -16.94 -66.60 -41.34
CA GLN A 21 -15.88 -65.88 -40.65
C GLN A 21 -14.65 -65.74 -41.56
N THR A 22 -14.56 -64.63 -42.29
CA THR A 22 -13.24 -64.01 -42.47
C THR A 22 -12.77 -63.53 -41.09
N PRO A 23 -11.55 -63.84 -40.63
CA PRO A 23 -11.06 -63.27 -39.39
C PRO A 23 -11.04 -61.74 -39.51
N ALA A 24 -11.46 -61.04 -38.45
CA ALA A 24 -11.24 -59.61 -38.38
C ALA A 24 -9.73 -59.34 -38.52
N PRO A 25 -9.30 -58.33 -39.30
CA PRO A 25 -7.88 -58.05 -39.47
C PRO A 25 -7.27 -57.80 -38.10
N SER A 26 -6.30 -58.63 -37.71
CA SER A 26 -5.60 -58.52 -36.44
C SER A 26 -5.01 -57.11 -36.33
N LEU A 27 -5.30 -56.42 -35.23
CA LEU A 27 -4.74 -55.11 -34.93
C LEU A 27 -3.22 -55.14 -35.20
N PRO A 28 -2.66 -54.19 -35.97
CA PRO A 28 -1.21 -54.11 -36.21
C PRO A 28 -0.42 -54.22 -34.90
N THR A 29 0.73 -54.90 -34.92
CA THR A 29 1.48 -55.28 -33.70
C THR A 29 1.71 -54.08 -32.77
N TYR A 30 2.09 -52.92 -33.31
CA TYR A 30 2.29 -51.69 -32.53
C TYR A 30 1.06 -51.22 -31.73
N LEU A 31 -0.17 -51.53 -32.19
CA LEU A 31 -1.40 -51.27 -31.44
C LEU A 31 -1.68 -52.35 -30.39
N GLN A 32 -1.28 -53.60 -30.62
CA GLN A 32 -1.36 -54.64 -29.59
C GLN A 32 -0.39 -54.34 -28.44
N ASP A 33 0.84 -53.94 -28.77
CA ASP A 33 1.86 -53.49 -27.81
C ASP A 33 1.38 -52.25 -27.04
N PHE A 34 0.84 -51.24 -27.73
CA PHE A 34 0.23 -50.07 -27.07
C PHE A 34 -0.93 -50.43 -26.13
N ILE A 35 -1.82 -51.34 -26.54
CA ILE A 35 -2.94 -51.82 -25.69
C ILE A 35 -2.40 -52.52 -24.44
N LYS A 36 -1.33 -53.32 -24.57
CA LYS A 36 -0.67 -54.02 -23.47
C LYS A 36 0.01 -53.04 -22.50
N ASP A 37 0.89 -52.18 -23.00
CA ASP A 37 1.63 -51.19 -22.19
C ASP A 37 0.70 -50.19 -21.46
N LEU A 38 -0.50 -49.96 -22.02
CA LEU A 38 -1.55 -49.17 -21.37
C LEU A 38 -2.34 -49.99 -20.35
N SER A 39 -2.61 -51.27 -20.63
CA SER A 39 -3.32 -52.18 -19.69
C SER A 39 -2.51 -52.45 -18.43
N ASP A 40 -1.19 -52.58 -18.56
CA ASP A 40 -0.22 -52.81 -17.47
C ASP A 40 -0.04 -51.60 -16.54
N ARG A 41 -0.64 -50.43 -16.86
CA ARG A 41 -0.74 -49.28 -15.95
C ARG A 41 -1.75 -49.54 -14.84
N LYS A 42 -1.50 -49.00 -13.65
CA LYS A 42 -2.49 -49.04 -12.55
C LYS A 42 -3.66 -48.14 -12.91
N ASP A 43 -4.85 -48.44 -12.40
CA ASP A 43 -6.05 -47.69 -12.74
C ASP A 43 -5.98 -46.20 -12.32
N GLN A 44 -5.17 -45.90 -11.30
CA GLN A 44 -4.91 -44.55 -10.78
C GLN A 44 -3.72 -43.84 -11.47
N ASP A 45 -3.01 -44.47 -12.41
CA ASP A 45 -1.89 -43.82 -13.10
C ASP A 45 -2.41 -42.76 -14.09
N THR A 46 -1.88 -41.55 -13.99
CA THR A 46 -2.11 -40.48 -14.98
C THR A 46 -1.39 -40.83 -16.29
N VAL A 47 -2.13 -40.96 -17.39
CA VAL A 47 -1.62 -41.43 -18.68
C VAL A 47 -1.55 -40.28 -19.70
N ARG A 48 -0.43 -40.15 -20.42
CA ARG A 48 -0.35 -39.31 -21.63
C ARG A 48 -0.22 -40.17 -22.89
N ILE A 49 -1.22 -40.07 -23.77
CA ILE A 49 -1.23 -40.68 -25.10
C ILE A 49 -0.90 -39.59 -26.13
N ARG A 50 0.07 -39.83 -27.01
CA ARG A 50 0.33 -39.00 -28.18
C ARG A 50 -0.24 -39.66 -29.42
N ILE A 51 -0.81 -38.84 -30.30
CA ILE A 51 -1.50 -39.22 -31.53
C ILE A 51 -0.82 -38.45 -32.65
N LYS A 52 -0.21 -39.14 -33.61
CA LYS A 52 0.46 -38.50 -34.77
C LYS A 52 -0.37 -38.66 -36.03
N ASN A 53 -0.02 -37.92 -37.08
CA ASN A 53 -0.68 -37.93 -38.40
C ASN A 53 -2.13 -37.40 -38.39
N LEU A 54 -2.42 -36.38 -37.56
CA LEU A 54 -3.70 -35.68 -37.56
C LEU A 54 -3.75 -34.59 -38.64
N ASP A 55 -4.96 -34.35 -39.18
CA ASP A 55 -5.24 -33.31 -40.17
C ASP A 55 -5.01 -31.90 -39.61
N LYS A 56 -4.57 -30.96 -40.46
CA LYS A 56 -4.22 -29.58 -40.08
C LYS A 56 -5.39 -28.73 -39.57
N ASN A 57 -6.64 -29.13 -39.81
CA ASN A 57 -7.84 -28.47 -39.28
C ASN A 57 -8.31 -29.08 -37.94
N THR A 58 -7.61 -30.11 -37.43
CA THR A 58 -7.95 -30.75 -36.15
C THR A 58 -7.77 -29.76 -34.99
N THR A 59 -8.82 -29.55 -34.19
CA THR A 59 -8.74 -28.70 -32.99
C THR A 59 -8.61 -29.53 -31.70
N ALA A 60 -8.00 -28.96 -30.66
CA ALA A 60 -7.87 -29.61 -29.36
C ALA A 60 -9.24 -29.97 -28.75
N THR A 61 -10.28 -29.16 -29.02
CA THR A 61 -11.67 -29.43 -28.63
C THR A 61 -12.25 -30.65 -29.35
N SER A 62 -11.92 -30.86 -30.63
CA SER A 62 -12.37 -32.02 -31.40
C SER A 62 -11.80 -33.32 -30.84
N ILE A 63 -10.50 -33.32 -30.54
CA ILE A 63 -9.83 -34.44 -29.86
C ILE A 63 -10.40 -34.64 -28.46
N LYS A 64 -10.62 -33.59 -27.66
CA LYS A 64 -11.25 -33.69 -26.33
C LYS A 64 -12.60 -34.42 -26.40
N LYS A 65 -13.49 -34.02 -27.32
CA LYS A 65 -14.82 -34.64 -27.48
C LYS A 65 -14.74 -36.13 -27.88
N LEU A 66 -13.77 -36.52 -28.70
CA LEU A 66 -13.60 -37.91 -29.13
C LEU A 66 -13.10 -38.83 -28.01
N PHE A 67 -12.21 -38.33 -27.14
CA PHE A 67 -11.55 -39.13 -26.11
C PHE A 67 -12.29 -39.13 -24.75
N GLU A 68 -13.15 -38.13 -24.50
CA GLU A 68 -13.92 -37.95 -23.26
C GLU A 68 -14.79 -39.17 -22.83
N PRO A 69 -15.42 -39.95 -23.73
CA PRO A 69 -16.13 -41.18 -23.34
C PRO A 69 -15.26 -42.24 -22.65
N PHE A 70 -13.94 -42.16 -22.79
CA PHE A 70 -12.98 -43.13 -22.27
C PHE A 70 -12.32 -42.71 -20.95
N GLY A 71 -12.56 -41.49 -20.45
CA GLY A 71 -12.05 -41.06 -19.13
C GLY A 71 -11.94 -39.55 -18.97
N GLU A 72 -11.72 -39.06 -17.74
CA GLU A 72 -11.55 -37.63 -17.51
C GLU A 72 -10.19 -37.15 -18.04
N ILE A 73 -10.24 -36.19 -18.96
CA ILE A 73 -9.07 -35.62 -19.63
C ILE A 73 -8.66 -34.33 -18.91
N MET A 74 -7.39 -34.26 -18.49
CA MET A 74 -6.80 -33.09 -17.87
C MET A 74 -6.37 -32.02 -18.88
N GLU A 75 -5.82 -32.46 -20.03
CA GLU A 75 -5.17 -31.60 -21.03
C GLU A 75 -5.20 -32.26 -22.41
N VAL A 76 -5.44 -31.47 -23.45
CA VAL A 76 -5.20 -31.82 -24.86
C VAL A 76 -4.36 -30.70 -25.48
N TYR A 77 -3.26 -31.05 -26.12
CA TYR A 77 -2.34 -30.09 -26.72
C TYR A 77 -1.87 -30.59 -28.10
N LEU A 78 -1.90 -29.71 -29.10
CA LEU A 78 -1.51 -29.97 -30.48
C LEU A 78 -0.17 -29.31 -30.77
N ASP A 79 0.84 -30.12 -31.10
CA ASP A 79 2.09 -29.66 -31.70
C ASP A 79 1.92 -29.61 -33.23
N PRO A 80 2.20 -28.48 -33.91
CA PRO A 80 2.51 -28.50 -35.34
C PRO A 80 3.86 -29.21 -35.56
N ILE A 81 3.92 -30.08 -36.57
CA ILE A 81 5.17 -30.70 -37.01
C ILE A 81 5.92 -29.69 -37.92
N GLU A 82 7.25 -29.81 -38.03
CA GLU A 82 8.08 -28.91 -38.85
C GLU A 82 7.70 -28.93 -40.35
N ASP A 83 7.15 -30.04 -40.85
CA ASP A 83 6.36 -30.10 -42.08
C ASP A 83 4.96 -29.51 -41.86
N GLN A 84 4.67 -28.36 -42.46
CA GLN A 84 3.51 -27.47 -42.18
C GLN A 84 2.10 -28.03 -42.49
N GLU A 85 1.96 -29.33 -42.76
CA GLU A 85 0.68 -29.96 -43.13
C GLU A 85 0.10 -30.93 -42.09
N ARG A 86 0.78 -31.18 -40.97
CA ARG A 86 0.40 -32.24 -40.02
C ARG A 86 0.46 -31.77 -38.56
N LEU A 87 -0.47 -32.29 -37.75
CA LEU A 87 -0.52 -32.07 -36.31
C LEU A 87 -0.25 -33.36 -35.53
N CYS A 88 0.31 -33.21 -34.33
CA CYS A 88 0.42 -34.24 -33.30
C CYS A 88 -0.38 -33.82 -32.06
N ALA A 89 -1.35 -34.61 -31.62
CA ALA A 89 -2.04 -34.37 -30.35
C ALA A 89 -1.36 -35.10 -29.19
N SER A 90 -1.37 -34.49 -28.01
CA SER A 90 -1.02 -35.11 -26.73
C SER A 90 -2.23 -35.01 -25.80
N VAL A 91 -2.85 -36.14 -25.48
CA VAL A 91 -4.02 -36.27 -24.59
C VAL A 91 -3.54 -36.78 -23.23
N LEU A 92 -3.80 -36.04 -22.17
CA LEU A 92 -3.46 -36.39 -20.79
C LEU A 92 -4.74 -36.76 -20.03
N PHE A 93 -4.91 -38.04 -19.69
CA PHE A 93 -5.98 -38.52 -18.82
C PHE A 93 -5.56 -38.45 -17.34
N GLU A 94 -6.51 -38.15 -16.44
CA GLU A 94 -6.22 -38.11 -14.99
C GLU A 94 -5.84 -39.49 -14.44
N SER A 95 -6.49 -40.52 -14.96
CA SER A 95 -6.40 -41.95 -14.59
C SER A 95 -6.32 -42.83 -15.85
N LYS A 96 -6.16 -44.14 -15.71
CA LYS A 96 -6.10 -45.05 -16.88
C LYS A 96 -7.43 -45.01 -17.66
N PRO A 97 -7.41 -44.87 -19.01
CA PRO A 97 -8.63 -44.87 -19.81
C PRO A 97 -9.45 -46.16 -19.66
N ARG A 98 -10.76 -45.97 -19.50
CA ARG A 98 -11.77 -47.02 -19.50
C ARG A 98 -11.98 -47.51 -20.94
N ASN A 99 -12.16 -48.81 -21.12
CA ASN A 99 -12.35 -49.44 -22.44
C ASN A 99 -11.24 -49.08 -23.45
N ILE A 100 -10.00 -49.48 -23.15
CA ILE A 100 -8.80 -49.27 -23.99
C ILE A 100 -9.02 -49.72 -25.45
N HIS A 101 -9.68 -50.86 -25.67
CA HIS A 101 -10.00 -51.35 -27.02
C HIS A 101 -10.99 -50.43 -27.76
N GLY A 102 -11.98 -49.87 -27.06
CA GLY A 102 -12.88 -48.86 -27.60
C GLY A 102 -12.17 -47.55 -27.93
N LEU A 103 -11.22 -47.11 -27.08
CA LEU A 103 -10.39 -45.93 -27.33
C LEU A 103 -9.56 -46.11 -28.62
N VAL A 104 -8.85 -47.23 -28.76
CA VAL A 104 -8.05 -47.52 -29.97
C VAL A 104 -8.95 -47.62 -31.22
N LYS A 105 -10.16 -48.19 -31.10
CA LYS A 105 -11.14 -48.21 -32.20
C LYS A 105 -11.62 -46.80 -32.59
N ALA A 106 -11.90 -45.94 -31.61
CA ALA A 106 -12.30 -44.55 -31.85
C ALA A 106 -11.18 -43.72 -32.51
N CYS A 107 -9.90 -44.00 -32.18
CA CYS A 107 -8.77 -43.44 -32.93
C CYS A 107 -8.83 -43.85 -34.41
N LEU A 108 -9.02 -45.14 -34.69
CA LEU A 108 -9.03 -45.70 -36.05
C LEU A 108 -10.22 -45.26 -36.91
N GLU A 109 -11.27 -44.70 -36.30
CA GLU A 109 -12.44 -44.13 -36.99
C GLU A 109 -12.24 -42.67 -37.43
N ILE A 110 -11.19 -41.99 -36.96
CA ILE A 110 -10.76 -40.69 -37.49
C ILE A 110 -10.19 -40.90 -38.90
N LYS A 111 -10.90 -40.48 -39.96
CA LYS A 111 -10.43 -40.56 -41.36
C LYS A 111 -9.05 -39.91 -41.54
N PRO A 112 -7.97 -40.67 -41.87
CA PRO A 112 -6.63 -40.10 -41.94
C PRO A 112 -5.93 -40.37 -43.29
N HIS A 113 -5.03 -39.48 -43.72
CA HIS A 113 -4.27 -39.68 -44.97
C HIS A 113 -3.15 -40.73 -44.85
N ARG A 114 -2.87 -41.22 -43.65
CA ARG A 114 -1.94 -42.33 -43.30
C ARG A 114 -2.46 -43.02 -42.02
N PRO A 115 -1.99 -44.23 -41.65
CA PRO A 115 -2.29 -44.81 -40.35
C PRO A 115 -1.96 -43.86 -39.18
N LEU A 116 -2.82 -43.84 -38.17
CA LEU A 116 -2.61 -43.06 -36.95
C LEU A 116 -1.69 -43.82 -35.99
N GLU A 117 -0.64 -43.16 -35.53
CA GLU A 117 0.28 -43.71 -34.53
C GLU A 117 -0.16 -43.29 -33.13
N LEU A 118 -0.29 -44.26 -32.22
CA LEU A 118 -0.55 -44.05 -30.80
C LEU A 118 0.72 -44.40 -30.00
N GLU A 119 1.16 -43.48 -29.15
CA GLU A 119 2.39 -43.59 -28.37
C GLU A 119 2.12 -43.22 -26.90
N LEU A 120 2.59 -44.04 -25.95
CA LEU A 120 2.58 -43.67 -24.54
C LEU A 120 3.78 -42.78 -24.23
N VAL A 121 3.54 -41.50 -23.97
CA VAL A 121 4.62 -40.55 -23.67
C VAL A 121 5.11 -40.77 -22.23
N PRO A 122 6.40 -41.07 -22.02
CA PRO A 122 6.97 -41.11 -20.68
C PRO A 122 6.83 -39.74 -20.01
N LEU A 123 6.03 -39.67 -18.94
CA LEU A 123 5.94 -38.48 -18.11
C LEU A 123 7.26 -38.29 -17.36
N LYS A 124 8.15 -37.43 -17.89
CA LYS A 124 9.38 -36.97 -17.20
C LYS A 124 9.04 -36.67 -15.74
N GLU A 125 9.60 -37.46 -14.83
CA GLU A 125 9.31 -37.55 -13.39
C GLU A 125 8.25 -36.56 -12.91
N ALA A 126 6.97 -36.95 -13.01
CA ALA A 126 5.89 -36.18 -12.42
C ALA A 126 6.19 -36.02 -10.92
N LYS A 127 6.47 -34.78 -10.48
CA LYS A 127 6.96 -34.44 -9.13
C LYS A 127 6.01 -34.91 -8.02
N ASN A 128 6.19 -36.19 -7.67
CA ASN A 128 5.33 -37.08 -6.91
C ASN A 128 3.90 -37.25 -7.47
N PRO A 129 3.27 -38.42 -7.27
CA PRO A 129 1.82 -38.55 -7.46
C PRO A 129 1.10 -37.56 -6.55
N ARG A 130 0.07 -36.90 -7.09
CA ARG A 130 -0.79 -35.98 -6.32
C ARG A 130 -1.61 -36.82 -5.32
N PRO A 131 -1.58 -36.56 -4.00
CA PRO A 131 -2.50 -37.20 -3.08
C PRO A 131 -3.94 -36.85 -3.45
N PHE A 132 -4.67 -37.83 -3.97
CA PHE A 132 -6.09 -37.78 -4.29
C PHE A 132 -6.83 -38.64 -3.28
N CYS A 133 -7.85 -38.09 -2.61
CA CYS A 133 -8.71 -38.85 -1.71
C CYS A 133 -10.18 -38.58 -2.07
N PRO A 134 -10.94 -39.59 -2.54
CA PRO A 134 -12.38 -39.43 -2.69
C PRO A 134 -13.03 -39.38 -1.30
N ALA A 135 -14.11 -38.63 -1.20
CA ALA A 135 -14.89 -38.45 0.03
C ALA A 135 -16.36 -38.79 -0.23
N GLU A 136 -17.06 -39.23 0.81
CA GLU A 136 -18.49 -39.55 0.76
C GLU A 136 -19.36 -38.29 0.90
N ILE A 137 -18.86 -37.30 1.66
CA ILE A 137 -19.59 -36.07 1.99
C ILE A 137 -18.62 -34.90 2.08
N LEU A 138 -18.95 -33.79 1.41
CA LEU A 138 -18.46 -32.44 1.69
C LEU A 138 -19.47 -31.72 2.58
N GLN A 139 -18.97 -31.00 3.58
CA GLN A 139 -19.73 -30.05 4.39
C GLN A 139 -18.98 -28.73 4.48
N LEU A 140 -19.70 -27.60 4.41
CA LEU A 140 -19.18 -26.26 4.62
C LEU A 140 -20.03 -25.57 5.70
N GLY A 141 -19.42 -24.73 6.53
CA GLY A 141 -20.12 -24.04 7.62
C GLY A 141 -19.19 -23.30 8.56
N GLN A 142 -19.56 -23.23 9.84
CA GLN A 142 -18.84 -22.48 10.87
C GLN A 142 -18.67 -23.29 12.17
N LYS A 143 -17.73 -22.85 13.03
CA LYS A 143 -17.59 -23.38 14.40
C LYS A 143 -18.39 -22.52 15.39
N LEU A 144 -19.16 -23.17 16.26
CA LEU A 144 -19.89 -22.56 17.38
C LEU A 144 -19.08 -22.60 18.69
N ALA A 145 -18.14 -23.53 18.78
CA ALA A 145 -17.14 -23.65 19.83
C ALA A 145 -15.86 -24.26 19.22
N PRO A 146 -14.69 -24.24 19.89
CA PRO A 146 -13.43 -24.71 19.30
C PRO A 146 -13.50 -26.10 18.65
N ASN A 147 -14.33 -26.99 19.21
CA ASN A 147 -14.59 -28.35 18.74
C ASN A 147 -16.05 -28.63 18.32
N VAL A 148 -16.89 -27.61 18.11
CA VAL A 148 -18.30 -27.79 17.68
C VAL A 148 -18.52 -27.14 16.33
N PHE A 149 -18.78 -27.96 15.30
CA PHE A 149 -19.01 -27.55 13.92
C PHE A 149 -20.50 -27.61 13.56
N CYS A 150 -21.00 -26.57 12.89
CA CYS A 150 -22.33 -26.50 12.32
C CYS A 150 -22.23 -26.46 10.78
N PRO A 151 -22.69 -27.50 10.06
CA PRO A 151 -22.69 -27.53 8.61
C PRO A 151 -23.95 -26.84 8.06
N GLU A 152 -23.75 -25.82 7.24
CA GLU A 152 -24.83 -25.06 6.58
C GLU A 152 -25.04 -25.50 5.13
N PHE A 153 -24.00 -26.07 4.52
CA PHE A 153 -24.03 -26.62 3.16
C PHE A 153 -23.47 -28.05 3.16
N SER A 154 -23.99 -28.89 2.26
CA SER A 154 -23.40 -30.19 1.96
C SER A 154 -23.55 -30.58 0.49
N ALA A 155 -22.63 -31.43 0.03
CA ALA A 155 -22.67 -32.13 -1.26
C ALA A 155 -22.17 -33.57 -1.05
N LYS A 156 -22.71 -34.53 -1.83
CA LYS A 156 -22.35 -35.97 -1.77
C LYS A 156 -21.93 -36.56 -3.12
N SER A 157 -22.07 -35.80 -4.21
CA SER A 157 -21.82 -36.27 -5.57
C SER A 157 -20.39 -35.95 -5.99
N ASP A 158 -19.61 -36.96 -6.35
CA ASP A 158 -18.24 -36.85 -6.89
C ASP A 158 -17.29 -35.99 -6.03
N VAL A 159 -17.36 -36.15 -4.71
CA VAL A 159 -16.53 -35.37 -3.79
C VAL A 159 -15.12 -35.95 -3.74
N SER A 160 -14.10 -35.11 -3.95
CA SER A 160 -12.69 -35.51 -3.81
C SER A 160 -11.79 -34.35 -3.37
N ILE A 161 -10.78 -34.66 -2.56
CA ILE A 161 -9.72 -33.71 -2.15
C ILE A 161 -8.39 -34.06 -2.84
N ILE A 162 -7.73 -33.05 -3.40
CA ILE A 162 -6.52 -33.18 -4.21
C ILE A 162 -5.44 -32.23 -3.66
N PHE A 163 -4.33 -32.79 -3.21
CA PHE A 163 -3.19 -32.05 -2.69
C PHE A 163 -2.16 -31.78 -3.80
N GLN A 164 -1.86 -30.51 -4.10
CA GLN A 164 -0.87 -30.13 -5.11
C GLN A 164 0.33 -29.45 -4.44
N GLY A 165 1.13 -30.23 -3.69
CA GLY A 165 2.24 -29.72 -2.88
C GLY A 165 3.28 -28.89 -3.65
N HIS A 166 3.55 -29.24 -4.92
CA HIS A 166 4.44 -28.46 -5.80
C HIS A 166 3.87 -27.08 -6.19
N ARG A 167 2.55 -26.89 -6.13
CA ARG A 167 1.84 -25.61 -6.30
C ARG A 167 1.46 -24.95 -4.97
N ARG A 168 1.77 -25.59 -3.84
CA ARG A 168 1.36 -25.21 -2.48
C ARG A 168 -0.15 -24.90 -2.36
N MET A 169 -0.99 -25.80 -2.87
CA MET A 169 -2.46 -25.66 -2.81
C MET A 169 -3.20 -26.99 -2.57
N VAL A 170 -4.39 -26.89 -1.99
CA VAL A 170 -5.40 -27.95 -1.87
C VAL A 170 -6.57 -27.59 -2.79
N LYS A 171 -7.13 -28.58 -3.49
CA LYS A 171 -8.38 -28.46 -4.23
C LYS A 171 -9.40 -29.46 -3.69
N ILE A 172 -10.68 -29.11 -3.72
CA ILE A 172 -11.80 -30.02 -3.44
C ILE A 172 -12.78 -29.94 -4.60
N ASN A 173 -13.02 -31.04 -5.30
CA ASN A 173 -14.03 -31.15 -6.35
C ASN A 173 -15.33 -31.69 -5.76
N PHE A 174 -16.47 -31.31 -6.36
CA PHE A 174 -17.79 -31.91 -6.13
C PHE A 174 -18.72 -31.63 -7.32
N ARG A 175 -19.84 -32.35 -7.44
CA ARG A 175 -20.91 -32.05 -8.41
C ARG A 175 -22.19 -31.58 -7.72
N ARG A 176 -22.95 -30.74 -8.41
CA ARG A 176 -24.29 -30.23 -8.03
C ARG A 176 -25.29 -30.50 -9.16
N LYS A 177 -26.50 -30.93 -8.84
CA LYS A 177 -27.57 -31.18 -9.81
C LYS A 177 -28.57 -30.02 -9.88
N PHE A 178 -28.69 -29.40 -11.05
CA PHE A 178 -29.74 -28.44 -11.38
C PHE A 178 -30.91 -29.16 -12.08
N SER A 179 -32.01 -28.45 -12.34
CA SER A 179 -33.19 -29.05 -13.00
C SER A 179 -32.88 -29.61 -14.39
N ASP A 180 -31.94 -28.98 -15.10
CA ASP A 180 -31.55 -29.23 -16.49
C ASP A 180 -30.18 -29.92 -16.65
N VAL A 181 -29.23 -29.71 -15.73
CA VAL A 181 -27.82 -30.14 -15.91
C VAL A 181 -27.12 -30.50 -14.58
N THR A 182 -26.10 -31.37 -14.64
CA THR A 182 -25.19 -31.65 -13.51
C THR A 182 -23.83 -31.00 -13.75
N ILE A 183 -23.32 -30.23 -12.78
CA ILE A 183 -22.15 -29.35 -12.97
C ILE A 183 -21.05 -29.67 -11.95
N LYS A 184 -19.80 -29.70 -12.42
CA LYS A 184 -18.58 -29.86 -11.59
C LYS A 184 -18.16 -28.51 -11.01
N TYR A 185 -18.03 -28.44 -9.69
CA TYR A 185 -17.51 -27.31 -8.94
C TYR A 185 -16.18 -27.69 -8.29
N GLN A 186 -15.35 -26.69 -8.03
CA GLN A 186 -14.05 -26.84 -7.38
C GLN A 186 -13.83 -25.73 -6.37
N ILE A 187 -13.43 -26.09 -5.15
CA ILE A 187 -12.91 -25.20 -4.11
C ILE A 187 -11.38 -25.23 -4.19
N GLU A 188 -10.71 -24.07 -4.13
CA GLU A 188 -9.25 -23.97 -4.12
C GLU A 188 -8.75 -23.15 -2.91
N MET A 189 -7.76 -23.70 -2.20
CA MET A 189 -7.09 -23.11 -1.04
C MET A 189 -5.57 -23.13 -1.28
N LYS A 190 -4.84 -22.04 -1.00
CA LYS A 190 -3.37 -22.01 -1.09
C LYS A 190 -2.78 -22.09 0.31
N PHE A 191 -1.63 -22.75 0.50
CA PHE A 191 -1.02 -22.91 1.83
C PHE A 191 -0.54 -21.56 2.44
N GLN A 192 -0.33 -20.54 1.60
CA GLN A 192 -0.06 -19.16 2.05
C GLN A 192 -1.29 -18.48 2.68
N ASP A 193 -2.50 -18.99 2.39
CA ASP A 193 -3.78 -18.46 2.85
C ASP A 193 -4.33 -19.33 4.02
N MET A 194 -3.52 -20.25 4.55
CA MET A 194 -3.88 -21.27 5.55
C MET A 194 -2.97 -21.18 6.78
N ASP A 195 -3.55 -21.24 7.98
CA ASP A 195 -2.77 -21.18 9.23
C ASP A 195 -2.05 -22.49 9.57
N LYS A 196 -0.99 -22.39 10.40
CA LYS A 196 -0.29 -23.58 10.91
C LYS A 196 -1.25 -24.41 11.77
N GLY A 197 -1.28 -25.71 11.56
CA GLY A 197 -2.16 -26.63 12.30
C GLY A 197 -3.65 -26.59 11.93
N CYS A 198 -4.05 -25.85 10.89
CA CYS A 198 -5.46 -25.69 10.49
C CYS A 198 -6.21 -26.97 10.07
N ILE A 199 -5.50 -28.09 9.82
CA ILE A 199 -6.09 -29.36 9.40
C ILE A 199 -6.14 -30.34 10.57
N GLN A 200 -7.35 -30.74 10.95
CA GLN A 200 -7.62 -31.80 11.92
C GLN A 200 -8.12 -33.07 11.19
N ILE A 201 -7.74 -34.25 11.69
CA ILE A 201 -8.23 -35.54 11.17
C ILE A 201 -8.83 -36.34 12.34
N ASP A 202 -10.15 -36.47 12.36
CA ASP A 202 -10.88 -37.29 13.33
C ASP A 202 -11.04 -38.74 12.81
N HIS A 203 -11.01 -39.71 13.72
CA HIS A 203 -11.39 -41.10 13.43
C HIS A 203 -12.82 -41.38 13.91
N LEU A 204 -13.71 -41.76 13.00
CA LEU A 204 -15.16 -41.88 13.20
C LEU A 204 -15.64 -43.31 12.92
N GLY A 205 -15.25 -44.27 13.76
CA GLY A 205 -15.63 -45.68 13.59
C GLY A 205 -15.03 -46.27 12.31
N GLU A 206 -15.86 -46.56 11.30
CA GLU A 206 -15.43 -47.03 9.98
C GLU A 206 -14.96 -45.91 9.04
N ASN A 207 -15.30 -44.65 9.34
CA ASN A 207 -14.92 -43.49 8.55
C ASN A 207 -13.85 -42.63 9.25
N MET A 208 -13.34 -41.63 8.53
CA MET A 208 -12.49 -40.56 9.03
C MET A 208 -13.05 -39.22 8.57
N ALA A 209 -12.82 -38.14 9.32
CA ALA A 209 -13.20 -36.80 8.90
C ALA A 209 -12.00 -35.85 8.87
N ILE A 210 -11.74 -35.25 7.71
CA ILE A 210 -10.74 -34.19 7.55
C ILE A 210 -11.48 -32.86 7.74
N THR A 211 -11.06 -32.06 8.71
CA THR A 211 -11.56 -30.69 8.94
C THR A 211 -10.47 -29.69 8.62
N ILE A 212 -10.81 -28.62 7.92
CA ILE A 212 -9.91 -27.53 7.57
C ILE A 212 -10.54 -26.23 8.09
N ASP A 213 -9.80 -25.50 8.92
CA ASP A 213 -10.22 -24.25 9.56
C ASP A 213 -9.48 -23.07 8.89
N LEU A 214 -10.15 -22.32 8.03
CA LEU A 214 -9.51 -21.31 7.19
C LEU A 214 -9.57 -19.90 7.80
N ARG A 215 -8.51 -19.11 7.61
CA ARG A 215 -8.50 -17.69 7.97
C ARG A 215 -9.39 -16.84 7.06
N PHE A 216 -9.50 -17.24 5.79
CA PHE A 216 -10.24 -16.53 4.74
C PHE A 216 -11.15 -17.51 3.98
N PRO A 217 -12.22 -17.05 3.32
CA PRO A 217 -13.02 -17.89 2.44
C PRO A 217 -12.17 -18.51 1.32
N PRO A 218 -12.44 -19.77 0.93
CA PRO A 218 -11.72 -20.40 -0.16
C PRO A 218 -12.20 -19.87 -1.53
N MET A 219 -11.39 -20.07 -2.57
CA MET A 219 -11.76 -19.62 -3.92
C MET A 219 -12.68 -20.65 -4.59
N TYR A 220 -13.91 -20.26 -4.92
CA TYR A 220 -14.88 -21.12 -5.59
C TYR A 220 -14.79 -21.00 -7.12
N TRP A 221 -14.90 -22.15 -7.79
CA TRP A 221 -14.85 -22.29 -9.25
C TRP A 221 -15.96 -23.22 -9.75
N ARG A 222 -16.42 -22.98 -10.99
CA ARG A 222 -17.40 -23.76 -11.73
C ARG A 222 -16.81 -24.18 -13.08
N TYR A 223 -16.88 -25.47 -13.41
CA TYR A 223 -16.55 -25.96 -14.75
C TYR A 223 -17.62 -25.50 -15.74
N ASP A 224 -17.22 -24.97 -16.90
CA ASP A 224 -18.11 -24.49 -17.94
C ASP A 224 -17.88 -25.28 -19.24
N PRO A 225 -18.72 -26.28 -19.57
CA PRO A 225 -18.48 -27.20 -20.68
C PRO A 225 -18.52 -26.52 -22.06
N ASN A 226 -19.13 -25.34 -22.13
CA ASN A 226 -19.27 -24.55 -23.35
C ASN A 226 -18.11 -23.57 -23.55
N MET A 227 -17.19 -23.47 -22.58
CA MET A 227 -16.10 -22.50 -22.62
C MET A 227 -14.87 -23.03 -23.40
N VAL A 228 -14.76 -22.59 -24.66
CA VAL A 228 -13.52 -22.75 -25.44
C VAL A 228 -12.53 -21.66 -25.03
N VAL A 229 -11.58 -21.99 -24.15
CA VAL A 229 -10.45 -21.12 -23.79
C VAL A 229 -9.14 -21.79 -24.21
N GLY A 230 -8.50 -21.16 -25.19
CA GLY A 230 -7.29 -21.63 -25.86
C GLY A 230 -7.34 -21.29 -27.34
N GLU A 231 -6.18 -21.07 -27.94
CA GLU A 231 -6.01 -21.17 -29.39
C GLU A 231 -6.42 -22.59 -29.84
N GLN A 232 -6.74 -22.79 -31.12
CA GLN A 232 -7.20 -24.10 -31.67
C GLN A 232 -6.29 -25.28 -31.30
N LEU A 233 -5.02 -24.99 -30.98
CA LEU A 233 -3.97 -25.92 -30.58
C LEU A 233 -4.00 -26.40 -29.13
N ARG A 234 -4.80 -25.84 -28.20
CA ARG A 234 -4.77 -26.31 -26.78
C ARG A 234 -6.08 -26.22 -26.03
N TRP A 235 -6.36 -27.25 -25.24
CA TRP A 235 -7.44 -27.33 -24.26
C TRP A 235 -6.92 -27.88 -22.92
N SER A 236 -7.51 -27.46 -21.80
CA SER A 236 -7.32 -28.14 -20.51
C SER A 236 -8.51 -27.93 -19.58
N GLU A 237 -8.70 -28.84 -18.63
CA GLU A 237 -9.76 -28.74 -17.62
C GLU A 237 -9.64 -27.44 -16.80
N GLY A 238 -8.40 -27.10 -16.42
CA GLY A 238 -8.11 -25.86 -15.68
C GLY A 238 -8.41 -24.58 -16.46
N ALA A 239 -8.29 -24.61 -17.79
CA ALA A 239 -8.70 -23.50 -18.66
C ALA A 239 -10.23 -23.44 -18.89
N SER A 240 -10.97 -24.51 -18.57
CA SER A 240 -12.43 -24.61 -18.71
C SER A 240 -13.19 -24.23 -17.42
N SER A 241 -12.50 -23.66 -16.43
CA SER A 241 -13.05 -23.31 -15.11
C SER A 241 -13.20 -21.80 -14.95
N ARG A 242 -14.35 -21.34 -14.45
CA ARG A 242 -14.61 -19.92 -14.10
C ARG A 242 -14.66 -19.74 -12.58
N ARG A 243 -14.13 -18.65 -12.04
CA ARG A 243 -14.43 -18.20 -10.67
C ARG A 243 -15.93 -17.91 -10.56
N VAL A 244 -16.52 -18.25 -9.42
CA VAL A 244 -17.91 -17.89 -9.07
C VAL A 244 -17.94 -17.11 -7.75
N VAL A 245 -19.02 -16.36 -7.57
CA VAL A 245 -19.30 -15.55 -6.37
C VAL A 245 -20.36 -16.22 -5.47
N ASP A 246 -21.06 -17.21 -6.03
CA ASP A 246 -22.24 -17.89 -5.51
C ASP A 246 -22.29 -19.36 -5.99
N ILE A 247 -23.07 -20.20 -5.29
CA ILE A 247 -23.42 -21.56 -5.71
C ILE A 247 -24.93 -21.72 -5.51
N PRO A 248 -25.74 -21.79 -6.58
CA PRO A 248 -27.19 -21.88 -6.43
C PRO A 248 -27.67 -23.16 -5.71
N PRO A 249 -28.89 -23.14 -5.13
CA PRO A 249 -29.50 -24.32 -4.51
C PRO A 249 -29.64 -25.50 -5.47
N GLU A 250 -29.54 -26.72 -4.94
CA GLU A 250 -29.74 -27.93 -5.74
C GLU A 250 -31.19 -28.02 -6.24
N GLY A 251 -31.39 -28.38 -7.51
CA GLY A 251 -32.70 -28.36 -8.18
C GLY A 251 -33.15 -27.00 -8.74
N SER A 252 -32.41 -25.90 -8.53
CA SER A 252 -32.69 -24.63 -9.22
C SER A 252 -32.39 -24.70 -10.74
N GLU A 253 -32.80 -23.69 -11.51
CA GLU A 253 -32.44 -23.53 -12.92
C GLU A 253 -31.00 -22.99 -13.06
N PHE A 254 -30.16 -23.69 -13.82
CA PHE A 254 -28.71 -23.47 -13.86
C PHE A 254 -28.26 -22.06 -14.29
N ASN A 255 -29.00 -21.40 -15.18
CA ASN A 255 -28.67 -20.09 -15.73
C ASN A 255 -29.43 -18.93 -15.06
N THR A 256 -30.06 -19.15 -13.90
CA THR A 256 -30.67 -18.07 -13.11
C THR A 256 -29.56 -17.16 -12.54
N LEU A 257 -29.12 -16.19 -13.33
CA LEU A 257 -28.43 -15.03 -12.78
C LEU A 257 -29.41 -14.37 -11.81
N LEU A 258 -29.03 -14.32 -10.53
CA LEU A 258 -29.68 -13.43 -9.57
C LEU A 258 -29.28 -12.00 -9.95
N THR A 259 -29.95 -11.44 -10.95
CA THR A 259 -29.91 -10.02 -11.32
C THR A 259 -30.69 -9.22 -10.29
N ASP A 260 -30.31 -9.37 -9.03
CA ASP A 260 -30.80 -8.52 -7.96
C ASP A 260 -30.17 -7.13 -8.14
N ASN A 261 -31.03 -6.16 -8.44
CA ASN A 261 -30.63 -4.77 -8.56
C ASN A 261 -30.50 -4.10 -7.19
N SER A 262 -30.64 -4.84 -6.08
CA SER A 262 -30.32 -4.34 -4.74
C SER A 262 -28.85 -3.93 -4.61
N PRO A 263 -28.53 -3.04 -3.65
CA PRO A 263 -27.18 -2.86 -3.15
C PRO A 263 -26.65 -4.18 -2.56
N ILE A 264 -25.32 -4.35 -2.54
CA ILE A 264 -24.71 -5.53 -1.92
C ILE A 264 -24.66 -5.36 -0.39
N GLU A 265 -25.18 -6.33 0.34
CA GLU A 265 -25.19 -6.37 1.82
C GLU A 265 -24.04 -7.25 2.36
N PRO A 266 -23.40 -6.90 3.50
CA PRO A 266 -22.36 -7.73 4.12
C PRO A 266 -22.90 -9.04 4.72
N ASN A 267 -24.13 -9.02 5.19
CA ASN A 267 -24.76 -10.10 5.95
C ASN A 267 -26.17 -10.41 5.40
N PRO A 268 -26.30 -10.84 4.13
CA PRO A 268 -27.60 -10.98 3.46
C PRO A 268 -28.54 -11.95 4.19
N ALA A 269 -29.84 -11.76 4.06
CA ALA A 269 -30.84 -12.54 4.79
C ALA A 269 -30.85 -14.04 4.40
N ASN A 270 -30.53 -14.39 3.16
CA ASN A 270 -30.54 -15.76 2.67
C ASN A 270 -29.26 -16.52 3.08
N LEU A 271 -29.41 -17.66 3.77
CA LEU A 271 -28.28 -18.53 4.16
C LEU A 271 -27.61 -19.22 2.96
N SER A 272 -28.35 -19.51 1.89
CA SER A 272 -27.80 -20.24 0.71
C SER A 272 -26.83 -19.42 -0.14
N SER A 273 -26.71 -18.11 0.10
CA SER A 273 -25.83 -17.20 -0.66
C SER A 273 -24.60 -16.72 0.13
N LYS A 274 -24.24 -17.38 1.24
CA LYS A 274 -23.19 -16.93 2.19
C LYS A 274 -21.84 -17.64 2.03
N LEU A 275 -21.38 -17.87 0.81
CA LEU A 275 -20.11 -18.56 0.54
C LEU A 275 -18.93 -17.98 1.37
N GLY A 276 -18.84 -16.65 1.45
CA GLY A 276 -17.76 -15.95 2.15
C GLY A 276 -17.85 -15.94 3.68
N ARG A 277 -18.75 -16.74 4.26
CA ARG A 277 -18.76 -17.07 5.69
C ARG A 277 -18.27 -18.48 6.00
N TRP A 278 -18.26 -19.40 5.04
CA TRP A 278 -17.98 -20.81 5.28
C TRP A 278 -16.48 -21.11 5.28
N THR A 279 -15.79 -20.61 6.30
CA THR A 279 -14.35 -20.82 6.51
C THR A 279 -14.02 -22.23 7.04
N VAL A 280 -14.99 -22.97 7.57
CA VAL A 280 -14.77 -24.33 8.08
C VAL A 280 -15.28 -25.37 7.08
N ILE A 281 -14.37 -26.21 6.59
CA ILE A 281 -14.65 -27.29 5.64
C ILE A 281 -14.50 -28.63 6.36
N ARG A 282 -15.47 -29.54 6.23
CA ARG A 282 -15.37 -30.92 6.74
C ARG A 282 -15.66 -31.93 5.61
N LEU A 283 -14.77 -32.89 5.45
CA LEU A 283 -14.84 -33.98 4.47
C LEU A 283 -14.93 -35.32 5.19
N VAL A 284 -15.91 -36.16 4.87
CA VAL A 284 -16.03 -37.53 5.40
C VAL A 284 -15.44 -38.51 4.38
N VAL A 285 -14.50 -39.35 4.82
CA VAL A 285 -13.69 -40.24 3.98
C VAL A 285 -13.75 -41.68 4.51
N ASN A 286 -13.92 -42.63 3.60
CA ASN A 286 -13.98 -44.06 3.92
C ASN A 286 -12.60 -44.64 4.30
N LYS A 287 -12.52 -45.54 5.30
CA LYS A 287 -11.26 -46.23 5.66
C LYS A 287 -10.60 -47.00 4.51
N GLY A 288 -11.37 -47.44 3.50
CA GLY A 288 -10.84 -48.13 2.33
C GLY A 288 -9.76 -47.34 1.56
N VAL A 289 -9.73 -46.00 1.68
CA VAL A 289 -8.75 -45.14 0.98
C VAL A 289 -7.47 -44.86 1.81
N SER A 290 -7.22 -45.62 2.87
CA SER A 290 -6.15 -45.40 3.87
C SER A 290 -4.78 -44.98 3.30
N ARG A 291 -4.28 -45.65 2.24
CA ARG A 291 -2.97 -45.33 1.62
C ARG A 291 -2.87 -43.87 1.13
N ASN A 292 -3.96 -43.33 0.60
CA ASN A 292 -3.96 -41.97 0.06
C ASN A 292 -4.10 -40.94 1.19
N LEU A 293 -4.80 -41.29 2.28
CA LEU A 293 -4.93 -40.46 3.47
C LEU A 293 -3.63 -40.44 4.33
N ILE A 294 -2.90 -41.56 4.41
CA ILE A 294 -1.53 -41.58 4.97
C ILE A 294 -0.62 -40.63 4.18
N SER A 295 -0.68 -40.69 2.85
CA SER A 295 0.05 -39.77 1.97
C SER A 295 -0.34 -38.31 2.24
N PHE A 296 -1.63 -38.00 2.25
CA PHE A 296 -2.16 -36.66 2.57
C PHE A 296 -1.68 -36.16 3.95
N SER A 297 -1.75 -36.99 4.99
CA SER A 297 -1.28 -36.64 6.35
C SER A 297 0.23 -36.36 6.39
N SER A 298 1.05 -37.18 5.72
CA SER A 298 2.49 -36.96 5.59
C SER A 298 2.79 -35.61 4.91
N TYR A 299 2.07 -35.27 3.85
CA TYR A 299 2.16 -33.97 3.20
C TYR A 299 1.71 -32.81 4.10
N CYS A 300 0.61 -32.95 4.84
CA CYS A 300 0.13 -31.91 5.76
C CYS A 300 1.15 -31.66 6.89
N LYS A 301 1.78 -32.72 7.42
CA LYS A 301 2.91 -32.61 8.37
C LYS A 301 4.10 -31.89 7.76
N LYS A 302 4.51 -32.23 6.52
CA LYS A 302 5.63 -31.58 5.81
C LYS A 302 5.48 -30.05 5.65
N TYR A 303 4.26 -29.54 5.58
CA TYR A 303 3.98 -28.10 5.46
C TYR A 303 3.43 -27.48 6.77
N ASN A 304 3.50 -28.18 7.91
CA ASN A 304 3.00 -27.74 9.22
C ASN A 304 1.51 -27.37 9.24
N LEU A 305 0.69 -27.99 8.38
CA LEU A 305 -0.75 -27.77 8.28
C LEU A 305 -1.56 -28.67 9.22
N LEU A 306 -1.00 -29.79 9.69
CA LEU A 306 -1.72 -30.74 10.57
C LEU A 306 -1.66 -30.27 12.03
N GLY A 307 -2.82 -30.15 12.68
CA GLY A 307 -2.94 -29.84 14.10
C GLY A 307 -2.42 -30.96 15.01
N GLN A 308 -2.14 -30.62 16.28
CA GLN A 308 -1.66 -31.53 17.31
C GLN A 308 -2.60 -31.44 18.52
N ASP A 309 -2.89 -32.60 19.14
CA ASP A 309 -3.64 -32.75 20.41
C ASP A 309 -4.99 -32.01 20.48
N LEU A 310 -5.65 -31.85 19.34
CA LEU A 310 -6.96 -31.20 19.23
C LEU A 310 -8.10 -32.14 19.66
N PRO A 311 -9.10 -31.65 20.44
CA PRO A 311 -10.29 -32.43 20.79
C PRO A 311 -11.15 -32.76 19.55
N PRO A 312 -11.78 -33.96 19.48
CA PRO A 312 -12.59 -34.36 18.33
C PRO A 312 -13.73 -33.39 18.01
N ILE A 313 -13.99 -33.16 16.71
CA ILE A 313 -15.05 -32.25 16.26
C ILE A 313 -16.43 -32.91 16.42
N ILE A 314 -17.26 -32.30 17.27
CA ILE A 314 -18.68 -32.59 17.42
C ILE A 314 -19.44 -31.85 16.31
N VAL A 315 -20.26 -32.57 15.55
CA VAL A 315 -21.13 -31.96 14.52
C VAL A 315 -22.52 -31.75 15.10
N ARG A 316 -23.07 -30.54 15.02
CA ARG A 316 -24.47 -30.22 15.36
C ARG A 316 -25.23 -29.82 14.09
N ASN A 317 -26.49 -30.23 13.96
CA ASN A 317 -27.32 -29.85 12.80
C ASN A 317 -27.76 -28.39 12.93
N VAL A 318 -27.72 -27.62 11.84
CA VAL A 318 -28.20 -26.23 11.79
C VAL A 318 -29.68 -26.08 12.15
N ALA A 319 -30.47 -27.15 12.01
CA ALA A 319 -31.87 -27.20 12.46
C ALA A 319 -32.03 -27.15 14.00
N ASP A 320 -31.02 -27.60 14.75
CA ASP A 320 -31.06 -27.70 16.22
C ASP A 320 -30.55 -26.42 16.91
N VAL A 321 -30.04 -25.46 16.15
CA VAL A 321 -29.43 -24.22 16.67
C VAL A 321 -30.43 -23.06 16.59
N PRO A 322 -30.70 -22.33 17.68
CA PRO A 322 -31.58 -21.16 17.65
C PRO A 322 -31.11 -20.12 16.64
N ARG A 323 -31.97 -19.74 15.69
CA ARG A 323 -31.66 -18.69 14.71
C ARG A 323 -31.63 -17.31 15.38
N PRO A 324 -30.64 -16.44 15.06
CA PRO A 324 -30.54 -15.11 15.64
C PRO A 324 -31.69 -14.20 15.21
N ARG A 325 -32.12 -13.32 16.12
CA ARG A 325 -33.19 -12.33 15.88
C ARG A 325 -32.59 -10.97 15.54
N MET A 326 -32.28 -10.76 14.26
CA MET A 326 -31.67 -9.53 13.75
C MET A 326 -32.49 -8.26 14.09
N ASP A 327 -33.80 -8.37 14.28
CA ASP A 327 -34.65 -7.24 14.69
C ASP A 327 -34.22 -6.59 16.02
N ALA A 328 -33.69 -7.38 16.96
CA ALA A 328 -33.20 -6.87 18.25
C ALA A 328 -31.98 -5.95 18.13
N PHE A 329 -31.30 -5.96 16.97
CA PHE A 329 -30.12 -5.15 16.70
C PHE A 329 -30.44 -3.92 15.84
N LYS A 330 -31.67 -3.75 15.36
CA LYS A 330 -32.11 -2.58 14.59
C LYS A 330 -32.15 -1.29 15.40
N SER A 331 -32.26 -1.39 16.73
CA SER A 331 -32.27 -0.25 17.67
C SER A 331 -30.87 0.21 18.10
N LEU A 332 -29.80 -0.46 17.67
CA LEU A 332 -28.43 -0.02 17.96
C LEU A 332 -28.06 1.22 17.13
N PRO A 333 -27.34 2.20 17.71
CA PRO A 333 -26.73 3.29 16.95
C PRO A 333 -25.85 2.77 15.81
N PHE A 334 -25.79 3.52 14.70
CA PHE A 334 -25.12 3.08 13.47
C PHE A 334 -23.65 2.71 13.70
N GLU A 335 -22.92 3.47 14.53
CA GLU A 335 -21.53 3.21 14.87
C GLU A 335 -21.33 1.89 15.64
N VAL A 336 -22.24 1.55 16.56
CA VAL A 336 -22.23 0.28 17.30
C VAL A 336 -22.59 -0.87 16.35
N ARG A 337 -23.64 -0.68 15.53
CA ARG A 337 -24.10 -1.69 14.56
C ARG A 337 -23.08 -1.96 13.46
N TYR A 338 -22.39 -0.93 12.95
CA TYR A 338 -21.29 -1.05 11.99
C TYR A 338 -20.14 -1.90 12.55
N LEU A 339 -19.78 -1.71 13.81
CA LEU A 339 -18.72 -2.48 14.48
C LEU A 339 -19.15 -3.92 14.81
N LEU A 340 -20.45 -4.15 15.06
CA LEU A 340 -21.01 -5.50 15.18
C LEU A 340 -21.00 -6.23 13.82
N GLU A 341 -21.45 -5.57 12.75
CA GLU A 341 -21.39 -6.10 11.38
C GLU A 341 -19.92 -6.31 10.92
N SER A 342 -18.96 -5.52 11.43
CA SER A 342 -17.51 -5.72 11.28
C SER A 342 -17.02 -7.01 11.96
N ALA A 343 -17.29 -7.20 13.25
CA ALA A 343 -16.87 -8.40 13.99
C ALA A 343 -17.48 -9.70 13.39
N LEU A 344 -18.71 -9.62 12.88
CA LEU A 344 -19.35 -10.69 12.11
C LEU A 344 -18.64 -10.93 10.76
N SER A 345 -18.29 -9.87 10.03
CA SER A 345 -17.69 -9.99 8.69
C SER A 345 -16.32 -10.67 8.67
N PHE A 346 -15.57 -10.63 9.77
CA PHE A 346 -14.31 -11.36 9.94
C PHE A 346 -14.46 -12.71 10.65
N ASN A 347 -15.69 -13.12 10.99
CA ASN A 347 -16.00 -14.28 11.83
C ASN A 347 -15.33 -14.28 13.22
N TYR A 348 -14.99 -13.10 13.77
CA TYR A 348 -14.55 -12.97 15.17
C TYR A 348 -15.70 -13.26 16.16
N ILE A 349 -16.93 -13.06 15.70
CA ILE A 349 -18.19 -13.59 16.27
C ILE A 349 -19.00 -14.26 15.12
N VAL A 350 -19.87 -15.24 15.41
CA VAL A 350 -20.82 -15.80 14.44
C VAL A 350 -22.19 -15.18 14.67
N ASP A 351 -23.10 -15.26 13.70
CA ASP A 351 -24.46 -14.76 13.92
C ASP A 351 -25.26 -15.59 14.93
N TYR A 352 -24.93 -16.87 15.15
CA TYR A 352 -25.49 -17.67 16.25
C TYR A 352 -25.18 -17.10 17.66
N ASP A 353 -24.15 -16.26 17.82
CA ASP A 353 -23.83 -15.59 19.09
C ASP A 353 -24.76 -14.39 19.38
N LEU A 354 -25.51 -13.92 18.37
CA LEU A 354 -26.36 -12.73 18.42
C LEU A 354 -27.69 -13.01 19.14
N THR A 355 -27.60 -13.39 20.41
CA THR A 355 -28.75 -13.63 21.27
C THR A 355 -29.45 -12.31 21.64
N PRO A 356 -30.74 -12.33 22.02
CA PRO A 356 -31.43 -11.15 22.54
C PRO A 356 -30.76 -10.51 23.76
N LYS A 357 -30.02 -11.29 24.55
CA LYS A 357 -29.21 -10.77 25.67
C LYS A 357 -28.01 -9.95 25.20
N VAL A 358 -27.31 -10.39 24.14
CA VAL A 358 -26.19 -9.63 23.55
C VAL A 358 -26.70 -8.30 22.98
N ALA A 359 -27.86 -8.30 22.33
CA ALA A 359 -28.54 -7.06 21.94
C ALA A 359 -28.85 -6.16 23.14
N GLN A 360 -29.45 -6.70 24.21
CA GLN A 360 -29.78 -5.96 25.42
C GLN A 360 -28.54 -5.39 26.13
N ALA A 361 -27.45 -6.17 26.21
CA ALA A 361 -26.19 -5.73 26.80
C ALA A 361 -25.60 -4.55 26.02
N LEU A 362 -25.51 -4.64 24.68
CA LEU A 362 -25.05 -3.53 23.85
C LEU A 362 -25.96 -2.30 23.92
N CYS A 363 -27.29 -2.48 24.00
CA CYS A 363 -28.24 -1.37 24.17
C CYS A 363 -28.19 -0.71 25.57
N SER A 364 -27.67 -1.41 26.58
CA SER A 364 -27.54 -0.89 27.96
C SER A 364 -26.31 -0.02 28.20
N LEU A 365 -25.39 0.04 27.22
CA LEU A 365 -24.13 0.79 27.29
C LEU A 365 -24.24 2.12 26.53
N GLU A 366 -23.45 3.12 26.96
CA GLU A 366 -23.20 4.30 26.14
C GLU A 366 -22.62 3.89 24.77
N PRO A 367 -23.02 4.52 23.66
CA PRO A 367 -22.60 4.09 22.32
C PRO A 367 -21.07 4.07 22.16
N LEU A 368 -20.36 5.04 22.74
CA LEU A 368 -18.89 5.07 22.76
C LEU A 368 -18.29 3.85 23.45
N LYS A 369 -18.84 3.44 24.61
CA LYS A 369 -18.37 2.27 25.37
C LYS A 369 -18.69 0.98 24.63
N ALA A 370 -19.89 0.85 24.04
CA ALA A 370 -20.25 -0.29 23.19
C ALA A 370 -19.33 -0.39 21.96
N SER A 371 -19.04 0.72 21.29
CA SER A 371 -18.08 0.79 20.18
C SER A 371 -16.67 0.39 20.60
N MET A 372 -16.17 0.84 21.77
CA MET A 372 -14.85 0.43 22.28
C MET A 372 -14.76 -1.08 22.53
N ILE A 373 -15.81 -1.72 23.07
CA ILE A 373 -15.82 -3.19 23.26
C ILE A 373 -15.77 -3.91 21.90
N LEU A 374 -16.59 -3.49 20.93
CA LEU A 374 -16.63 -4.12 19.61
C LEU A 374 -15.33 -3.88 18.81
N GLU A 375 -14.73 -2.69 18.91
CA GLU A 375 -13.40 -2.42 18.36
C GLU A 375 -12.31 -3.26 19.02
N ASN A 376 -12.38 -3.53 20.34
CA ASN A 376 -11.46 -4.43 21.01
C ASN A 376 -11.60 -5.88 20.50
N ILE A 377 -12.82 -6.35 20.19
CA ILE A 377 -13.03 -7.64 19.52
C ILE A 377 -12.34 -7.66 18.16
N VAL A 378 -12.62 -6.69 17.28
CA VAL A 378 -12.04 -6.67 15.92
C VAL A 378 -10.52 -6.48 15.95
N SER A 379 -10.02 -5.60 16.81
CA SER A 379 -8.59 -5.33 16.99
C SER A 379 -7.85 -6.45 17.71
N SER A 380 -8.53 -7.37 18.41
CA SER A 380 -7.87 -8.59 18.90
C SER A 380 -7.44 -9.52 17.77
N ARG A 381 -8.14 -9.45 16.63
CA ARG A 381 -8.09 -10.41 15.51
C ARG A 381 -8.30 -11.87 15.93
N GLN A 382 -8.87 -12.11 17.11
CA GLN A 382 -9.10 -13.43 17.68
C GLN A 382 -10.58 -13.77 17.74
N ARG A 383 -10.87 -15.07 17.79
CA ARG A 383 -12.23 -15.59 17.86
C ARG A 383 -12.77 -15.48 19.29
N VAL A 384 -13.85 -14.73 19.47
CA VAL A 384 -14.62 -14.72 20.72
C VAL A 384 -15.64 -15.85 20.69
N TRP A 385 -15.64 -16.68 21.74
CA TRP A 385 -16.51 -17.86 21.88
C TRP A 385 -17.66 -17.66 22.87
N ASP A 386 -17.61 -16.62 23.70
CA ASP A 386 -18.64 -16.27 24.67
C ASP A 386 -18.79 -14.73 24.67
N VAL A 387 -19.65 -14.25 23.78
CA VAL A 387 -19.84 -12.81 23.51
C VAL A 387 -20.57 -12.13 24.67
N GLU A 388 -21.50 -12.82 25.33
CA GLU A 388 -22.23 -12.31 26.50
C GLU A 388 -21.26 -12.03 27.66
N LYS A 389 -20.40 -13.00 28.00
CA LYS A 389 -19.39 -12.84 29.04
C LYS A 389 -18.30 -11.85 28.67
N TYR A 390 -17.87 -11.81 27.40
CA TYR A 390 -16.85 -10.85 26.96
C TYR A 390 -17.35 -9.40 27.13
N ILE A 391 -18.55 -9.08 26.64
CA ILE A 391 -19.14 -7.75 26.77
C ILE A 391 -19.30 -7.36 28.25
N ALA A 392 -19.80 -8.28 29.10
CA ALA A 392 -19.92 -8.02 30.54
C ALA A 392 -18.55 -7.76 31.22
N THR A 393 -17.51 -8.48 30.80
CA THR A 393 -16.14 -8.33 31.35
C THR A 393 -15.51 -7.00 30.95
N GLU A 394 -15.60 -6.61 29.67
CA GLU A 394 -15.03 -5.34 29.22
C GLU A 394 -15.83 -4.13 29.71
N ALA A 395 -17.16 -4.23 29.80
CA ALA A 395 -18.00 -3.19 30.39
C ALA A 395 -17.62 -2.90 31.86
N ALA A 396 -17.30 -3.94 32.64
CA ALA A 396 -16.84 -3.81 34.03
C ALA A 396 -15.45 -3.13 34.16
N LYS A 397 -14.59 -3.21 33.12
CA LYS A 397 -13.34 -2.42 33.07
C LYS A 397 -13.63 -0.97 32.70
N LEU A 398 -14.43 -0.76 31.65
CA LEU A 398 -14.78 0.55 31.11
C LEU A 398 -15.60 1.41 32.07
N SER A 399 -16.26 0.83 33.08
CA SER A 399 -16.97 1.57 34.13
C SER A 399 -16.09 2.51 34.95
N ARG A 400 -14.76 2.31 34.93
CA ARG A 400 -13.77 3.15 35.64
C ARG A 400 -13.18 4.26 34.76
N ILE A 401 -13.52 4.30 33.47
CA ILE A 401 -12.92 5.21 32.50
C ILE A 401 -13.92 6.33 32.18
N SER A 402 -13.52 7.58 32.46
CA SER A 402 -14.29 8.76 32.05
C SER A 402 -14.39 8.83 30.52
N SER A 403 -15.58 9.12 30.01
CA SER A 403 -15.93 8.98 28.59
C SER A 403 -15.38 10.11 27.73
N THR A 404 -14.07 10.09 27.53
CA THR A 404 -13.35 11.09 26.74
C THR A 404 -13.53 10.84 25.25
N THR A 405 -14.02 11.86 24.54
CA THR A 405 -14.12 11.85 23.08
C THR A 405 -12.75 11.70 22.43
N ARG A 406 -12.66 10.82 21.42
CA ARG A 406 -11.44 10.62 20.63
C ARG A 406 -11.05 11.91 19.90
N ILE A 407 -9.88 12.46 20.26
CA ILE A 407 -9.37 13.71 19.71
C ILE A 407 -8.91 13.48 18.26
N VAL A 408 -9.64 14.04 17.30
CA VAL A 408 -9.23 14.09 15.89
C VAL A 408 -8.49 15.41 15.63
N PRO A 409 -7.28 15.38 15.05
CA PRO A 409 -6.57 16.59 14.64
C PRO A 409 -7.35 17.35 13.54
N PRO A 410 -7.39 18.70 13.53
CA PRO A 410 -8.20 19.48 12.57
C PRO A 410 -7.94 19.20 11.09
N GLN A 411 -6.76 18.70 10.72
CA GLN A 411 -6.40 18.31 9.36
C GLN A 411 -6.82 16.86 8.97
N CYS A 412 -7.46 16.11 9.88
CA CYS A 412 -7.78 14.69 9.72
C CYS A 412 -9.26 14.38 9.91
N ILE A 413 -9.66 13.16 9.56
CA ILE A 413 -11.02 12.65 9.65
C ILE A 413 -11.02 11.20 10.16
N TYR A 414 -12.03 10.80 10.93
CA TYR A 414 -12.37 9.38 11.08
C TYR A 414 -13.09 8.90 9.82
N LEU A 415 -12.57 7.86 9.18
CA LEU A 415 -13.12 7.31 7.93
C LEU A 415 -13.43 5.82 8.10
N ARG A 416 -14.63 5.41 7.70
CA ARG A 416 -15.01 3.99 7.58
C ARG A 416 -14.48 3.42 6.27
N LYS A 417 -13.88 2.23 6.34
CA LYS A 417 -13.39 1.48 5.18
C LYS A 417 -14.07 0.11 5.09
N VAL A 418 -14.42 -0.29 3.87
CA VAL A 418 -15.01 -1.58 3.53
C VAL A 418 -14.18 -2.24 2.44
N ILE A 419 -14.04 -3.56 2.50
CA ILE A 419 -13.40 -4.39 1.49
C ILE A 419 -14.42 -5.38 0.94
N VAL A 420 -14.73 -5.30 -0.36
CA VAL A 420 -15.59 -6.26 -1.06
C VAL A 420 -14.71 -7.34 -1.68
N THR A 421 -14.96 -8.59 -1.31
CA THR A 421 -14.32 -9.77 -1.92
C THR A 421 -15.30 -10.48 -2.87
N PRO A 422 -14.90 -11.53 -3.62
CA PRO A 422 -15.81 -12.29 -4.48
C PRO A 422 -17.02 -12.88 -3.74
N THR A 423 -16.90 -13.23 -2.46
CA THR A 423 -17.96 -13.96 -1.73
C THR A 423 -18.47 -13.29 -0.46
N THR A 424 -17.84 -12.21 0.02
CA THR A 424 -18.28 -11.47 1.23
C THR A 424 -17.95 -9.96 1.14
N ILE A 425 -18.23 -9.21 2.21
CA ILE A 425 -17.83 -7.83 2.43
C ILE A 425 -17.31 -7.71 3.86
N HIS A 426 -16.07 -7.26 4.02
CA HIS A 426 -15.42 -7.02 5.31
C HIS A 426 -15.46 -5.53 5.68
N LEU A 427 -16.03 -5.20 6.84
CA LEU A 427 -16.08 -3.83 7.36
C LEU A 427 -14.86 -3.62 8.26
N GLN A 428 -13.98 -2.68 7.93
CA GLN A 428 -12.85 -2.29 8.78
C GLN A 428 -13.31 -1.28 9.85
N PRO A 429 -12.74 -1.31 11.08
CA PRO A 429 -12.95 -0.26 12.08
C PRO A 429 -12.67 1.16 11.52
N PRO A 430 -13.30 2.23 12.06
CA PRO A 430 -13.04 3.59 11.61
C PRO A 430 -11.59 4.03 11.91
N THR A 431 -10.87 4.50 10.90
CA THR A 431 -9.46 4.90 11.00
C THR A 431 -9.29 6.40 10.83
N VAL A 432 -8.29 7.00 11.49
CA VAL A 432 -7.90 8.40 11.22
C VAL A 432 -7.08 8.46 9.92
N GLU A 433 -7.62 9.08 8.86
CA GLU A 433 -6.87 9.42 7.63
C GLU A 433 -6.75 10.96 7.48
N THR A 434 -5.71 11.42 6.77
CA THR A 434 -5.54 12.84 6.41
C THR A 434 -6.67 13.30 5.49
N SER A 435 -7.28 14.44 5.80
CA SER A 435 -8.44 14.97 5.06
C SER A 435 -8.12 15.37 3.62
N ASN A 436 -9.18 15.52 2.82
CA ASN A 436 -9.17 16.02 1.45
C ASN A 436 -10.25 17.09 1.28
N ARG A 437 -10.23 17.82 0.15
CA ARG A 437 -11.13 18.96 -0.12
C ARG A 437 -12.61 18.65 0.14
N ILE A 438 -13.09 17.54 -0.40
CA ILE A 438 -14.51 17.14 -0.34
C ILE A 438 -14.93 16.91 1.11
N VAL A 439 -14.21 16.07 1.84
CA VAL A 439 -14.60 15.71 3.21
C VAL A 439 -14.31 16.83 4.22
N ARG A 440 -13.42 17.79 3.90
CA ARG A 440 -13.32 19.06 4.64
C ARG A 440 -14.56 19.94 4.46
N HIS A 441 -14.98 20.17 3.22
CA HIS A 441 -16.14 21.01 2.93
C HIS A 441 -17.43 20.40 3.49
N PHE A 442 -17.67 19.11 3.21
CA PHE A 442 -18.79 18.34 3.73
C PHE A 442 -18.49 17.69 5.11
N SER A 443 -17.70 18.35 5.95
CA SER A 443 -17.22 17.82 7.25
C SER A 443 -18.34 17.42 8.22
N LYS A 444 -19.47 18.14 8.19
CA LYS A 444 -20.70 17.78 8.95
C LYS A 444 -21.30 16.43 8.54
N LEU A 445 -20.94 15.90 7.37
CA LEU A 445 -21.41 14.64 6.82
C LEU A 445 -20.29 13.58 6.74
N ASN A 446 -19.17 13.79 7.44
CA ASN A 446 -18.03 12.86 7.42
C ASN A 446 -18.42 11.39 7.67
N ASP A 447 -19.34 11.12 8.61
CA ASP A 447 -19.86 9.79 8.90
C ASP A 447 -20.65 9.11 7.77
N TYR A 448 -21.03 9.86 6.73
CA TYR A 448 -21.80 9.41 5.56
C TYR A 448 -20.92 9.15 4.33
N PHE A 449 -19.61 9.44 4.41
CA PHE A 449 -18.64 8.98 3.43
C PHE A 449 -18.12 7.58 3.77
N LEU A 450 -17.85 6.77 2.75
CA LEU A 450 -17.32 5.41 2.88
C LEU A 450 -16.19 5.18 1.87
N ARG A 451 -15.07 4.61 2.33
CA ARG A 451 -14.03 4.05 1.46
C ARG A 451 -14.40 2.61 1.12
N VAL A 452 -14.49 2.26 -0.16
CA VAL A 452 -14.68 0.87 -0.61
C VAL A 452 -13.45 0.42 -1.41
N GLU A 453 -12.92 -0.76 -1.10
CA GLU A 453 -11.81 -1.44 -1.79
C GLU A 453 -12.32 -2.79 -2.34
N PHE A 454 -11.82 -3.21 -3.51
CA PHE A 454 -12.22 -4.45 -4.18
C PHE A 454 -11.03 -5.40 -4.32
N SER A 455 -11.12 -6.57 -3.67
CA SER A 455 -10.01 -7.53 -3.48
C SER A 455 -10.44 -8.96 -3.81
N ASP A 456 -9.50 -9.90 -3.90
CA ASP A 456 -9.77 -11.34 -3.76
C ASP A 456 -9.80 -11.73 -2.27
N GLU A 457 -10.28 -12.94 -1.92
CA GLU A 457 -10.55 -13.36 -0.53
C GLU A 457 -9.34 -13.25 0.41
N GLY A 458 -8.14 -13.56 -0.09
CA GLY A 458 -6.88 -13.41 0.64
C GLY A 458 -6.30 -12.00 0.57
N TYR A 459 -7.12 -10.96 0.36
CA TYR A 459 -6.73 -9.54 0.23
C TYR A 459 -5.61 -9.28 -0.78
N ASN A 460 -5.60 -10.09 -1.84
CA ASN A 460 -4.77 -9.89 -3.01
C ASN A 460 -5.59 -9.11 -4.05
N ARG A 461 -4.92 -8.30 -4.89
CA ARG A 461 -5.59 -7.58 -5.99
C ARG A 461 -6.28 -8.58 -6.92
N VAL A 462 -7.53 -8.30 -7.30
CA VAL A 462 -8.26 -9.09 -8.29
C VAL A 462 -7.50 -9.03 -9.62
N TRP A 463 -6.89 -10.14 -10.02
CA TRP A 463 -5.90 -10.20 -11.10
C TRP A 463 -6.46 -10.93 -12.31
N SER A 464 -6.38 -10.37 -13.52
CA SER A 464 -6.48 -11.18 -14.75
C SER A 464 -5.11 -11.62 -15.23
N LYS A 465 -4.97 -12.87 -15.70
CA LYS A 465 -3.73 -13.32 -16.34
C LYS A 465 -3.54 -12.68 -17.73
N ASP A 466 -4.67 -12.45 -18.41
CA ASP A 466 -4.79 -11.93 -19.76
C ASP A 466 -6.14 -11.19 -19.88
N SER A 467 -6.18 -10.03 -20.53
CA SER A 467 -7.37 -9.17 -20.63
C SER A 467 -8.57 -9.86 -21.31
N SER A 468 -8.30 -10.87 -22.16
CA SER A 468 -9.29 -11.69 -22.87
C SER A 468 -9.82 -12.88 -22.07
N SER A 469 -9.32 -13.17 -20.85
CA SER A 469 -9.67 -14.39 -20.13
C SER A 469 -11.06 -14.33 -19.47
N PRO A 470 -12.01 -15.19 -19.88
CA PRO A 470 -13.35 -15.25 -19.26
C PRO A 470 -13.36 -15.93 -17.87
N GLU A 471 -12.22 -16.42 -17.37
CA GLU A 471 -12.10 -17.10 -16.06
C GLU A 471 -12.74 -16.30 -14.91
N ASN A 472 -12.57 -14.97 -14.90
CA ASN A 472 -12.90 -14.11 -13.75
C ASN A 472 -14.19 -13.27 -13.91
N ARG A 473 -14.99 -13.47 -14.96
CA ARG A 473 -16.12 -12.58 -15.31
C ARG A 473 -17.11 -12.35 -14.15
N ALA A 474 -17.39 -13.36 -13.33
CA ALA A 474 -18.28 -13.22 -12.17
C ALA A 474 -17.76 -12.23 -11.12
N ILE A 475 -16.43 -12.16 -10.91
CA ILE A 475 -15.82 -11.20 -9.98
C ILE A 475 -15.95 -9.78 -10.52
N TYR A 476 -15.66 -9.57 -11.81
CA TYR A 476 -15.81 -8.25 -12.45
C TYR A 476 -17.27 -7.78 -12.46
N ASN A 477 -18.23 -8.69 -12.69
CA ASN A 477 -19.65 -8.41 -12.54
C ASN A 477 -20.01 -7.98 -11.10
N ARG A 478 -19.44 -8.61 -10.06
CA ARG A 478 -19.69 -8.24 -8.65
C ARG A 478 -19.08 -6.88 -8.28
N ILE A 479 -17.88 -6.57 -8.78
CA ILE A 479 -17.30 -5.22 -8.65
C ILE A 479 -18.21 -4.19 -9.32
N PHE A 480 -18.68 -4.48 -10.54
CA PHE A 480 -19.59 -3.60 -11.26
C PHE A 480 -20.92 -3.42 -10.52
N ALA A 481 -21.53 -4.48 -9.99
CA ALA A 481 -22.76 -4.40 -9.20
C ALA A 481 -22.59 -3.54 -7.94
N GLY A 482 -21.46 -3.67 -7.23
CA GLY A 482 -21.16 -2.84 -6.06
C GLY A 482 -21.00 -1.35 -6.41
N LEU A 483 -20.42 -1.03 -7.58
CA LEU A 483 -20.34 0.34 -8.10
C LEU A 483 -21.68 0.85 -8.64
N ASN A 484 -22.48 -0.03 -9.23
CA ASN A 484 -23.73 0.32 -9.90
C ASN A 484 -24.87 0.53 -8.90
N ASN A 485 -25.18 -0.52 -8.14
CA ASN A 485 -26.32 -0.61 -7.23
C ASN A 485 -25.99 -0.02 -5.84
N GLY A 486 -24.70 -0.02 -5.47
CA GLY A 486 -24.22 0.45 -4.16
C GLY A 486 -24.00 -0.66 -3.14
N LEU A 487 -23.76 -0.25 -1.89
CA LEU A 487 -23.64 -1.14 -0.72
C LEU A 487 -24.65 -0.71 0.35
N ARG A 488 -25.34 -1.66 0.99
CA ARG A 488 -26.20 -1.37 2.14
C ARG A 488 -25.59 -1.93 3.42
N ILE A 489 -25.40 -1.06 4.41
CA ILE A 489 -24.78 -1.38 5.71
C ILE A 489 -25.69 -0.81 6.79
N GLY A 490 -26.06 -1.62 7.77
CA GLY A 490 -26.97 -1.16 8.81
C GLY A 490 -28.37 -0.79 8.27
N ASP A 491 -28.69 0.49 8.35
CA ASP A 491 -29.86 1.20 7.81
C ASP A 491 -29.50 2.15 6.66
N ARG A 492 -28.21 2.21 6.27
CA ARG A 492 -27.65 3.18 5.33
C ARG A 492 -27.33 2.56 3.97
N GLU A 493 -27.65 3.29 2.91
CA GLU A 493 -27.39 2.90 1.54
C GLU A 493 -26.34 3.83 0.91
N TYR A 494 -25.20 3.25 0.53
CA TYR A 494 -24.02 3.96 0.05
C TYR A 494 -23.89 3.80 -1.46
N HIS A 495 -23.95 4.91 -2.20
CA HIS A 495 -23.82 4.94 -3.66
C HIS A 495 -22.44 5.45 -4.10
N PHE A 496 -22.00 5.06 -5.30
CA PHE A 496 -20.71 5.45 -5.85
C PHE A 496 -20.57 6.97 -6.02
N LEU A 497 -19.50 7.55 -5.45
CA LEU A 497 -19.19 8.97 -5.58
C LEU A 497 -18.14 9.21 -6.67
N ALA A 498 -16.90 8.75 -6.46
CA ALA A 498 -15.74 9.02 -7.33
C ALA A 498 -14.52 8.16 -6.94
N PHE A 499 -13.42 8.25 -7.68
CA PHE A 499 -12.11 7.73 -7.28
C PHE A 499 -10.97 8.66 -7.72
N SER A 500 -9.87 8.68 -6.97
CA SER A 500 -8.60 9.29 -7.39
C SER A 500 -7.73 8.33 -8.20
N ALA A 501 -6.67 8.84 -8.84
CA ALA A 501 -5.70 8.01 -9.56
C ALA A 501 -4.87 7.07 -8.66
N SER A 502 -4.75 7.33 -7.35
CA SER A 502 -4.20 6.35 -6.40
C SER A 502 -5.24 5.30 -6.02
N GLN A 503 -6.47 5.73 -5.73
CA GLN A 503 -7.56 4.84 -5.36
C GLN A 503 -7.88 3.83 -6.48
N LEU A 504 -7.92 4.27 -7.75
CA LEU A 504 -8.03 3.41 -8.94
C LEU A 504 -6.90 2.38 -9.04
N ARG A 505 -5.65 2.76 -8.75
CA ARG A 505 -4.51 1.84 -8.75
C ARG A 505 -4.59 0.76 -7.68
N ASP A 506 -5.37 0.97 -6.62
CA ASP A 506 -5.55 0.05 -5.50
C ASP A 506 -6.92 -0.66 -5.54
N ASN A 507 -7.65 -0.54 -6.66
CA ASN A 507 -9.03 -1.02 -6.84
C ASN A 507 -9.98 -0.49 -5.74
N SER A 508 -9.93 0.82 -5.46
CA SER A 508 -10.76 1.45 -4.43
C SER A 508 -11.44 2.74 -4.92
N ALA A 509 -12.52 3.13 -4.24
CA ALA A 509 -13.32 4.31 -4.55
C ALA A 509 -13.86 5.00 -3.28
N TRP A 510 -14.50 6.15 -3.46
CA TRP A 510 -15.37 6.79 -2.50
C TRP A 510 -16.83 6.47 -2.81
N PHE A 511 -17.59 6.26 -1.74
CA PHE A 511 -19.04 6.11 -1.74
C PHE A 511 -19.63 7.11 -0.73
N PHE A 512 -20.91 7.45 -0.90
CA PHE A 512 -21.63 8.39 -0.05
C PHE A 512 -23.07 7.91 0.20
N CYS A 513 -23.54 8.04 1.43
CA CYS A 513 -24.92 7.76 1.84
C CYS A 513 -25.70 9.09 1.98
N PRO A 514 -26.73 9.34 1.16
CA PRO A 514 -27.58 10.53 1.31
C PRO A 514 -28.29 10.57 2.67
N GLN A 515 -28.30 11.73 3.31
CA GLN A 515 -29.38 12.08 4.25
C GLN A 515 -30.50 12.73 3.43
N GLY A 516 -31.77 12.35 3.66
CA GLY A 516 -32.91 12.77 2.84
C GLY A 516 -33.01 14.30 2.67
N GLY A 517 -32.93 14.75 1.41
CA GLY A 517 -32.81 16.15 1.01
C GLY A 517 -31.97 16.26 -0.26
N ASP A 518 -31.51 17.47 -0.59
CA ASP A 518 -30.79 17.75 -1.84
C ASP A 518 -29.33 17.23 -1.89
N GLN A 519 -28.79 16.76 -0.76
CA GLN A 519 -27.38 16.34 -0.67
C GLN A 519 -27.19 14.87 -1.06
N THR A 520 -26.75 14.67 -2.31
CA THR A 520 -26.56 13.37 -2.95
C THR A 520 -25.12 13.21 -3.44
N ALA A 521 -24.77 12.03 -3.93
CA ALA A 521 -23.48 11.84 -4.61
C ALA A 521 -23.35 12.74 -5.87
N ASP A 522 -24.48 13.08 -6.50
CA ASP A 522 -24.51 13.89 -7.72
C ASP A 522 -24.34 15.38 -7.40
N SER A 523 -24.97 15.90 -6.34
CA SER A 523 -24.77 17.29 -5.89
C SER A 523 -23.34 17.53 -5.39
N ILE A 524 -22.72 16.53 -4.75
CA ILE A 524 -21.30 16.58 -4.36
C ILE A 524 -20.40 16.58 -5.61
N ARG A 525 -20.75 15.85 -6.68
CA ARG A 525 -20.03 15.90 -7.97
C ARG A 525 -20.17 17.25 -8.67
N GLN A 526 -21.37 17.86 -8.68
CA GLN A 526 -21.60 19.20 -9.22
C GLN A 526 -20.76 20.27 -8.50
N TRP A 527 -20.62 20.17 -7.17
CA TRP A 527 -19.77 21.06 -6.38
C TRP A 527 -18.27 21.00 -6.75
N MET A 528 -17.79 19.89 -7.33
CA MET A 528 -16.35 19.72 -7.58
C MET A 528 -15.79 20.63 -8.69
N GLY A 529 -16.64 21.14 -9.61
CA GLY A 529 -16.24 21.96 -10.76
C GLY A 529 -16.91 21.55 -12.08
N ASP A 530 -16.69 22.35 -13.13
CA ASP A 530 -17.17 22.07 -14.49
C ASP A 530 -16.23 21.12 -15.23
N PHE A 531 -16.72 19.91 -15.52
CA PHE A 531 -16.03 18.90 -16.31
C PHE A 531 -16.62 18.73 -17.73
N SER A 532 -17.62 19.52 -18.12
CA SER A 532 -18.38 19.35 -19.39
C SER A 532 -17.51 19.34 -20.65
N ARG A 533 -16.41 20.11 -20.63
CA ARG A 533 -15.45 20.19 -21.75
C ARG A 533 -14.58 18.93 -21.89
N ILE A 534 -14.57 18.04 -20.90
CA ILE A 534 -13.68 16.86 -20.84
C ILE A 534 -14.35 15.66 -21.53
N LYS A 535 -14.29 15.63 -22.87
CA LYS A 535 -14.86 14.58 -23.73
C LYS A 535 -14.23 13.17 -23.59
N SER A 536 -13.60 12.82 -22.48
CA SER A 536 -12.91 11.53 -22.30
C SER A 536 -13.06 10.96 -20.89
N ILE A 537 -13.61 9.75 -20.77
CA ILE A 537 -13.97 9.05 -19.53
C ILE A 537 -12.80 9.04 -18.52
N ALA A 538 -11.62 8.59 -18.96
CA ALA A 538 -10.45 8.48 -18.11
C ALA A 538 -9.93 9.85 -17.63
N LYS A 539 -9.91 10.86 -18.52
CA LYS A 539 -9.53 12.23 -18.13
C LYS A 539 -10.55 12.84 -17.16
N TYR A 540 -11.85 12.64 -17.41
CA TYR A 540 -12.95 13.12 -16.55
C TYR A 540 -12.83 12.53 -15.14
N ALA A 541 -12.75 11.19 -15.04
CA ALA A 541 -12.55 10.49 -13.77
C ALA A 541 -11.28 10.97 -13.05
N ALA A 542 -10.16 11.13 -13.78
CA ALA A 542 -8.93 11.64 -13.20
C ALA A 542 -9.06 13.07 -12.66
N ARG A 543 -9.83 13.96 -13.31
CA ARG A 543 -10.05 15.36 -12.84
C ARG A 543 -10.99 15.42 -11.64
N MET A 544 -12.13 14.75 -11.68
CA MET A 544 -13.02 14.56 -10.53
C MET A 544 -12.24 13.97 -9.33
N GLY A 545 -11.37 12.99 -9.60
CA GLY A 545 -10.48 12.37 -8.62
C GLY A 545 -9.42 13.27 -7.99
N GLN A 546 -9.12 14.45 -8.55
CA GLN A 546 -8.12 15.37 -7.98
C GLN A 546 -8.63 16.07 -6.70
N CYS A 547 -9.95 16.25 -6.54
CA CYS A 547 -10.56 16.80 -5.32
C CYS A 547 -10.40 15.87 -4.09
N PHE A 548 -10.09 14.59 -4.31
CA PHE A 548 -9.81 13.61 -3.27
C PHE A 548 -8.31 13.40 -3.00
N SER A 549 -7.46 14.37 -3.39
CA SER A 549 -6.04 14.41 -2.99
C SER A 549 -5.93 14.69 -1.49
N SER A 550 -5.29 13.81 -0.72
CA SER A 550 -4.90 14.12 0.67
C SER A 550 -3.97 15.33 0.67
N THR A 551 -4.33 16.35 1.44
CA THR A 551 -3.81 17.73 1.32
C THR A 551 -4.02 18.48 2.62
N ARG A 552 -3.26 19.56 2.86
CA ARG A 552 -3.55 20.56 3.90
C ARG A 552 -4.05 21.85 3.25
N ALA A 553 -5.21 22.34 3.64
CA ALA A 553 -5.67 23.67 3.25
C ALA A 553 -4.89 24.73 4.04
N ILE A 554 -4.41 25.78 3.38
CA ILE A 554 -3.54 26.81 3.98
C ILE A 554 -4.22 28.18 4.01
N ALA A 555 -4.84 28.57 2.91
CA ALA A 555 -5.52 29.85 2.77
C ALA A 555 -6.67 29.74 1.75
N GLU A 556 -7.74 30.48 1.99
CA GLU A 556 -8.72 30.80 0.96
C GLU A 556 -8.30 32.12 0.31
N LEU A 557 -8.19 32.14 -1.02
CA LEU A 557 -7.75 33.30 -1.80
C LEU A 557 -8.94 33.95 -2.51
N THR A 558 -8.84 35.26 -2.73
CA THR A 558 -9.74 35.98 -3.65
C THR A 558 -9.32 35.77 -5.10
N LYS A 559 -10.22 36.07 -6.05
CA LYS A 559 -9.92 35.97 -7.48
C LYS A 559 -8.77 36.89 -7.90
N ASP A 560 -8.66 38.07 -7.30
CA ASP A 560 -7.61 39.05 -7.61
C ASP A 560 -6.22 38.66 -7.05
N GLU A 561 -6.19 37.77 -6.04
CA GLU A 561 -4.97 37.13 -5.53
C GLU A 561 -4.47 35.99 -6.44
N VAL A 562 -5.28 35.49 -7.38
CA VAL A 562 -4.95 34.38 -8.28
C VAL A 562 -4.91 34.85 -9.75
N GLN A 563 -3.71 35.17 -10.22
CA GLN A 563 -3.47 35.66 -11.58
C GLN A 563 -3.09 34.52 -12.54
N THR A 564 -3.35 34.70 -13.83
CA THR A 564 -2.88 33.78 -14.88
C THR A 564 -1.73 34.41 -15.68
N VAL A 565 -0.66 33.66 -15.91
CA VAL A 565 0.48 34.02 -16.77
C VAL A 565 0.69 32.96 -17.86
N PRO A 566 1.14 33.32 -19.08
CA PRO A 566 1.28 32.36 -20.18
C PRO A 566 2.34 31.28 -19.88
N ASP A 567 2.23 30.15 -20.57
CA ASP A 567 3.25 29.09 -20.55
C ASP A 567 4.51 29.49 -21.35
N ILE A 568 5.65 28.92 -20.98
CA ILE A 568 6.95 29.17 -21.61
C ILE A 568 7.17 28.12 -22.69
N GLU A 569 6.73 28.41 -23.91
CA GLU A 569 6.77 27.47 -25.03
C GLU A 569 7.89 27.82 -26.03
N ARG A 570 8.62 26.80 -26.50
CA ARG A 570 9.61 26.84 -27.60
C ARG A 570 9.48 25.57 -28.42
N ASP A 571 9.55 25.66 -29.74
CA ASP A 571 9.62 24.51 -30.66
C ASP A 571 8.60 23.39 -30.34
N ASN A 572 7.34 23.81 -30.14
CA ASN A 572 6.19 22.98 -29.75
C ASN A 572 6.30 22.23 -28.40
N HIS A 573 7.27 22.57 -27.56
CA HIS A 573 7.44 22.05 -26.20
C HIS A 573 7.16 23.14 -25.16
N ASN A 574 6.42 22.79 -24.11
CA ASN A 574 6.22 23.64 -22.94
C ASN A 574 7.29 23.35 -21.88
N PHE A 575 8.05 24.37 -21.47
CA PHE A 575 9.12 24.29 -20.49
C PHE A 575 8.67 24.67 -19.06
N SER A 576 7.40 25.03 -18.89
CA SER A 576 6.77 25.40 -17.62
C SER A 576 5.50 24.58 -17.28
N ASP A 577 5.24 23.44 -17.94
CA ASP A 577 4.01 22.66 -17.70
C ASP A 577 3.91 22.23 -16.23
N GLY A 578 2.91 22.80 -15.54
CA GLY A 578 2.68 22.56 -14.13
C GLY A 578 3.40 23.51 -13.17
N CYS A 579 4.25 24.43 -13.61
CA CYS A 579 5.07 25.28 -12.73
C CYS A 579 4.63 26.76 -12.74
N GLY A 580 4.09 27.24 -11.62
CA GLY A 580 3.68 28.63 -11.39
C GLY A 580 4.47 29.32 -10.27
N ARG A 581 4.00 30.50 -9.82
CA ARG A 581 4.72 31.39 -8.89
C ARG A 581 3.89 31.74 -7.65
N ILE A 582 4.55 31.96 -6.51
CA ILE A 582 3.92 32.36 -5.24
C ILE A 582 4.68 33.49 -4.53
N SER A 583 3.94 34.34 -3.84
CA SER A 583 4.44 35.44 -3.00
C SER A 583 5.15 34.96 -1.74
N ASN A 584 6.06 35.80 -1.22
CA ASN A 584 6.79 35.53 0.02
C ASN A 584 5.85 35.32 1.23
N LYS A 585 4.76 36.09 1.32
CA LYS A 585 3.82 36.05 2.46
C LYS A 585 3.12 34.68 2.57
N LEU A 586 2.66 34.13 1.44
CA LEU A 586 2.09 32.79 1.40
C LEU A 586 3.17 31.70 1.60
N ALA A 587 4.37 31.85 1.04
CA ALA A 587 5.47 30.91 1.28
C ALA A 587 5.83 30.80 2.78
N GLN A 588 5.83 31.93 3.50
CA GLN A 588 6.01 31.97 4.96
C GLN A 588 4.84 31.31 5.72
N MET A 589 3.59 31.61 5.34
CA MET A 589 2.40 30.96 5.92
C MET A 589 2.44 29.43 5.74
N ILE A 590 2.80 28.94 4.55
CA ILE A 590 2.98 27.50 4.31
C ILE A 590 4.12 26.94 5.17
N GLY A 591 5.26 27.64 5.28
CA GLY A 591 6.38 27.21 6.11
C GLY A 591 6.01 27.04 7.59
N MET A 592 5.24 27.98 8.15
CA MET A 592 4.74 27.94 9.53
C MET A 592 3.74 26.80 9.74
N GLU A 593 2.71 26.70 8.89
CA GLU A 593 1.70 25.64 8.97
C GLU A 593 2.31 24.25 8.74
N MET A 594 3.32 24.13 7.88
CA MET A 594 4.08 22.89 7.63
C MET A 594 5.18 22.61 8.66
N GLU A 595 5.24 23.37 9.76
CA GLU A 595 6.17 23.19 10.90
C GLU A 595 7.65 23.09 10.45
N LYS A 596 8.06 23.92 9.47
CA LYS A 596 9.40 23.88 8.87
C LYS A 596 10.40 24.82 9.56
N GLU A 597 11.60 24.31 9.84
CA GLU A 597 12.71 25.07 10.45
C GLU A 597 13.20 26.25 9.57
N THR A 598 12.99 26.17 8.25
CA THR A 598 13.27 27.23 7.28
C THR A 598 12.13 27.34 6.27
N MET A 599 11.95 28.53 5.66
CA MET A 599 10.91 28.73 4.65
C MET A 599 11.25 27.97 3.35
N PRO A 600 10.41 27.02 2.89
CA PRO A 600 10.60 26.36 1.60
C PRO A 600 10.38 27.32 0.43
N VAL A 601 10.92 26.99 -0.74
CA VAL A 601 10.81 27.83 -1.95
C VAL A 601 9.93 27.24 -3.05
N ALA A 602 9.56 25.96 -2.97
CA ALA A 602 8.62 25.37 -3.90
C ALA A 602 7.60 24.47 -3.18
N PHE A 603 6.40 24.42 -3.72
CA PHE A 603 5.24 23.79 -3.07
C PHE A 603 4.41 23.05 -4.12
N GLN A 604 4.21 21.73 -3.96
CA GLN A 604 3.24 21.02 -4.80
C GLN A 604 1.83 21.23 -4.25
N ILE A 605 0.91 21.69 -5.10
CA ILE A 605 -0.40 22.20 -4.66
C ILE A 605 -1.60 21.66 -5.44
N ARG A 606 -2.78 21.91 -4.89
CA ARG A 606 -4.04 22.11 -5.61
C ARG A 606 -4.55 23.52 -5.30
N LEU A 607 -5.15 24.18 -6.28
CA LEU A 607 -5.80 25.48 -6.11
C LEU A 607 -7.04 25.49 -7.00
N GLY A 608 -8.21 25.21 -6.42
CA GLY A 608 -9.41 24.94 -7.22
C GLY A 608 -9.18 23.80 -8.23
N GLY A 609 -9.42 24.07 -9.52
CA GLY A 609 -9.16 23.13 -10.62
C GLY A 609 -7.71 23.09 -11.11
N ALA A 610 -6.80 23.88 -10.53
CA ALA A 610 -5.38 23.88 -10.88
C ALA A 610 -4.59 22.82 -10.09
N LYS A 611 -3.64 22.18 -10.79
CA LYS A 611 -2.62 21.26 -10.25
C LYS A 611 -1.25 21.74 -10.72
N GLY A 612 -0.27 21.76 -9.80
CA GLY A 612 1.13 21.96 -10.17
C GLY A 612 2.05 22.19 -8.98
N VAL A 613 3.24 22.72 -9.28
CA VAL A 613 4.16 23.34 -8.33
C VAL A 613 3.99 24.86 -8.36
N LEU A 614 4.11 25.52 -7.21
CA LEU A 614 4.31 26.97 -7.12
C LEU A 614 5.69 27.25 -6.53
N VAL A 615 6.42 28.18 -7.15
CA VAL A 615 7.79 28.57 -6.78
C VAL A 615 7.79 30.00 -6.23
N TRP A 616 8.47 30.23 -5.11
CA TRP A 616 8.61 31.56 -4.54
C TRP A 616 9.34 32.49 -5.51
N HIS A 617 8.68 33.59 -5.88
CA HIS A 617 9.21 34.56 -6.85
C HIS A 617 9.33 35.96 -6.23
N PRO A 618 10.54 36.55 -6.12
CA PRO A 618 10.77 37.81 -5.38
C PRO A 618 9.93 39.03 -5.81
N ALA A 619 9.43 39.07 -7.05
CA ALA A 619 8.60 40.18 -7.53
C ALA A 619 7.15 40.16 -7.02
N LEU A 620 6.67 39.03 -6.46
CA LEU A 620 5.27 38.89 -6.02
C LEU A 620 5.06 39.41 -4.59
N ARG A 621 4.06 40.26 -4.43
CA ARG A 621 3.74 40.97 -3.18
C ARG A 621 2.46 40.43 -2.54
N GLU A 622 2.23 40.79 -1.28
CA GLU A 622 1.08 40.36 -0.49
C GLU A 622 0.81 38.85 -0.61
N ARG A 623 -0.43 38.40 -0.81
CA ARG A 623 -0.81 36.98 -0.92
C ARG A 623 -1.06 36.55 -2.37
N GLN A 624 -0.25 37.05 -3.31
CA GLN A 624 -0.41 36.72 -4.73
C GLN A 624 0.09 35.31 -5.08
N VAL A 625 -0.62 34.68 -6.02
CA VAL A 625 -0.25 33.46 -6.76
C VAL A 625 -0.38 33.73 -8.26
N GLN A 626 0.55 33.23 -9.07
CA GLN A 626 0.43 33.20 -10.52
C GLN A 626 0.41 31.75 -11.02
N ILE A 627 -0.70 31.33 -11.65
CA ILE A 627 -0.87 30.02 -12.29
C ILE A 627 -0.75 30.13 -13.81
N ARG A 628 -0.53 29.00 -14.49
CA ARG A 628 -0.47 28.92 -15.96
C ARG A 628 -1.67 28.20 -16.58
N PRO A 629 -1.99 28.41 -17.87
CA PRO A 629 -2.93 27.59 -18.62
C PRO A 629 -2.69 26.09 -18.43
N SER A 630 -1.42 25.65 -18.56
CA SER A 630 -1.01 24.27 -18.33
C SER A 630 -1.44 23.72 -16.96
N MET A 631 -1.35 24.52 -15.90
CA MET A 631 -1.73 24.11 -14.53
C MET A 631 -3.23 23.91 -14.36
N THR A 632 -4.07 24.61 -15.13
CA THR A 632 -5.53 24.63 -14.96
C THR A 632 -6.17 23.45 -15.68
N LYS A 633 -6.80 22.54 -14.93
CA LYS A 633 -7.21 21.24 -15.46
C LYS A 633 -8.75 21.06 -15.59
N PHE A 634 -9.52 21.97 -14.99
CA PHE A 634 -10.98 22.16 -15.10
C PHE A 634 -11.37 23.50 -14.43
N ASP A 635 -12.57 24.02 -14.68
CA ASP A 635 -13.02 25.30 -14.13
C ASP A 635 -13.80 25.10 -12.81
N VAL A 636 -13.66 26.02 -11.85
CA VAL A 636 -14.37 26.00 -10.56
C VAL A 636 -14.38 27.39 -9.91
N GLU A 637 -15.36 27.66 -9.05
CA GLU A 637 -15.59 28.99 -8.45
C GLU A 637 -14.83 29.24 -7.14
N HIS A 638 -14.19 28.22 -6.55
CA HIS A 638 -13.48 28.31 -5.26
C HIS A 638 -11.95 28.33 -5.41
N TYR A 639 -11.25 29.16 -4.60
CA TYR A 639 -9.80 29.36 -4.67
C TYR A 639 -9.08 29.03 -3.34
N VAL A 640 -9.40 27.88 -2.74
CA VAL A 640 -8.65 27.35 -1.59
C VAL A 640 -7.29 26.81 -2.04
N LEU A 641 -6.21 27.34 -1.47
CA LEU A 641 -4.83 26.89 -1.67
C LEU A 641 -4.55 25.69 -0.76
N GLU A 642 -4.23 24.56 -1.37
CA GLU A 642 -4.04 23.28 -0.69
C GLU A 642 -2.66 22.69 -1.01
N VAL A 643 -1.84 22.42 0.01
CA VAL A 643 -0.47 21.90 -0.14
C VAL A 643 -0.44 20.37 0.02
N ILE A 644 0.39 19.73 -0.80
CA ILE A 644 0.71 18.29 -0.74
C ILE A 644 2.10 18.09 -0.11
N LYS A 645 3.13 18.72 -0.69
CA LYS A 645 4.52 18.68 -0.21
C LYS A 645 5.22 20.02 -0.42
N THR A 646 6.32 20.24 0.30
CA THR A 646 7.23 21.39 0.14
C THR A 646 8.58 20.91 -0.40
N SER A 647 9.39 21.84 -0.93
CA SER A 647 10.82 21.59 -1.15
C SER A 647 11.56 21.34 0.18
N GLY A 648 12.77 20.78 0.08
CA GLY A 648 13.64 20.44 1.20
C GLY A 648 14.67 19.38 0.79
N PHE A 649 15.86 19.40 1.39
CA PHE A 649 16.93 18.45 1.05
C PHE A 649 16.53 17.01 1.39
N ILE A 650 16.49 16.13 0.39
CA ILE A 650 16.31 14.69 0.56
C ILE A 650 17.59 13.97 0.05
N PRO A 651 18.22 13.09 0.86
CA PRO A 651 19.40 12.34 0.44
C PRO A 651 19.15 11.46 -0.80
N SER A 652 20.11 11.39 -1.73
CA SER A 652 20.00 10.52 -2.91
C SER A 652 20.29 9.06 -2.58
N TYR A 653 19.49 8.16 -3.16
CA TYR A 653 19.76 6.72 -3.16
C TYR A 653 19.62 6.16 -4.57
N LEU A 654 20.50 5.22 -4.93
CA LEU A 654 20.28 4.33 -6.06
C LEU A 654 19.14 3.34 -5.73
N ASN A 655 18.58 2.73 -6.77
CA ASN A 655 17.64 1.62 -6.64
C ASN A 655 17.86 0.62 -7.78
N ARG A 656 17.20 -0.55 -7.72
CA ARG A 656 17.36 -1.63 -8.71
C ARG A 656 17.28 -1.21 -10.19
N GLN A 657 16.40 -0.28 -10.57
CA GLN A 657 16.32 0.16 -11.98
C GLN A 657 17.48 1.12 -12.31
N ILE A 658 17.78 2.10 -11.46
CA ILE A 658 18.92 3.02 -11.66
C ILE A 658 20.23 2.23 -11.79
N ILE A 659 20.45 1.24 -10.93
CA ILE A 659 21.66 0.40 -10.95
C ILE A 659 21.78 -0.36 -12.28
N LEU A 660 20.71 -1.00 -12.74
CA LEU A 660 20.72 -1.71 -14.03
C LEU A 660 21.00 -0.77 -15.21
N LEU A 661 20.48 0.46 -15.19
CA LEU A 661 20.78 1.45 -16.22
C LEU A 661 22.24 1.92 -16.11
N LEU A 662 22.72 2.33 -14.94
CA LEU A 662 24.11 2.82 -14.75
C LEU A 662 25.15 1.77 -15.18
N THR A 663 25.00 0.51 -14.76
CA THR A 663 25.89 -0.59 -15.20
C THR A 663 25.83 -0.79 -16.72
N ALA A 664 24.64 -0.71 -17.34
CA ALA A 664 24.50 -0.84 -18.78
C ALA A 664 25.12 0.35 -19.55
N LEU A 665 25.00 1.57 -19.02
CA LEU A 665 25.60 2.79 -19.58
C LEU A 665 27.12 2.88 -19.35
N GLY A 666 27.73 1.92 -18.65
CA GLY A 666 29.19 1.78 -18.53
C GLY A 666 29.80 2.15 -17.18
N VAL A 667 29.00 2.43 -16.15
CA VAL A 667 29.51 2.57 -14.78
C VAL A 667 29.94 1.18 -14.26
N PRO A 668 31.19 0.97 -13.81
CA PRO A 668 31.65 -0.32 -13.32
C PRO A 668 30.86 -0.79 -12.09
N ASP A 669 30.70 -2.11 -11.94
CA ASP A 669 30.05 -2.75 -10.79
C ASP A 669 30.70 -2.30 -9.46
N GLU A 670 32.02 -2.16 -9.48
CA GLU A 670 32.89 -1.83 -8.36
C GLU A 670 32.51 -0.50 -7.71
N VAL A 671 32.19 0.53 -8.50
CA VAL A 671 31.78 1.86 -7.99
C VAL A 671 30.51 1.79 -7.14
N ILE A 672 29.57 0.93 -7.53
CA ILE A 672 28.30 0.74 -6.83
C ILE A 672 28.47 -0.21 -5.63
N LEU A 673 29.36 -1.19 -5.75
CA LEU A 673 29.75 -2.07 -4.64
C LEU A 673 30.50 -1.31 -3.54
N ASP A 674 31.42 -0.40 -3.86
CA ASP A 674 32.13 0.42 -2.88
C ASP A 674 31.20 1.31 -2.04
N LEU A 675 30.18 1.90 -2.67
CA LEU A 675 29.12 2.64 -1.97
C LEU A 675 28.32 1.72 -1.03
N LYS A 676 27.94 0.52 -1.50
CA LYS A 676 27.29 -0.51 -0.67
C LYS A 676 28.18 -0.96 0.49
N ASP A 677 29.46 -1.23 0.25
CA ASP A 677 30.39 -1.70 1.28
C ASP A 677 30.73 -0.62 2.29
N LYS A 678 30.82 0.65 1.89
CA LYS A 678 30.89 1.76 2.84
C LYS A 678 29.64 1.78 3.74
N MET A 679 28.45 1.78 3.14
CA MET A 679 27.18 1.82 3.86
C MET A 679 27.02 0.62 4.82
N VAL A 680 27.41 -0.59 4.41
CA VAL A 680 27.41 -1.77 5.29
C VAL A 680 28.43 -1.62 6.43
N ARG A 681 29.66 -1.17 6.17
CA ARG A 681 30.68 -0.95 7.23
C ARG A 681 30.22 0.09 8.26
N ASP A 682 29.60 1.18 7.80
CA ASP A 682 29.06 2.23 8.67
C ASP A 682 27.88 1.70 9.52
N LEU A 683 26.99 0.87 8.94
CA LEU A 683 25.89 0.21 9.65
C LEU A 683 26.35 -0.87 10.65
N GLU A 684 27.41 -1.62 10.35
CA GLU A 684 27.95 -2.62 11.30
C GLU A 684 28.54 -1.97 12.56
N LYS A 685 29.10 -0.75 12.43
CA LYS A 685 29.70 0.08 13.50
C LYS A 685 28.69 0.92 14.30
N ILE A 686 27.41 0.98 13.90
CA ILE A 686 26.44 1.95 14.42
C ILE A 686 26.13 1.81 15.92
N GLU A 687 26.36 0.63 16.50
CA GLU A 687 26.15 0.34 17.93
C GLU A 687 27.41 0.59 18.79
N THR A 688 28.56 0.90 18.19
CA THR A 688 29.86 0.99 18.88
C THR A 688 30.61 2.32 18.67
N GLU A 689 30.40 3.02 17.55
CA GLU A 689 31.14 4.25 17.22
C GLU A 689 30.19 5.45 17.10
N GLU A 690 30.19 6.33 18.11
CA GLU A 690 29.23 7.46 18.21
C GLU A 690 29.25 8.40 17.00
N THR A 691 30.43 8.66 16.44
CA THR A 691 30.61 9.53 15.27
C THR A 691 30.03 8.89 14.01
N VAL A 692 30.19 7.58 13.84
CA VAL A 692 29.60 6.81 12.74
C VAL A 692 28.08 6.74 12.91
N ALA A 693 27.60 6.50 14.13
CA ALA A 693 26.18 6.48 14.46
C ALA A 693 25.50 7.82 14.14
N VAL A 694 26.02 8.93 14.67
CA VAL A 694 25.47 10.27 14.42
C VAL A 694 25.49 10.61 12.92
N ASN A 695 26.58 10.32 12.21
CA ASN A 695 26.67 10.60 10.78
C ASN A 695 25.72 9.74 9.94
N THR A 696 25.59 8.44 10.24
CA THR A 696 24.70 7.52 9.51
C THR A 696 23.23 7.89 9.74
N LEU A 697 22.86 8.27 10.96
CA LEU A 697 21.50 8.70 11.28
C LEU A 697 21.14 10.03 10.59
N ARG A 698 22.05 11.01 10.55
CA ARG A 698 21.86 12.28 9.81
C ARG A 698 21.74 12.09 8.30
N GLN A 699 22.45 11.10 7.73
CA GLN A 699 22.30 10.72 6.31
C GLN A 699 20.96 10.03 6.01
N ASN A 700 20.22 9.60 7.04
CA ASN A 700 18.97 8.86 6.94
C ASN A 700 17.92 9.47 7.89
N TRP A 701 17.72 10.79 7.82
CA TRP A 701 16.62 11.43 8.52
C TRP A 701 15.27 10.94 7.99
N ASP A 702 14.41 10.58 8.94
CA ASP A 702 13.07 10.05 8.74
C ASP A 702 12.00 11.12 9.08
N GLU A 703 10.81 10.97 8.50
CA GLU A 703 9.69 11.90 8.71
C GLU A 703 9.14 11.87 10.15
N ASN A 704 9.38 10.80 10.92
CA ASN A 704 8.93 10.68 12.33
C ASN A 704 9.88 11.38 13.32
N GLY A 705 11.07 11.81 12.87
CA GLY A 705 12.12 12.41 13.68
C GLY A 705 12.92 11.43 14.56
N SER A 706 12.84 10.13 14.31
CA SER A 706 13.46 9.06 15.10
C SER A 706 15.00 9.07 15.02
N SER A 707 15.56 9.32 13.83
CA SER A 707 17.00 9.57 13.64
C SER A 707 17.47 10.85 14.35
N LYS A 708 16.61 11.89 14.42
CA LYS A 708 16.91 13.12 15.19
C LYS A 708 16.95 12.83 16.70
N MET A 709 15.96 12.09 17.20
CA MET A 709 15.91 11.64 18.60
C MET A 709 17.15 10.82 18.98
N MET A 710 17.51 9.80 18.20
CA MET A 710 18.70 8.97 18.48
C MET A 710 20.00 9.78 18.47
N VAL A 711 20.16 10.74 17.57
CA VAL A 711 21.34 11.65 17.55
C VAL A 711 21.45 12.44 18.86
N GLU A 712 20.34 12.99 19.36
CA GLU A 712 20.34 13.73 20.63
C GLU A 712 20.46 12.82 21.86
N MET A 713 20.03 11.55 21.78
CA MET A 713 20.29 10.55 22.83
C MET A 713 21.77 10.18 22.92
N ILE A 714 22.45 9.95 21.78
CA ILE A 714 23.90 9.70 21.73
C ILE A 714 24.63 10.90 22.38
N ARG A 715 24.29 12.12 21.96
CA ARG A 715 24.84 13.37 22.53
C ARG A 715 24.62 13.47 24.05
N ALA A 716 23.43 13.15 24.53
CA ALA A 716 23.08 13.23 25.96
C ALA A 716 23.79 12.18 26.84
N GLY A 717 24.35 11.11 26.25
CA GLY A 717 25.18 10.12 26.95
C GLY A 717 24.63 8.68 26.97
N PHE A 718 23.50 8.43 26.29
CA PHE A 718 22.80 7.14 26.37
C PHE A 718 23.56 5.98 25.71
N MET A 719 24.49 6.28 24.79
CA MET A 719 25.31 5.27 24.11
C MET A 719 26.44 4.75 25.02
N GLN A 720 27.11 5.65 25.76
CA GLN A 720 28.11 5.27 26.77
C GLN A 720 27.45 4.55 27.95
N SER A 721 26.22 4.92 28.35
CA SER A 721 25.48 4.24 29.41
C SER A 721 24.84 2.90 28.98
N GLN A 722 25.07 2.46 27.73
CA GLN A 722 24.50 1.21 27.16
C GLN A 722 22.97 1.11 27.30
N ASP A 723 22.27 2.22 27.12
CA ASP A 723 20.81 2.29 27.24
C ASP A 723 20.10 1.31 26.28
N PRO A 724 19.25 0.38 26.77
CA PRO A 724 18.59 -0.59 25.90
C PRO A 724 17.59 0.01 24.93
N PHE A 725 16.97 1.16 25.21
CA PHE A 725 16.04 1.75 24.26
C PHE A 725 16.81 2.32 23.06
N LEU A 726 17.89 3.08 23.29
CA LEU A 726 18.80 3.50 22.22
C LEU A 726 19.40 2.30 21.49
N LYS A 727 19.89 1.29 22.21
CA LYS A 727 20.55 0.13 21.63
C LYS A 727 19.62 -0.69 20.73
N ASN A 728 18.41 -1.00 21.20
CA ASN A 728 17.42 -1.71 20.39
C ASN A 728 16.96 -0.88 19.18
N LEU A 729 16.86 0.45 19.30
CA LEU A 729 16.57 1.34 18.15
C LEU A 729 17.70 1.36 17.11
N LEU A 730 18.96 1.40 17.54
CA LEU A 730 20.13 1.32 16.65
C LEU A 730 20.20 -0.03 15.94
N THR A 731 19.97 -1.14 16.67
CA THR A 731 19.87 -2.49 16.07
C THR A 731 18.70 -2.59 15.08
N LEU A 732 17.53 -2.03 15.40
CA LEU A 732 16.37 -2.02 14.52
C LEU A 732 16.63 -1.21 13.23
N PHE A 733 17.16 0.00 13.36
CA PHE A 733 17.58 0.83 12.23
C PHE A 733 18.61 0.10 11.35
N LYS A 734 19.60 -0.55 11.96
CA LYS A 734 20.61 -1.37 11.27
C LYS A 734 19.98 -2.48 10.43
N LEU A 735 19.08 -3.28 11.03
CA LEU A 735 18.38 -4.36 10.34
C LEU A 735 17.49 -3.83 9.20
N TYR A 736 16.76 -2.75 9.44
CA TYR A 736 15.91 -2.07 8.46
C TYR A 736 16.70 -1.56 7.25
N MET A 737 17.82 -0.87 7.48
CA MET A 737 18.64 -0.36 6.38
C MET A 737 19.34 -1.49 5.58
N LEU A 738 19.73 -2.58 6.23
CA LEU A 738 20.22 -3.78 5.56
C LEU A 738 19.11 -4.52 4.78
N GLU A 739 17.85 -4.46 5.23
CA GLU A 739 16.70 -4.98 4.47
C GLU A 739 16.45 -4.14 3.21
N GLU A 740 16.38 -2.81 3.33
CA GLU A 740 16.21 -1.92 2.18
C GLU A 740 17.37 -2.06 1.16
N LEU A 741 18.60 -2.32 1.63
CA LEU A 741 19.73 -2.69 0.78
C LEU A 741 19.50 -4.03 0.06
N SER A 742 19.17 -5.11 0.78
CA SER A 742 19.04 -6.44 0.16
C SER A 742 17.81 -6.55 -0.75
N LYS A 743 16.61 -6.15 -0.29
CA LYS A 743 15.35 -6.28 -1.05
C LYS A 743 15.17 -5.22 -2.13
N ARG A 744 15.68 -4.00 -1.94
CA ARG A 744 15.39 -2.84 -2.82
C ARG A 744 16.64 -2.20 -3.45
N ALA A 745 17.85 -2.65 -3.08
CA ALA A 745 19.13 -2.08 -3.51
C ALA A 745 19.24 -0.56 -3.25
N ARG A 746 18.71 -0.11 -2.10
CA ARG A 746 18.66 1.30 -1.67
C ARG A 746 20.03 1.78 -1.18
N ILE A 747 20.99 1.92 -2.10
CA ILE A 747 22.37 2.35 -1.80
C ILE A 747 22.43 3.89 -1.73
N PHE A 748 22.92 4.44 -0.61
CA PHE A 748 23.10 5.89 -0.42
C PHE A 748 24.20 6.45 -1.34
N VAL A 749 23.97 7.64 -1.92
CA VAL A 749 24.93 8.37 -2.76
C VAL A 749 25.32 9.70 -2.08
N PRO A 750 26.51 9.81 -1.46
CA PRO A 750 26.91 11.01 -0.71
C PRO A 750 26.99 12.30 -1.55
N LYS A 751 27.30 12.19 -2.85
CA LYS A 751 27.34 13.31 -3.80
C LYS A 751 26.07 13.33 -4.67
N GLY A 752 24.91 13.40 -4.03
CA GLY A 752 23.62 13.47 -4.72
C GLY A 752 22.46 13.88 -3.81
N ALA A 753 21.40 14.40 -4.42
CA ALA A 753 20.14 14.75 -3.76
C ALA A 753 18.93 14.29 -4.58
N TYR A 754 17.78 14.16 -3.93
CA TYR A 754 16.48 13.95 -4.55
C TYR A 754 15.66 15.23 -4.38
N LEU A 755 15.35 15.91 -5.49
CA LEU A 755 14.91 17.31 -5.48
C LEU A 755 13.67 17.53 -6.35
N LEU A 756 12.76 18.39 -5.88
CA LEU A 756 11.59 18.83 -6.63
C LEU A 756 12.02 19.62 -7.88
N GLY A 757 11.46 19.29 -9.05
CA GLY A 757 11.73 20.00 -10.30
C GLY A 757 11.00 21.33 -10.40
N VAL A 758 11.68 22.38 -10.91
CA VAL A 758 11.11 23.70 -11.20
C VAL A 758 11.69 24.28 -12.52
N CYS A 759 11.00 25.23 -13.15
CA CYS A 759 11.48 25.90 -14.37
C CYS A 759 12.31 27.16 -14.07
N ASP A 760 13.27 27.47 -14.95
CA ASP A 760 13.99 28.73 -14.98
C ASP A 760 13.08 29.89 -15.46
N GLU A 761 12.59 30.66 -14.47
CA GLU A 761 11.71 31.81 -14.66
C GLU A 761 12.40 33.09 -15.16
N THR A 762 13.73 33.16 -15.07
CA THR A 762 14.50 34.30 -15.63
C THR A 762 14.98 34.01 -17.05
N GLY A 763 15.14 32.72 -17.38
CA GLY A 763 15.65 32.29 -18.67
C GLY A 763 17.13 32.60 -18.81
N ASP A 764 17.92 32.43 -17.76
CA ASP A 764 19.38 32.61 -17.77
C ASP A 764 20.10 31.33 -18.23
N LEU A 765 19.64 30.15 -17.79
CA LEU A 765 20.26 28.86 -18.10
C LEU A 765 20.23 28.52 -19.59
N ARG A 766 21.28 27.86 -20.10
CA ARG A 766 21.36 27.39 -21.48
C ARG A 766 20.82 25.97 -21.63
N GLU A 767 20.71 25.49 -22.86
CA GLU A 767 20.34 24.11 -23.13
C GLU A 767 21.34 23.12 -22.49
N ASN A 768 20.83 22.10 -21.79
CA ASN A 768 21.59 21.16 -20.95
C ASN A 768 22.27 21.78 -19.71
N GLU A 769 21.94 23.01 -19.29
CA GLU A 769 22.36 23.59 -18.02
C GLU A 769 21.24 23.54 -16.96
N ILE A 770 21.61 23.28 -15.70
CA ILE A 770 20.72 23.29 -14.53
C ILE A 770 21.30 24.17 -13.42
N PHE A 771 20.45 24.68 -12.52
CA PHE A 771 20.89 25.27 -11.25
C PHE A 771 20.44 24.37 -10.08
N VAL A 772 21.38 24.07 -9.19
CA VAL A 772 21.16 23.27 -7.97
C VAL A 772 21.92 23.91 -6.82
N GLN A 773 21.18 24.20 -5.74
CA GLN A 773 21.73 24.68 -4.48
C GLN A 773 21.07 23.88 -3.35
N VAL A 774 21.87 23.19 -2.54
CA VAL A 774 21.39 22.27 -1.49
C VAL A 774 21.72 22.80 -0.09
N SER A 775 20.80 22.61 0.84
CA SER A 775 20.98 22.92 2.26
C SER A 775 21.83 21.84 2.95
N SER A 776 22.67 22.24 3.90
CA SER A 776 23.50 21.31 4.67
C SER A 776 22.66 20.55 5.69
N THR A 777 22.89 19.24 5.78
CA THR A 777 22.30 18.36 6.80
C THR A 777 22.61 18.85 8.22
N GLU A 778 23.81 19.36 8.49
CA GLU A 778 24.16 19.82 9.84
C GLU A 778 23.52 21.17 10.23
N ASN A 779 23.19 22.00 9.25
CA ASN A 779 22.63 23.33 9.46
C ASN A 779 21.89 23.77 8.17
N PRO A 780 20.54 23.70 8.13
CA PRO A 780 19.75 24.08 6.95
C PRO A 780 19.93 25.53 6.46
N THR A 781 20.51 26.43 7.27
CA THR A 781 20.84 27.80 6.84
C THR A 781 22.12 27.88 5.99
N LYS A 782 23.02 26.90 6.13
CA LYS A 782 24.24 26.81 5.32
C LYS A 782 23.91 26.06 4.01
N ARG A 783 24.10 26.73 2.87
CA ARG A 783 23.81 26.17 1.54
C ARG A 783 25.08 26.01 0.70
N THR A 784 25.05 25.06 -0.22
CA THR A 784 26.13 24.79 -1.18
C THR A 784 25.56 24.78 -2.59
N ILE A 785 26.11 25.60 -3.47
CA ILE A 785 25.82 25.57 -4.91
C ILE A 785 26.61 24.40 -5.51
N ILE A 786 25.98 23.61 -6.36
CA ILE A 786 26.61 22.51 -7.08
C ILE A 786 27.00 22.99 -8.49
N GLU A 787 28.23 22.69 -8.92
CA GLU A 787 28.76 23.08 -10.22
C GLU A 787 29.49 21.89 -10.88
N GLY A 788 29.47 21.83 -12.21
CA GLY A 788 30.11 20.76 -12.98
C GLY A 788 29.12 19.75 -13.56
N MET A 789 29.60 18.57 -13.98
CA MET A 789 28.74 17.57 -14.61
C MET A 789 27.88 16.83 -13.59
N CYS A 790 26.60 16.68 -13.88
CA CYS A 790 25.61 15.98 -13.06
C CYS A 790 24.82 14.98 -13.90
N ALA A 791 24.41 13.85 -13.32
CA ALA A 791 23.40 12.97 -13.88
C ALA A 791 22.03 13.25 -13.24
N VAL A 792 21.00 13.43 -14.05
CA VAL A 792 19.60 13.64 -13.64
C VAL A 792 18.75 12.44 -14.06
N VAL A 793 17.91 11.95 -13.15
CA VAL A 793 17.03 10.79 -13.36
C VAL A 793 15.68 11.02 -12.69
N ARG A 794 14.57 10.80 -13.41
CA ARG A 794 13.23 10.65 -12.80
C ARG A 794 12.95 9.18 -12.54
N CYS A 795 12.38 8.86 -11.37
CA CYS A 795 11.94 7.50 -11.07
C CYS A 795 10.41 7.32 -11.30
N PRO A 796 9.97 6.18 -11.86
CA PRO A 796 10.79 5.06 -12.32
C PRO A 796 11.36 5.27 -13.73
N CYS A 797 12.59 4.82 -13.95
CA CYS A 797 13.31 4.85 -15.22
C CYS A 797 13.42 3.43 -15.82
N PHE A 798 13.40 3.31 -17.15
CA PHE A 798 13.42 2.04 -17.87
C PHE A 798 14.23 2.08 -19.17
N HIS A 799 14.23 3.19 -19.89
CA HIS A 799 15.00 3.35 -21.12
C HIS A 799 16.44 3.78 -20.77
N PRO A 800 17.48 3.28 -21.46
CA PRO A 800 18.87 3.71 -21.24
C PRO A 800 19.05 5.24 -21.28
N GLY A 801 18.35 5.92 -22.19
CA GLY A 801 18.37 7.38 -22.32
C GLY A 801 17.60 8.19 -21.26
N ASP A 802 16.92 7.56 -20.29
CA ASP A 802 16.20 8.25 -19.20
C ASP A 802 17.15 8.95 -18.21
N ILE A 803 18.40 8.50 -18.16
CA ILE A 803 19.48 9.12 -17.39
C ILE A 803 20.11 10.21 -18.27
N ARG A 804 20.07 11.47 -17.81
CA ARG A 804 20.60 12.62 -18.55
C ARG A 804 21.82 13.20 -17.85
N VAL A 805 22.99 13.09 -18.47
CA VAL A 805 24.18 13.85 -18.09
C VAL A 805 24.01 15.30 -18.59
N VAL A 806 24.12 16.26 -17.67
CA VAL A 806 23.87 17.69 -17.85
C VAL A 806 24.88 18.50 -17.02
N ARG A 807 24.90 19.84 -17.15
CA ARG A 807 25.87 20.71 -16.46
C ARG A 807 25.19 21.58 -15.40
N ALA A 808 25.54 21.40 -14.14
CA ALA A 808 25.19 22.34 -13.08
C ALA A 808 26.08 23.59 -13.15
N VAL A 809 25.46 24.77 -13.04
CA VAL A 809 26.13 26.08 -13.14
C VAL A 809 25.66 27.05 -12.06
N ASN A 810 26.56 27.88 -11.56
CA ASN A 810 26.24 28.92 -10.59
C ASN A 810 25.64 30.16 -11.27
N CYS A 811 24.33 30.34 -11.10
CA CYS A 811 23.58 31.45 -11.69
C CYS A 811 23.11 32.43 -10.60
N GLN A 812 23.55 33.69 -10.68
CA GLN A 812 23.35 34.71 -9.63
C GLN A 812 21.88 35.03 -9.34
N SER A 813 21.04 35.09 -10.39
CA SER A 813 19.59 35.35 -10.29
C SER A 813 18.87 34.23 -9.54
N LEU A 814 19.26 32.98 -9.77
CA LEU A 814 18.61 31.79 -9.22
C LEU A 814 19.04 31.43 -7.79
N ARG A 815 20.06 32.09 -7.21
CA ARG A 815 20.58 31.81 -5.84
C ARG A 815 19.55 31.93 -4.70
N HIS A 816 18.38 32.51 -4.95
CA HIS A 816 17.28 32.54 -3.99
C HIS A 816 16.59 31.17 -3.84
N LEU A 817 16.62 30.35 -4.89
CA LEU A 817 16.10 28.98 -4.93
C LEU A 817 17.10 28.01 -4.28
N HIS A 818 16.59 27.03 -3.54
CA HIS A 818 17.37 25.99 -2.88
C HIS A 818 16.49 24.75 -2.62
N ASP A 819 17.13 23.59 -2.48
CA ASP A 819 16.48 22.29 -2.30
C ASP A 819 15.43 21.96 -3.39
N VAL A 820 15.72 22.43 -4.60
CA VAL A 820 15.03 22.19 -5.87
C VAL A 820 16.07 22.02 -6.97
N VAL A 821 15.70 21.38 -8.09
CA VAL A 821 16.48 21.43 -9.33
C VAL A 821 15.79 22.34 -10.33
N VAL A 822 16.49 23.39 -10.76
CA VAL A 822 15.99 24.36 -11.74
C VAL A 822 16.42 23.95 -13.14
N PHE A 823 15.45 23.72 -14.02
CA PHE A 823 15.67 23.33 -15.41
C PHE A 823 15.59 24.53 -16.36
N ASN A 824 16.47 24.53 -17.37
CA ASN A 824 16.49 25.50 -18.46
C ASN A 824 15.16 25.63 -19.21
N THR A 825 14.81 26.85 -19.59
CA THR A 825 13.64 27.20 -20.43
C THR A 825 14.04 27.58 -21.87
N LYS A 826 15.15 26.99 -22.36
CA LYS A 826 15.73 27.17 -23.69
C LYS A 826 16.14 25.82 -24.31
N GLY A 827 16.27 25.77 -25.63
CA GLY A 827 16.65 24.56 -26.37
C GLY A 827 15.45 23.91 -27.07
N ALA A 828 15.68 22.80 -27.75
CA ALA A 828 14.65 22.15 -28.58
C ALA A 828 13.67 21.28 -27.78
N ARG A 829 14.08 20.79 -26.59
CA ARG A 829 13.27 19.93 -25.71
C ARG A 829 13.71 20.09 -24.25
N GLY A 830 12.77 20.21 -23.32
CA GLY A 830 13.08 20.35 -21.89
C GLY A 830 13.60 19.05 -21.25
N ILE A 831 14.63 19.17 -20.39
CA ILE A 831 15.24 18.03 -19.66
C ILE A 831 14.20 17.16 -18.92
N PRO A 832 13.19 17.70 -18.20
CA PRO A 832 12.10 16.92 -17.58
C PRO A 832 11.52 15.84 -18.50
N SER A 833 11.17 16.23 -19.74
CA SER A 833 10.55 15.34 -20.73
C SER A 833 11.49 14.24 -21.24
N MET A 834 12.81 14.41 -21.09
CA MET A 834 13.80 13.39 -21.45
C MET A 834 13.96 12.33 -20.35
N CYS A 835 13.75 12.70 -19.09
CA CYS A 835 13.83 11.83 -17.92
C CYS A 835 12.53 11.04 -17.72
N SER A 836 12.36 9.91 -18.41
CA SER A 836 11.18 9.05 -18.29
C SER A 836 9.84 9.78 -18.58
N GLY A 837 9.85 10.84 -19.41
CA GLY A 837 8.68 11.65 -19.73
C GLY A 837 8.13 12.47 -18.55
N GLY A 838 9.01 13.21 -17.86
CA GLY A 838 8.65 14.06 -16.71
C GLY A 838 8.10 15.44 -17.06
N ASP A 839 7.38 16.01 -16.10
CA ASP A 839 6.79 17.35 -16.11
C ASP A 839 7.22 18.13 -14.85
N LEU A 840 6.63 19.30 -14.61
CA LEU A 840 6.90 20.15 -13.44
C LEU A 840 5.65 20.35 -12.56
N ASP A 841 4.66 19.44 -12.66
CA ASP A 841 3.43 19.46 -11.84
C ASP A 841 3.61 18.80 -10.45
N GLY A 842 4.81 18.27 -10.22
CA GLY A 842 5.38 17.94 -8.92
C GLY A 842 6.34 16.74 -8.91
N ASP A 843 6.97 16.43 -10.04
CA ASP A 843 8.00 15.41 -10.16
C ASP A 843 9.24 15.74 -9.31
N ASP A 844 9.80 14.69 -8.71
CA ASP A 844 11.10 14.74 -8.03
C ASP A 844 12.16 14.03 -8.90
N TYR A 845 13.37 14.57 -8.88
CA TYR A 845 14.50 14.13 -9.70
C TYR A 845 15.68 13.77 -8.80
N THR A 846 16.26 12.60 -9.04
CA THR A 846 17.56 12.24 -8.48
C THR A 846 18.64 12.98 -9.26
N VAL A 847 19.37 13.87 -8.60
CA VAL A 847 20.56 14.55 -9.14
C VAL A 847 21.80 13.97 -8.47
N ILE A 848 22.74 13.45 -9.26
CA ILE A 848 24.01 12.89 -8.80
C ILE A 848 25.14 13.70 -9.42
N TRP A 849 26.06 14.20 -8.59
CA TRP A 849 27.26 14.95 -9.00
C TRP A 849 28.55 14.22 -8.58
N ASP A 850 28.48 12.90 -8.40
CA ASP A 850 29.66 12.09 -8.11
C ASP A 850 30.51 11.84 -9.37
N PRO A 851 31.76 12.36 -9.46
CA PRO A 851 32.59 12.14 -10.65
C PRO A 851 32.80 10.65 -10.95
N ASP A 852 32.84 9.79 -9.93
CA ASP A 852 33.04 8.35 -10.10
C ASP A 852 31.86 7.63 -10.73
N ILE A 853 30.67 8.23 -10.74
CA ILE A 853 29.50 7.76 -11.48
C ILE A 853 29.39 8.54 -12.79
N VAL A 854 29.30 9.88 -12.71
CA VAL A 854 28.92 10.75 -13.83
C VAL A 854 29.91 10.68 -15.01
N SER A 855 31.23 10.59 -14.74
CA SER A 855 32.24 10.51 -15.81
C SER A 855 32.21 9.20 -16.60
N LYS A 856 31.55 8.16 -16.08
CA LYS A 856 31.54 6.80 -16.63
C LYS A 856 30.21 6.47 -17.35
N ILE A 857 29.23 7.36 -17.30
CA ILE A 857 27.95 7.24 -18.02
C ILE A 857 28.14 7.59 -19.50
N LYS A 858 27.88 6.64 -20.39
CA LYS A 858 27.70 6.88 -21.83
C LYS A 858 26.30 7.45 -22.06
N GLN A 859 26.20 8.66 -22.61
CA GLN A 859 24.93 9.32 -22.86
C GLN A 859 24.21 8.67 -24.06
N GLU A 860 23.00 8.15 -23.83
CA GLU A 860 22.13 7.60 -24.87
C GLU A 860 21.08 8.61 -25.36
N ALA A 861 20.39 8.30 -26.46
CA ALA A 861 19.25 9.09 -26.93
C ALA A 861 18.02 8.90 -26.00
N PRO A 862 17.34 9.97 -25.55
CA PRO A 862 16.13 9.85 -24.73
C PRO A 862 14.95 9.33 -25.57
N MET A 863 14.08 8.50 -24.98
CA MET A 863 12.90 7.99 -25.70
C MET A 863 11.92 9.13 -26.03
N GLU A 864 11.14 8.97 -27.10
CA GLU A 864 9.99 9.82 -27.38
C GLU A 864 8.76 9.36 -26.60
N TYR A 865 8.35 10.19 -25.63
CA TYR A 865 7.21 9.95 -24.75
C TYR A 865 5.91 10.45 -25.40
N VAL A 866 5.52 9.80 -26.50
CA VAL A 866 4.29 10.13 -27.25
C VAL A 866 3.06 9.61 -26.50
N GLY A 867 2.32 10.51 -25.85
CA GLY A 867 1.06 10.20 -25.18
C GLY A 867 -0.06 9.83 -26.15
N TYR A 868 -0.92 8.87 -25.76
CA TYR A 868 -2.02 8.43 -26.60
C TYR A 868 -3.18 9.44 -26.66
N GLU A 869 -3.82 9.53 -27.83
CA GLU A 869 -5.20 10.02 -27.91
C GLU A 869 -6.09 9.22 -26.93
N ALA A 870 -6.84 9.93 -26.09
CA ALA A 870 -7.69 9.30 -25.09
C ALA A 870 -9.05 8.90 -25.70
N MET A 871 -9.66 7.82 -25.19
CA MET A 871 -10.98 7.39 -25.64
C MET A 871 -12.03 8.48 -25.42
N LYS A 872 -12.88 8.73 -26.42
CA LYS A 872 -13.93 9.75 -26.40
C LYS A 872 -15.22 9.18 -25.80
N ILE A 873 -15.99 10.04 -25.13
CA ILE A 873 -17.37 9.76 -24.67
C ILE A 873 -18.32 9.89 -25.87
N GLY A 874 -19.31 9.01 -26.01
CA GLY A 874 -20.41 9.14 -26.98
C GLY A 874 -21.45 10.16 -26.52
N GLU A 875 -22.08 10.86 -27.45
CA GLU A 875 -22.86 12.09 -27.13
C GLU A 875 -24.14 11.85 -26.31
N ASN A 876 -24.54 10.58 -26.10
CA ASN A 876 -25.71 10.17 -25.32
C ASN A 876 -25.37 9.27 -24.10
N ASP A 877 -24.09 9.08 -23.77
CA ASP A 877 -23.67 8.12 -22.71
C ASP A 877 -23.82 8.71 -21.30
N ASP A 878 -24.34 7.92 -20.34
CA ASP A 878 -24.21 8.24 -18.90
C ASP A 878 -22.73 8.16 -18.52
N THR A 879 -22.11 9.34 -18.43
CA THR A 879 -20.70 9.50 -18.07
C THR A 879 -20.34 8.86 -16.74
N ILE A 880 -21.26 8.80 -15.76
CA ILE A 880 -21.00 8.16 -14.46
C ILE A 880 -21.05 6.64 -14.59
N HIS A 881 -21.98 6.09 -15.36
CA HIS A 881 -22.04 4.65 -15.67
C HIS A 881 -20.79 4.21 -16.47
N GLU A 882 -20.33 5.00 -17.44
CA GLU A 882 -19.08 4.73 -18.17
C GLU A 882 -17.84 4.83 -17.27
N ILE A 883 -17.81 5.74 -16.29
CA ILE A 883 -16.74 5.78 -15.27
C ILE A 883 -16.74 4.51 -14.40
N LYS A 884 -17.91 3.94 -14.07
CA LYS A 884 -18.01 2.63 -13.39
C LYS A 884 -17.48 1.49 -14.26
N LYS A 885 -17.78 1.47 -15.57
CA LYS A 885 -17.23 0.49 -16.52
C LYS A 885 -15.70 0.61 -16.65
N PHE A 886 -15.19 1.84 -16.82
CA PHE A 886 -13.76 2.11 -16.92
C PHE A 886 -12.99 1.65 -15.67
N PHE A 887 -13.54 1.82 -14.47
CA PHE A 887 -12.94 1.29 -13.23
C PHE A 887 -12.75 -0.24 -13.29
N VAL A 888 -13.77 -0.97 -13.76
CA VAL A 888 -13.71 -2.44 -13.90
C VAL A 888 -12.73 -2.85 -15.00
N GLN A 889 -12.73 -2.16 -16.15
CA GLN A 889 -11.75 -2.37 -17.23
C GLN A 889 -10.32 -2.13 -16.75
N TYR A 890 -10.09 -1.11 -15.91
CA TYR A 890 -8.80 -0.85 -15.29
C TYR A 890 -8.37 -2.00 -14.36
N ALA A 891 -9.28 -2.50 -13.52
CA ALA A 891 -9.02 -3.64 -12.65
C ALA A 891 -8.69 -4.95 -13.43
N ILE A 892 -9.25 -5.12 -14.64
CA ILE A 892 -8.93 -6.24 -15.53
C ILE A 892 -7.52 -6.12 -16.13
N SER A 893 -7.14 -4.92 -16.63
CA SER A 893 -5.98 -4.73 -17.52
C SER A 893 -4.79 -3.97 -16.93
N ASN A 894 -4.72 -3.78 -15.61
CA ASN A 894 -3.61 -3.09 -14.93
C ASN A 894 -2.30 -3.93 -14.90
N ASN A 895 -1.63 -4.04 -16.04
CA ASN A 895 -0.38 -4.80 -16.21
C ASN A 895 0.90 -4.06 -15.75
N LEU A 896 0.82 -2.80 -15.30
CA LEU A 896 1.97 -1.95 -14.99
C LEU A 896 3.03 -2.63 -14.10
N GLY A 897 2.57 -3.28 -13.02
CA GLY A 897 3.44 -4.02 -12.11
C GLY A 897 4.05 -5.30 -12.70
N LEU A 898 3.38 -5.95 -13.66
CA LEU A 898 3.93 -7.11 -14.37
C LEU A 898 5.00 -6.67 -15.38
N ILE A 899 4.75 -5.59 -16.12
CA ILE A 899 5.71 -5.01 -17.09
C ILE A 899 6.99 -4.57 -16.36
N ALA A 900 6.87 -3.88 -15.22
CA ALA A 900 8.01 -3.45 -14.41
C ALA A 900 8.87 -4.63 -13.89
N ASN A 901 8.22 -5.70 -13.42
CA ASN A 901 8.89 -6.93 -12.99
C ASN A 901 9.49 -7.72 -14.17
N ALA A 902 8.86 -7.69 -15.34
CA ALA A 902 9.37 -8.32 -16.55
C ALA A 902 10.65 -7.64 -17.03
N HIS A 903 10.70 -6.29 -17.01
CA HIS A 903 11.92 -5.55 -17.32
C HIS A 903 13.04 -5.91 -16.35
N LEU A 904 12.76 -5.88 -15.04
CA LEU A 904 13.75 -6.17 -13.99
C LEU A 904 14.39 -7.56 -14.17
N ALA A 905 13.58 -8.59 -14.48
CA ALA A 905 14.07 -9.95 -14.68
C ALA A 905 14.79 -10.15 -16.03
N LEU A 906 14.32 -9.53 -17.13
CA LEU A 906 14.96 -9.67 -18.44
C LEU A 906 16.24 -8.83 -18.56
N SER A 907 16.30 -7.64 -17.96
CA SER A 907 17.49 -6.79 -17.96
C SER A 907 18.63 -7.31 -17.08
N ASP A 908 18.32 -8.14 -16.07
CA ASP A 908 19.33 -8.95 -15.37
C ASP A 908 19.81 -10.14 -16.24
N LYS A 909 18.86 -10.92 -16.77
CA LYS A 909 19.11 -12.20 -17.44
C LYS A 909 19.78 -12.09 -18.80
N LEU A 910 19.43 -11.08 -19.60
CA LEU A 910 19.88 -10.95 -20.97
C LEU A 910 21.25 -10.24 -21.02
N GLU A 911 22.11 -10.67 -21.93
CA GLU A 911 23.51 -10.21 -22.02
C GLU A 911 23.61 -8.69 -22.19
N ARG A 912 22.90 -8.13 -23.17
CA ARG A 912 22.76 -6.68 -23.41
C ARG A 912 21.90 -5.93 -22.37
N GLY A 913 21.33 -6.63 -21.39
CA GLY A 913 20.52 -6.04 -20.32
C GLY A 913 19.41 -5.10 -20.84
N PRO A 914 19.29 -3.86 -20.31
CA PRO A 914 18.34 -2.84 -20.77
C PRO A 914 18.39 -2.53 -22.28
N PHE A 915 19.55 -2.68 -22.94
CA PHE A 915 19.69 -2.48 -24.39
C PHE A 915 19.15 -3.64 -25.24
N ASN A 916 18.62 -4.71 -24.63
CA ASN A 916 17.96 -5.77 -25.39
C ASN A 916 16.61 -5.26 -25.93
N GLY A 917 16.27 -5.58 -27.19
CA GLY A 917 15.01 -5.15 -27.80
C GLY A 917 13.74 -5.55 -27.02
N LYS A 918 13.78 -6.64 -26.24
CA LYS A 918 12.69 -6.99 -25.31
C LYS A 918 12.55 -6.01 -24.15
N CYS A 919 13.67 -5.53 -23.62
CA CYS A 919 13.70 -4.56 -22.53
C CYS A 919 13.29 -3.16 -23.02
N LEU A 920 13.73 -2.75 -24.21
CA LEU A 920 13.25 -1.51 -24.86
C LEU A 920 11.74 -1.56 -25.15
N LYS A 921 11.22 -2.68 -25.65
CA LYS A 921 9.76 -2.89 -25.83
C LYS A 921 9.00 -2.83 -24.49
N LEU A 922 9.58 -3.37 -23.42
CA LEU A 922 9.02 -3.27 -22.06
C LEU A 922 9.08 -1.85 -21.49
N ALA A 923 10.12 -1.06 -21.78
CA ALA A 923 10.20 0.35 -21.40
C ALA A 923 9.07 1.17 -22.05
N ARG A 924 8.81 0.96 -23.35
CA ARG A 924 7.68 1.58 -24.05
C ARG A 924 6.33 1.14 -23.46
N LEU A 925 6.11 -0.17 -23.29
CA LEU A 925 4.88 -0.69 -22.67
C LEU A 925 4.68 -0.17 -21.24
N HIS A 926 5.76 0.10 -20.48
CA HIS A 926 5.66 0.71 -19.15
C HIS A 926 5.20 2.16 -19.24
N SER A 927 5.78 2.97 -20.14
CA SER A 927 5.35 4.34 -20.39
C SER A 927 3.87 4.39 -20.77
N ASP A 928 3.46 3.55 -21.71
CA ASP A 928 2.09 3.43 -22.18
C ASP A 928 1.13 3.06 -21.02
N ALA A 929 1.54 2.14 -20.13
CA ALA A 929 0.76 1.70 -18.97
C ALA A 929 0.71 2.72 -17.81
N VAL A 930 1.67 3.65 -17.70
CA VAL A 930 1.62 4.76 -16.74
C VAL A 930 0.50 5.75 -17.10
N ASP A 931 0.20 5.90 -18.39
CA ASP A 931 -0.84 6.80 -18.89
C ASP A 931 -2.22 6.16 -19.03
N PHE A 932 -2.38 4.84 -18.88
CA PHE A 932 -3.69 4.15 -18.89
C PHE A 932 -4.75 4.83 -17.97
N PRO A 933 -4.44 5.25 -16.73
CA PRO A 933 -5.37 6.02 -15.88
C PRO A 933 -5.86 7.36 -16.47
N LYS A 934 -5.18 7.92 -17.48
CA LYS A 934 -5.52 9.19 -18.16
C LYS A 934 -6.06 8.97 -19.57
N SER A 935 -5.64 7.91 -20.27
CA SER A 935 -5.93 7.65 -21.69
C SER A 935 -7.15 6.74 -21.91
N GLY A 936 -7.45 5.87 -20.94
CA GLY A 936 -8.45 4.81 -21.08
C GLY A 936 -7.99 3.60 -21.91
N LYS A 937 -6.78 3.63 -22.49
CA LYS A 937 -6.25 2.55 -23.32
C LYS A 937 -5.50 1.51 -22.47
N PRO A 938 -6.00 0.26 -22.35
CA PRO A 938 -5.31 -0.80 -21.63
C PRO A 938 -4.03 -1.21 -22.38
N VAL A 939 -3.06 -1.74 -21.63
CA VAL A 939 -1.79 -2.23 -22.17
C VAL A 939 -1.59 -3.68 -21.77
N ASP A 940 -1.58 -4.58 -22.75
CA ASP A 940 -1.28 -5.99 -22.54
C ASP A 940 0.23 -6.26 -22.47
N LEU A 941 0.61 -7.35 -21.80
CA LEU A 941 1.99 -7.84 -21.72
C LEU A 941 2.16 -9.10 -22.60
N PRO A 942 2.70 -8.99 -23.83
CA PRO A 942 2.91 -10.10 -24.74
C PRO A 942 3.65 -11.29 -24.11
N MET A 943 3.24 -12.51 -24.45
CA MET A 943 3.77 -13.75 -23.87
C MET A 943 5.30 -13.90 -24.08
N GLU A 944 5.81 -13.40 -25.21
CA GLU A 944 7.24 -13.36 -25.55
C GLU A 944 8.11 -12.53 -24.58
N LEU A 945 7.49 -11.62 -23.81
CA LEU A 945 8.13 -10.72 -22.84
C LEU A 945 7.94 -11.19 -21.38
N ARG A 946 7.10 -12.22 -21.15
CA ARG A 946 6.84 -12.77 -19.80
C ARG A 946 8.04 -13.63 -19.35
N PRO A 947 8.73 -13.33 -18.23
CA PRO A 947 9.86 -14.14 -17.76
C PRO A 947 9.41 -15.54 -17.33
N LYS A 948 10.09 -16.57 -17.83
CA LYS A 948 9.89 -17.97 -17.40
C LYS A 948 10.59 -18.30 -16.08
N LEU A 949 11.67 -17.58 -15.77
CA LEU A 949 12.45 -17.66 -14.54
C LEU A 949 12.84 -16.23 -14.11
N TYR A 950 13.00 -16.00 -12.82
CA TYR A 950 13.30 -14.71 -12.20
C TYR A 950 14.63 -14.78 -11.43
N PRO A 951 15.38 -13.68 -11.26
CA PRO A 951 16.57 -13.68 -10.44
C PRO A 951 16.22 -13.84 -8.94
N ASP A 952 17.18 -14.38 -8.18
CA ASP A 952 17.04 -14.69 -6.75
C ASP A 952 16.64 -13.48 -5.88
N PHE A 953 17.13 -12.28 -6.22
CA PHE A 953 16.75 -11.02 -5.54
C PHE A 953 15.29 -10.57 -5.77
N MET A 954 14.50 -11.30 -6.57
CA MET A 954 13.05 -11.10 -6.71
C MET A 954 12.21 -12.08 -5.87
N GLU A 955 12.88 -12.90 -5.05
CA GLU A 955 12.32 -13.79 -4.02
C GLU A 955 11.16 -14.68 -4.53
N LYS A 956 11.32 -15.23 -5.74
CA LYS A 956 10.38 -16.22 -6.29
C LYS A 956 10.71 -17.62 -5.79
N PRO A 957 9.72 -18.54 -5.73
CA PRO A 957 9.95 -19.94 -5.41
C PRO A 957 11.07 -20.55 -6.25
N GLU A 958 11.85 -21.47 -5.67
CA GLU A 958 13.07 -22.04 -6.27
C GLU A 958 12.85 -22.62 -7.68
N ASP A 959 11.69 -23.22 -7.94
CA ASP A 959 11.33 -23.79 -9.24
C ASP A 959 11.10 -22.73 -10.35
N LYS A 960 11.09 -21.44 -9.96
CA LYS A 960 10.92 -20.27 -10.83
C LYS A 960 12.09 -19.28 -10.73
N SER A 961 13.16 -19.63 -10.02
CA SER A 961 14.28 -18.74 -9.71
C SER A 961 15.60 -19.18 -10.34
N TYR A 962 16.53 -18.26 -10.52
CA TYR A 962 17.94 -18.52 -10.80
C TYR A 962 18.83 -17.58 -9.99
N LYS A 963 20.03 -18.03 -9.63
CA LYS A 963 21.03 -17.21 -8.94
C LYS A 963 21.62 -16.19 -9.92
N SER A 964 21.33 -14.90 -9.77
CA SER A 964 21.88 -13.85 -10.63
C SER A 964 23.38 -13.66 -10.38
N THR A 965 24.17 -13.58 -11.45
CA THR A 965 25.60 -13.23 -11.41
C THR A 965 25.86 -11.72 -11.50
N ARG A 966 24.84 -10.91 -11.82
CA ARG A 966 24.91 -9.44 -11.90
C ARG A 966 24.96 -8.82 -10.50
N ILE A 967 25.30 -7.53 -10.45
CA ILE A 967 25.43 -6.73 -9.22
C ILE A 967 24.23 -6.83 -8.26
N LEU A 968 22.98 -6.81 -8.75
CA LEU A 968 21.81 -6.91 -7.88
C LEU A 968 21.75 -8.25 -7.13
N GLY A 969 22.18 -9.35 -7.76
CA GLY A 969 22.32 -10.64 -7.11
C GLY A 969 23.44 -10.64 -6.07
N LYS A 970 24.58 -9.98 -6.34
CA LYS A 970 25.69 -9.80 -5.38
C LYS A 970 25.19 -9.10 -4.11
N ILE A 971 24.66 -7.88 -4.26
CA ILE A 971 24.11 -7.04 -3.17
C ILE A 971 23.07 -7.80 -2.33
N PHE A 972 22.08 -8.44 -2.97
CA PHE A 972 21.02 -9.17 -2.27
C PHE A 972 21.57 -10.25 -1.33
N ARG A 973 22.56 -11.02 -1.77
CA ARG A 973 23.14 -12.12 -0.98
C ARG A 973 24.12 -11.64 0.09
N GLU A 974 24.82 -10.53 -0.16
CA GLU A 974 25.77 -9.93 0.78
C GLU A 974 25.10 -9.13 1.91
N CYS A 975 23.96 -8.50 1.64
CA CYS A 975 23.22 -7.66 2.60
C CYS A 975 22.09 -8.39 3.36
N ARG A 976 21.72 -9.63 2.97
CA ARG A 976 20.74 -10.42 3.73
C ARG A 976 21.33 -10.87 5.07
N ARG A 977 20.49 -10.93 6.11
CA ARG A 977 20.80 -11.39 7.47
C ARG A 977 19.59 -12.18 8.02
N PRO A 978 19.75 -13.35 8.67
CA PRO A 978 18.64 -14.08 9.27
C PRO A 978 17.79 -13.24 10.25
N GLU A 979 18.43 -12.32 10.96
CA GLU A 979 17.83 -11.42 11.95
C GLU A 979 16.81 -10.44 11.34
N GLN A 980 16.86 -10.19 10.02
CA GLN A 980 15.87 -9.34 9.33
C GLN A 980 14.47 -9.96 9.33
N GLU A 981 14.35 -11.28 9.45
CA GLU A 981 13.05 -11.95 9.38
C GLU A 981 12.28 -11.86 10.71
N HIS A 982 12.97 -11.67 11.84
CA HIS A 982 12.38 -11.56 13.18
C HIS A 982 13.23 -10.65 14.11
N PHE A 983 12.91 -9.35 14.14
CA PHE A 983 13.42 -8.46 15.19
C PHE A 983 12.80 -8.84 16.55
N VAL A 984 13.64 -8.98 17.58
CA VAL A 984 13.22 -9.23 18.97
C VAL A 984 14.08 -8.34 19.87
N PRO A 985 13.49 -7.35 20.58
CA PRO A 985 14.21 -6.50 21.52
C PRO A 985 14.87 -7.27 22.68
N ARG A 986 15.95 -6.71 23.24
CA ARG A 986 16.78 -7.36 24.28
C ARG A 986 17.11 -6.41 25.45
N GLY A 987 17.46 -7.00 26.61
CA GLY A 987 18.04 -6.27 27.76
C GLY A 987 17.05 -5.44 28.60
N TYR A 988 15.76 -5.43 28.25
CA TYR A 988 14.76 -4.55 28.85
C TYR A 988 14.62 -4.60 30.38
N HIS A 989 14.76 -5.77 31.02
CA HIS A 989 14.58 -5.93 32.47
C HIS A 989 15.85 -5.61 33.29
N GLN A 990 16.88 -5.01 32.68
CA GLN A 990 18.24 -4.96 33.25
C GLN A 990 18.82 -3.55 33.49
N SER A 991 18.10 -2.46 33.14
CA SER A 991 18.60 -1.10 33.38
C SER A 991 17.48 -0.10 33.71
N PHE A 992 17.31 0.20 35.00
CA PHE A 992 16.60 1.39 35.43
C PHE A 992 17.62 2.49 35.77
N ASN A 993 17.84 3.44 34.85
CA ASN A 993 18.73 4.58 35.10
C ASN A 993 18.07 5.55 36.10
N THR A 994 18.38 5.38 37.38
CA THR A 994 17.89 6.22 38.49
C THR A 994 18.30 7.68 38.36
N ALA A 995 19.35 8.00 37.61
CA ALA A 995 19.82 9.37 37.43
C ALA A 995 18.91 10.20 36.49
N LEU A 996 17.89 9.60 35.86
CA LEU A 996 16.81 10.34 35.18
C LEU A 996 15.67 10.78 36.12
N LEU A 997 15.70 10.38 37.39
CA LEU A 997 14.74 10.85 38.39
C LEU A 997 15.06 12.28 38.84
N VAL A 998 14.01 13.03 39.18
CA VAL A 998 14.08 14.44 39.59
C VAL A 998 13.22 14.63 40.83
N ASP A 999 13.76 15.22 41.89
CA ASP A 999 13.11 15.32 43.20
C ASP A 999 11.70 15.92 43.12
N GLY A 1000 10.70 15.14 43.56
CA GLY A 1000 9.28 15.49 43.48
C GLY A 1000 8.55 14.97 42.24
N TYR A 1001 9.16 14.09 41.43
CA TYR A 1001 8.49 13.40 40.32
C TYR A 1001 7.26 12.60 40.77
N ASP A 1002 7.25 12.12 42.01
CA ASP A 1002 6.19 11.32 42.63
C ASP A 1002 4.81 11.98 42.52
N SER A 1003 4.77 13.32 42.56
CA SER A 1003 3.55 14.13 42.39
C SER A 1003 2.87 14.00 41.02
N TYR A 1004 3.56 13.46 40.02
CA TYR A 1004 3.05 13.22 38.66
C TYR A 1004 2.86 11.74 38.33
N VAL A 1005 3.13 10.81 39.26
CA VAL A 1005 3.13 9.36 38.97
C VAL A 1005 1.73 8.84 38.62
N GLU A 1006 0.67 9.31 39.28
CA GLU A 1006 -0.71 8.91 38.97
C GLU A 1006 -1.14 9.39 37.57
N ASP A 1007 -0.81 10.63 37.21
CA ASP A 1007 -1.07 11.16 35.86
C ASP A 1007 -0.26 10.43 34.79
N ALA A 1008 0.99 10.08 35.08
CA ALA A 1008 1.84 9.28 34.22
C ALA A 1008 1.30 7.85 34.01
N GLN A 1009 0.76 7.20 35.05
CA GLN A 1009 0.09 5.90 34.94
C GLN A 1009 -1.18 5.99 34.08
N ARG A 1010 -2.04 6.99 34.33
CA ARG A 1010 -3.24 7.30 33.54
C ARG A 1010 -2.91 7.49 32.06
N CYS A 1011 -1.88 8.31 31.77
CA CYS A 1011 -1.47 8.60 30.40
C CYS A 1011 -0.81 7.38 29.72
N LYS A 1012 0.02 6.60 30.44
CA LYS A 1012 0.64 5.39 29.90
C LYS A 1012 -0.41 4.35 29.49
N ALA A 1013 -1.43 4.10 30.31
CA ALA A 1013 -2.47 3.14 29.98
C ALA A 1013 -3.18 3.48 28.66
N LEU A 1014 -3.57 4.75 28.47
CA LEU A 1014 -4.20 5.23 27.24
C LEU A 1014 -3.25 5.15 26.02
N TYR A 1015 -1.96 5.42 26.23
CA TYR A 1015 -0.95 5.34 25.17
C TYR A 1015 -0.69 3.88 24.75
N ASP A 1016 -0.49 2.98 25.71
CA ASP A 1016 -0.29 1.54 25.49
C ASP A 1016 -1.47 0.95 24.71
N ASP A 1017 -2.71 1.34 25.03
CA ASP A 1017 -3.92 0.88 24.32
C ASP A 1017 -3.99 1.42 22.88
N GLU A 1018 -3.69 2.70 22.64
CA GLU A 1018 -3.66 3.27 21.28
C GLU A 1018 -2.53 2.69 20.42
N VAL A 1019 -1.34 2.48 20.97
CA VAL A 1019 -0.21 1.84 20.26
C VAL A 1019 -0.50 0.36 20.02
N ARG A 1020 -1.06 -0.38 20.99
CA ARG A 1020 -1.42 -1.80 20.81
C ARG A 1020 -2.54 -1.97 19.79
N SER A 1021 -3.53 -1.07 19.76
CA SER A 1021 -4.55 -1.04 18.71
C SER A 1021 -3.93 -0.84 17.33
N LEU A 1022 -2.96 0.08 17.19
CA LEU A 1022 -2.24 0.31 15.95
C LEU A 1022 -1.36 -0.89 15.54
N MET A 1023 -0.61 -1.47 16.47
CA MET A 1023 0.18 -2.70 16.24
C MET A 1023 -0.71 -3.83 15.72
N ASN A 1024 -1.83 -4.10 16.39
CA ASN A 1024 -2.75 -5.16 16.01
C ASN A 1024 -3.46 -4.86 14.68
N GLN A 1025 -3.88 -3.60 14.44
CA GLN A 1025 -4.49 -3.19 13.17
C GLN A 1025 -3.57 -3.56 11.99
N TYR A 1026 -2.27 -3.34 12.14
CA TYR A 1026 -1.29 -3.50 11.07
C TYR A 1026 -0.51 -4.83 11.09
N GLY A 1027 -0.61 -5.62 12.17
CA GLY A 1027 0.17 -6.85 12.34
C GLY A 1027 1.66 -6.60 12.52
N VAL A 1028 2.02 -5.53 13.26
CA VAL A 1028 3.40 -5.17 13.62
C VAL A 1028 3.76 -5.79 14.97
N LYS A 1029 5.00 -6.24 15.16
CA LYS A 1029 5.37 -7.15 16.26
C LYS A 1029 5.96 -6.43 17.47
N SER A 1030 6.59 -5.27 17.29
CA SER A 1030 7.12 -4.45 18.38
C SER A 1030 6.57 -3.01 18.37
N ASP A 1031 6.39 -2.45 19.56
CA ASP A 1031 6.13 -1.03 19.77
C ASP A 1031 7.28 -0.14 19.28
N LEU A 1032 8.54 -0.62 19.31
CA LEU A 1032 9.69 0.08 18.73
C LEU A 1032 9.56 0.26 17.20
N GLU A 1033 9.00 -0.71 16.48
CA GLU A 1033 8.77 -0.59 15.03
C GLU A 1033 7.77 0.53 14.74
N ILE A 1034 6.67 0.59 15.50
CA ILE A 1034 5.67 1.67 15.42
C ILE A 1034 6.29 3.01 15.80
N ALA A 1035 7.01 3.07 16.93
CA ALA A 1035 7.48 4.33 17.51
C ALA A 1035 8.65 4.96 16.75
N SER A 1036 9.47 4.13 16.10
CA SER A 1036 10.54 4.58 15.21
C SER A 1036 10.05 4.82 13.78
N GLY A 1037 9.14 3.97 13.28
CA GLY A 1037 8.77 3.85 11.87
C GLY A 1037 9.65 2.90 11.06
N PHE A 1038 10.63 2.24 11.68
CA PHE A 1038 11.50 1.23 11.07
C PHE A 1038 10.82 -0.15 11.11
N ILE A 1039 9.70 -0.25 10.41
CA ILE A 1039 8.82 -1.43 10.41
C ILE A 1039 9.42 -2.53 9.52
N MET A 1040 9.74 -3.68 10.12
CA MET A 1040 10.37 -4.83 9.43
C MET A 1040 9.33 -5.71 8.72
N GLY A 1041 8.08 -5.73 9.21
CA GLY A 1041 7.01 -6.52 8.61
C GLY A 1041 5.63 -6.10 9.06
N VAL A 1042 4.62 -6.46 8.26
CA VAL A 1042 3.20 -6.18 8.52
C VAL A 1042 2.35 -7.40 8.16
N ASP A 1043 1.87 -8.11 9.17
CA ASP A 1043 0.99 -9.27 9.00
C ASP A 1043 -0.45 -8.79 8.67
N MET A 1044 -0.64 -8.17 7.50
CA MET A 1044 -1.76 -7.26 7.22
C MET A 1044 -2.76 -7.73 6.15
N ILE A 1045 -3.97 -7.18 6.23
CA ILE A 1045 -5.15 -7.51 5.43
C ILE A 1045 -5.44 -6.34 4.46
N THR A 1046 -4.77 -6.30 3.29
CA THR A 1046 -4.87 -5.15 2.35
C THR A 1046 -4.35 -5.43 0.92
N ASN A 1047 -4.93 -4.76 -0.09
CA ASN A 1047 -4.34 -4.66 -1.45
C ASN A 1047 -3.22 -3.62 -1.57
N ARG A 1048 -3.04 -2.73 -0.57
CA ARG A 1048 -2.04 -1.65 -0.56
C ARG A 1048 -0.61 -2.22 -0.56
N LYS A 1049 0.35 -1.51 -1.15
CA LYS A 1049 1.75 -1.94 -1.08
C LYS A 1049 2.29 -1.75 0.33
N GLU A 1050 3.24 -2.59 0.72
CA GLU A 1050 3.94 -2.52 2.01
C GLU A 1050 4.49 -1.11 2.33
N HIS A 1051 5.10 -0.43 1.36
CA HIS A 1051 5.57 0.95 1.52
C HIS A 1051 4.45 1.91 1.97
N ASP A 1052 3.31 1.86 1.28
CA ASP A 1052 2.18 2.76 1.50
C ASP A 1052 1.49 2.43 2.85
N VAL A 1053 1.62 1.18 3.30
CA VAL A 1053 1.26 0.72 4.65
C VAL A 1053 2.22 1.27 5.70
N ARG A 1054 3.56 1.14 5.52
CA ARG A 1054 4.56 1.73 6.43
C ARG A 1054 4.33 3.25 6.60
N GLN A 1055 4.03 3.97 5.51
CA GLN A 1055 3.68 5.40 5.57
C GLN A 1055 2.34 5.68 6.31
N SER A 1056 1.33 4.81 6.15
CA SER A 1056 0.06 4.92 6.88
C SER A 1056 0.26 4.75 8.40
N ILE A 1057 1.12 3.81 8.81
CA ILE A 1057 1.48 3.55 10.21
C ILE A 1057 2.27 4.74 10.79
N ASN A 1058 3.28 5.23 10.07
CA ASN A 1058 4.09 6.39 10.46
C ASN A 1058 3.23 7.64 10.66
N SER A 1059 2.26 7.86 9.77
CA SER A 1059 1.26 8.93 9.90
C SER A 1059 0.42 8.74 11.17
N ALA A 1060 -0.15 7.55 11.38
CA ALA A 1060 -0.99 7.23 12.54
C ALA A 1060 -0.24 7.44 13.87
N TYR A 1061 0.97 6.89 14.01
CA TYR A 1061 1.78 7.09 15.20
C TYR A 1061 2.20 8.55 15.41
N SER A 1062 2.47 9.30 14.34
CA SER A 1062 2.76 10.74 14.42
C SER A 1062 1.57 11.60 14.90
N PHE A 1063 0.35 11.06 14.95
CA PHE A 1063 -0.77 11.65 15.69
C PHE A 1063 -0.75 11.25 17.17
N ILE A 1064 -0.52 9.98 17.50
CA ILE A 1064 -0.40 9.48 18.90
C ILE A 1064 0.72 10.26 19.63
N LYS A 1065 1.93 10.30 19.04
CA LYS A 1065 3.10 11.04 19.54
C LYS A 1065 2.77 12.51 19.85
N ARG A 1066 2.06 13.20 18.94
CA ARG A 1066 1.66 14.61 19.16
C ARG A 1066 0.53 14.77 20.18
N LYS A 1067 -0.45 13.85 20.22
CA LYS A 1067 -1.53 13.85 21.22
C LYS A 1067 -0.96 13.74 22.63
N PHE A 1068 -0.13 12.74 22.89
CA PHE A 1068 0.43 12.53 24.22
C PHE A 1068 1.47 13.60 24.59
N ARG A 1069 2.22 14.15 23.62
CA ARG A 1069 3.05 15.33 23.87
C ARG A 1069 2.22 16.56 24.25
N SER A 1070 1.09 16.80 23.58
CA SER A 1070 0.18 17.90 23.96
C SER A 1070 -0.49 17.66 25.33
N GLU A 1071 -0.82 16.41 25.67
CA GLU A 1071 -1.37 16.04 26.99
C GLU A 1071 -0.33 16.24 28.12
N PHE A 1072 0.97 16.09 27.81
CA PHE A 1072 2.08 16.41 28.70
C PHE A 1072 2.30 17.92 28.85
N GLU A 1073 2.39 18.67 27.75
CA GLU A 1073 2.78 20.08 27.75
C GLU A 1073 1.66 21.06 28.15
N LYS A 1074 0.38 20.68 28.01
CA LYS A 1074 -0.80 21.58 28.16
C LYS A 1074 -0.87 22.40 29.45
N GLU A 1075 -0.37 21.88 30.57
CA GLU A 1075 -0.41 22.53 31.88
C GLU A 1075 0.73 23.53 32.10
N PHE A 1076 1.70 23.56 31.18
CA PHE A 1076 2.86 24.45 31.21
C PHE A 1076 2.82 25.55 30.13
N TYR A 1077 1.81 25.54 29.24
CA TYR A 1077 1.58 26.61 28.28
C TYR A 1077 1.01 27.86 28.97
N SER A 1078 1.38 29.04 28.47
CA SER A 1078 0.74 30.30 28.85
C SER A 1078 -0.61 30.48 28.15
N PRO A 1079 -1.56 31.25 28.70
CA PRO A 1079 -2.89 31.46 28.08
C PRO A 1079 -2.82 31.97 26.63
N ASP A 1080 -1.85 32.84 26.35
CA ASP A 1080 -1.70 33.54 25.06
C ASP A 1080 -0.67 32.88 24.11
N SER A 1081 0.03 31.81 24.54
CA SER A 1081 1.15 31.24 23.80
C SER A 1081 1.50 29.79 24.19
N ARG A 1082 1.84 28.97 23.18
CA ARG A 1082 2.39 27.60 23.33
C ARG A 1082 3.84 27.54 23.82
N THR A 1083 4.43 28.63 24.28
CA THR A 1083 5.78 28.63 24.88
C THR A 1083 5.70 28.33 26.37
N ILE A 1084 6.45 27.32 26.82
CA ILE A 1084 6.64 27.05 28.25
C ILE A 1084 7.58 28.11 28.85
N ALA A 1085 7.18 28.74 29.95
CA ALA A 1085 8.00 29.72 30.65
C ALA A 1085 9.22 29.05 31.32
N PRO A 1086 10.44 29.64 31.29
CA PRO A 1086 11.64 29.05 31.89
C PRO A 1086 11.51 28.73 33.39
N SER A 1087 10.65 29.46 34.11
CA SER A 1087 10.30 29.21 35.52
C SER A 1087 9.59 27.88 35.77
N LEU A 1088 8.90 27.32 34.77
CA LEU A 1088 8.18 26.05 34.87
C LEU A 1088 9.05 24.83 34.55
N GLN A 1089 10.26 25.03 34.01
CA GLN A 1089 11.15 23.96 33.52
C GLN A 1089 11.42 22.85 34.56
N GLN A 1090 11.51 23.17 35.86
CA GLN A 1090 11.68 22.16 36.92
C GLN A 1090 10.45 21.23 37.05
N TYR A 1091 9.24 21.73 36.85
CA TYR A 1091 8.01 20.94 36.92
C TYR A 1091 7.84 20.05 35.68
N VAL A 1092 8.20 20.58 34.50
CA VAL A 1092 8.28 19.80 33.25
C VAL A 1092 9.22 18.60 33.41
N GLU A 1093 10.39 18.81 34.03
CA GLU A 1093 11.37 17.76 34.28
C GLU A 1093 10.91 16.74 35.33
N ARG A 1094 10.21 17.17 36.39
CA ARG A 1094 9.53 16.24 37.33
C ARG A 1094 8.53 15.36 36.61
N LYS A 1095 7.72 15.91 35.70
CA LYS A 1095 6.74 15.14 34.91
C LYS A 1095 7.42 14.17 33.93
N ALA A 1096 8.50 14.60 33.27
CA ALA A 1096 9.30 13.73 32.38
C ALA A 1096 9.92 12.57 33.18
N ALA A 1097 10.48 12.85 34.35
CA ALA A 1097 11.00 11.84 35.27
C ALA A 1097 9.91 10.84 35.72
N ALA A 1098 8.68 11.31 35.97
CA ALA A 1098 7.55 10.43 36.31
C ALA A 1098 7.10 9.54 35.14
N TRP A 1099 7.05 10.09 33.92
CA TRP A 1099 6.76 9.30 32.71
C TRP A 1099 7.80 8.21 32.48
N TYR A 1100 9.08 8.51 32.72
CA TYR A 1100 10.17 7.53 32.68
C TYR A 1100 10.09 6.51 33.83
N ALA A 1101 9.85 6.95 35.08
CA ALA A 1101 9.71 6.07 36.24
C ALA A 1101 8.61 5.03 36.05
N VAL A 1102 7.42 5.47 35.63
CA VAL A 1102 6.26 4.59 35.36
C VAL A 1102 6.50 3.66 34.16
N CYS A 1103 7.38 4.03 33.22
CA CYS A 1103 7.80 3.11 32.16
C CYS A 1103 8.78 2.04 32.64
N TYR A 1104 9.72 2.33 33.55
CA TYR A 1104 10.85 1.41 33.80
C TYR A 1104 10.88 0.74 35.19
N GLN A 1105 10.13 1.22 36.19
CA GLN A 1105 10.21 0.66 37.56
C GLN A 1105 9.49 -0.68 37.77
N ASN A 1106 8.32 -0.89 37.15
CA ASN A 1106 7.42 -2.03 37.43
C ASN A 1106 6.89 -2.71 36.15
N LEU A 1107 7.64 -2.61 35.06
CA LEU A 1107 7.15 -2.88 33.72
C LEU A 1107 6.85 -4.37 33.47
N GLN A 1108 5.64 -4.65 32.98
CA GLN A 1108 5.22 -6.01 32.61
C GLN A 1108 5.62 -6.35 31.17
N PRO A 1109 5.78 -7.65 30.81
CA PRO A 1109 6.23 -8.06 29.47
C PRO A 1109 5.32 -7.65 28.29
N ASP A 1110 4.09 -7.20 28.56
CA ASP A 1110 3.05 -6.81 27.59
C ASP A 1110 2.80 -5.30 27.49
N GLN A 1111 3.61 -4.49 28.19
CA GLN A 1111 3.49 -3.04 28.28
C GLN A 1111 4.55 -2.32 27.43
N SER A 1112 4.20 -1.15 26.87
CA SER A 1112 5.11 -0.43 25.97
C SER A 1112 6.25 0.28 26.70
N TYR A 1113 7.44 0.29 26.07
CA TYR A 1113 8.62 1.04 26.50
C TYR A 1113 8.64 2.47 25.96
N THR A 1114 7.87 2.73 24.90
CA THR A 1114 8.02 3.93 24.05
C THR A 1114 7.37 5.19 24.62
N PHE A 1115 6.46 5.06 25.59
CA PHE A 1115 5.69 6.18 26.16
C PHE A 1115 6.56 7.32 26.72
N ALA A 1116 7.57 7.01 27.54
CA ALA A 1116 8.49 8.02 28.08
C ALA A 1116 9.25 8.80 27.00
N TRP A 1117 9.48 8.17 25.84
CA TRP A 1117 10.26 8.74 24.74
C TRP A 1117 9.43 9.62 23.79
N VAL A 1118 8.13 9.79 24.05
CA VAL A 1118 7.33 10.90 23.49
C VAL A 1118 7.92 12.27 23.91
N VAL A 1119 8.52 12.32 25.10
CA VAL A 1119 9.17 13.50 25.71
C VAL A 1119 10.70 13.38 25.78
N TRP A 1120 11.30 12.67 24.81
CA TRP A 1120 12.74 12.39 24.71
C TRP A 1120 13.64 13.61 24.91
N ASP A 1121 13.25 14.80 24.44
CA ASP A 1121 14.07 16.01 24.52
C ASP A 1121 14.21 16.52 25.97
N TYR A 1122 13.20 16.30 26.82
CA TYR A 1122 13.29 16.59 28.25
C TYR A 1122 14.16 15.56 28.98
N LEU A 1123 14.07 14.28 28.62
CA LEU A 1123 14.95 13.24 29.16
C LEU A 1123 16.42 13.47 28.77
N CYS A 1124 16.69 13.85 27.52
CA CYS A 1124 18.02 14.26 27.05
C CYS A 1124 18.55 15.48 27.80
N LYS A 1125 17.71 16.48 28.12
CA LYS A 1125 18.11 17.65 28.95
C LYS A 1125 18.49 17.22 30.37
N ILE A 1126 17.71 16.34 31.00
CA ILE A 1126 18.00 15.79 32.34
C ILE A 1126 19.34 15.03 32.34
N ALA A 1127 19.51 14.06 31.43
CA ALA A 1127 20.76 13.30 31.27
C ALA A 1127 21.97 14.23 31.03
N SER A 1128 21.84 15.21 30.14
CA SER A 1128 22.90 16.18 29.84
C SER A 1128 23.23 17.10 31.01
N ARG A 1129 22.30 17.37 31.93
CA ARG A 1129 22.59 18.09 33.19
C ARG A 1129 23.35 17.19 34.16
N VAL A 1130 22.90 15.95 34.34
CA VAL A 1130 23.54 14.96 35.23
C VAL A 1130 24.99 14.70 34.80
N ARG A 1131 25.23 14.47 33.51
CA ARG A 1131 26.58 14.25 32.95
C ARG A 1131 27.53 15.42 33.21
N ARG A 1132 27.01 16.66 33.23
CA ARG A 1132 27.76 17.87 33.58
C ARG A 1132 28.04 17.98 35.07
N LEU A 1133 27.05 17.71 35.93
CA LEU A 1133 27.23 17.68 37.39
C LEU A 1133 28.22 16.58 37.83
N GLN A 1134 28.29 15.47 37.10
CA GLN A 1134 29.26 14.39 37.29
C GLN A 1134 30.66 14.68 36.70
N GLY A 1135 30.88 15.85 36.08
CA GLY A 1135 32.20 16.29 35.59
C GLY A 1135 32.74 15.57 34.34
N ILE A 1136 31.92 14.76 33.67
CA ILE A 1136 32.33 13.85 32.58
C ILE A 1136 32.71 14.59 31.28
N GLU A 1137 32.34 15.87 31.14
CA GLU A 1137 32.39 16.62 29.87
C GLU A 1137 33.80 17.08 29.41
N LYS A 1138 34.86 16.85 30.21
CA LYS A 1138 36.20 17.41 29.99
C LYS A 1138 37.01 16.88 28.79
N SER A 1139 36.52 15.91 28.02
CA SER A 1139 37.28 15.24 26.96
C SER A 1139 36.74 15.40 25.52
N SER A 1140 35.57 15.99 25.30
CA SER A 1140 34.88 15.90 24.00
C SER A 1140 34.80 17.19 23.17
N GLN A 1141 35.30 18.34 23.65
CA GLN A 1141 35.23 19.62 22.92
C GLN A 1141 36.56 20.09 22.33
N ARG A 1142 37.14 19.32 21.39
CA ARG A 1142 38.11 19.81 20.40
C ARG A 1142 37.95 19.10 19.05
N ILE A 1143 36.96 19.53 18.26
CA ILE A 1143 36.92 19.28 16.81
C ILE A 1143 37.06 20.65 16.13
N ALA A 1144 38.29 21.03 15.80
CA ALA A 1144 38.58 22.23 15.03
C ALA A 1144 38.57 21.90 13.54
N THR A 1145 37.92 22.73 12.73
CA THR A 1145 37.93 22.60 11.27
C THR A 1145 39.29 23.02 10.70
N PRO A 1146 39.95 22.19 9.86
CA PRO A 1146 41.15 22.62 9.16
C PRO A 1146 40.79 23.62 8.04
N GLN A 1147 41.29 24.84 8.14
CA GLN A 1147 41.51 25.69 6.97
C GLN A 1147 42.93 25.42 6.44
N GLY A 1148 43.08 25.36 5.13
CA GLY A 1148 44.36 25.28 4.45
C GLY A 1148 44.40 26.30 3.32
N ASP A 1149 45.53 27.00 3.19
CA ASP A 1149 45.81 28.03 2.18
C ASP A 1149 47.30 27.94 1.76
N PRO A 1150 47.75 28.64 0.69
CA PRO A 1150 48.65 28.03 -0.31
C PRO A 1150 50.19 28.09 -0.04
N PRO A 1151 51.01 27.34 -0.81
CA PRO A 1151 52.38 26.95 -0.41
C PRO A 1151 53.55 27.66 -1.12
N ARG A 1152 54.76 27.61 -0.51
CA ARG A 1152 56.16 27.62 -1.05
C ARG A 1152 57.17 28.10 0.06
N PRO A 1153 58.50 27.83 -0.01
CA PRO A 1153 59.21 26.61 -0.43
C PRO A 1153 60.39 26.18 0.54
N SER A 1154 61.05 25.05 0.23
CA SER A 1154 62.41 24.51 0.59
C SER A 1154 63.50 25.37 1.31
N ILE A 1155 64.52 24.87 2.06
CA ILE A 1155 64.90 23.58 2.76
C ILE A 1155 66.26 23.77 3.53
N ASP A 1156 66.50 23.04 4.64
CA ASP A 1156 67.79 22.82 5.41
C ASP A 1156 68.55 24.04 6.04
N THR A 1157 69.73 23.98 6.75
CA THR A 1157 70.82 22.96 6.87
C THR A 1157 71.65 22.96 8.20
N GLN A 1158 71.87 21.77 8.81
CA GLN A 1158 73.01 21.22 9.64
C GLN A 1158 73.76 21.92 10.83
N THR A 1159 74.33 21.05 11.70
CA THR A 1159 75.15 21.35 12.92
C THR A 1159 76.26 20.31 13.23
N PRO A 1160 77.43 20.67 13.84
CA PRO A 1160 78.51 19.76 14.31
C PRO A 1160 78.43 19.47 15.86
N ARG A 1161 79.36 18.83 16.60
CA ARG A 1161 80.75 18.34 16.35
C ARG A 1161 81.13 16.98 17.03
N GLU A 1162 82.01 16.95 18.05
CA GLU A 1162 82.85 15.82 18.57
C GLU A 1162 83.01 15.90 20.12
N ASP A 1163 83.50 14.90 20.88
CA ASP A 1163 84.37 13.77 20.50
C ASP A 1163 84.13 12.47 21.32
N SER A 1164 84.41 11.30 20.72
CA SER A 1164 84.28 9.91 21.26
C SER A 1164 82.83 9.46 21.62
N VAL A 1165 82.48 8.18 21.90
CA VAL A 1165 83.22 6.91 22.14
C VAL A 1165 82.59 5.75 21.30
N GLN A 1166 83.17 4.54 21.37
CA GLN A 1166 82.78 3.28 20.70
C GLN A 1166 81.64 2.48 21.41
N PRO A 1167 81.08 1.39 20.84
CA PRO A 1167 81.36 0.77 19.51
C PRO A 1167 80.14 0.44 18.59
N LEU A 1168 80.41 0.37 17.27
CA LEU A 1168 79.76 -0.47 16.23
C LEU A 1168 78.26 -0.18 15.86
N GLN A 1169 77.85 -0.07 14.57
CA GLN A 1169 78.57 -0.22 13.30
C GLN A 1169 77.87 0.51 12.10
N SER A 1170 78.67 0.92 11.10
CA SER A 1170 78.35 1.31 9.69
C SER A 1170 77.55 2.59 9.31
N ASP A 1171 78.31 3.67 9.03
CA ASP A 1171 78.49 4.33 7.69
C ASP A 1171 77.72 5.62 7.19
N MET A 1172 78.40 6.78 7.37
CA MET A 1172 78.76 7.88 6.39
C MET A 1172 77.96 9.23 6.19
N SER A 1173 78.48 10.33 6.83
CA SER A 1173 78.68 11.76 6.34
C SER A 1173 77.50 12.78 6.18
N GLN A 1174 77.61 14.15 6.04
CA GLN A 1174 78.54 15.32 6.32
C GLN A 1174 77.84 16.69 5.89
N VAL A 1175 78.35 17.97 6.00
CA VAL A 1175 78.90 18.79 7.13
C VAL A 1175 79.09 20.34 6.80
N THR A 1176 79.06 21.25 7.82
CA THR A 1176 79.65 22.66 7.98
C THR A 1176 79.08 24.05 7.45
N ASN A 1177 78.90 25.01 8.41
CA ASN A 1177 79.32 26.45 8.56
C ASN A 1177 78.73 27.73 7.83
N GLY A 1178 78.59 28.89 8.55
CA GLY A 1178 78.56 30.30 7.99
C GLY A 1178 77.97 31.48 8.86
N GLU A 1179 78.61 32.67 8.93
CA GLU A 1179 78.46 33.78 9.94
C GLU A 1179 77.65 35.10 9.62
N SER A 1180 77.30 35.90 10.68
CA SER A 1180 77.45 37.40 10.85
C SER A 1180 76.39 38.53 10.53
N CYS A 1181 76.19 39.41 11.54
CA CYS A 1181 76.16 40.91 11.68
C CYS A 1181 75.35 41.98 10.84
N ASP A 1182 74.40 42.67 11.54
CA ASP A 1182 74.43 44.08 12.07
C ASP A 1182 74.07 45.39 11.25
N THR A 1183 73.69 46.45 12.01
CA THR A 1183 73.64 47.93 11.76
C THR A 1183 72.47 48.68 11.03
N SER A 1184 71.39 48.97 11.78
CA SER A 1184 70.95 50.30 12.32
C SER A 1184 70.72 51.63 11.51
N ILE A 1185 69.81 52.47 12.09
CA ILE A 1185 69.93 53.95 12.38
C ILE A 1185 69.02 55.05 11.70
N GLN A 1186 68.47 55.93 12.58
CA GLN A 1186 68.04 57.36 12.47
C GLN A 1186 66.67 57.90 11.94
N GLN A 1187 65.93 58.54 12.90
CA GLN A 1187 65.27 59.88 12.86
C GLN A 1187 64.10 60.16 11.87
N GLN A 1188 63.25 61.20 12.05
CA GLN A 1188 63.30 62.41 12.89
C GLN A 1188 61.91 62.81 13.47
N ALA A 1189 61.78 63.94 14.18
CA ALA A 1189 60.62 64.28 15.01
C ALA A 1189 59.99 65.66 14.74
N GLN A 1190 58.75 65.85 15.22
CA GLN A 1190 58.12 67.13 15.53
C GLN A 1190 56.98 66.91 16.56
N SER A 1191 56.46 67.96 17.20
CA SER A 1191 55.52 67.85 18.34
C SER A 1191 54.74 69.14 18.61
N THR A 1192 53.51 69.05 19.13
CA THR A 1192 52.89 70.07 20.01
C THR A 1192 51.63 69.56 20.73
N ARG A 1193 51.30 70.23 21.85
CA ARG A 1193 50.06 70.19 22.63
C ARG A 1193 49.73 71.64 23.06
N ILE A 1194 48.54 71.85 23.66
CA ILE A 1194 48.17 72.79 24.75
C ILE A 1194 46.92 73.64 24.46
N ASP A 1195 45.81 73.19 25.06
CA ASP A 1195 44.88 73.87 26.01
C ASP A 1195 44.11 75.19 25.71
N ASP A 1196 43.11 75.39 26.58
CA ASP A 1196 42.36 76.60 27.00
C ASP A 1196 41.27 77.29 26.14
N GLY A 1197 40.20 77.71 26.85
CA GLY A 1197 39.32 78.83 26.46
C GLY A 1197 37.79 78.65 26.66
N PRO A 1198 37.14 79.34 27.63
CA PRO A 1198 35.68 79.33 27.82
C PRO A 1198 34.99 80.68 27.46
N ILE A 1199 33.63 80.72 27.35
CA ILE A 1199 32.68 81.72 27.95
C ILE A 1199 31.26 81.72 27.32
N LYS A 1200 30.23 81.61 28.20
CA LYS A 1200 28.81 82.06 28.18
C LYS A 1200 27.94 82.08 26.89
N ALA A 1201 26.73 81.52 27.03
CA ALA A 1201 25.45 82.24 26.86
C ALA A 1201 24.33 81.56 27.69
N ASP A 1202 23.35 82.32 28.18
CA ASP A 1202 22.50 81.97 29.35
C ASP A 1202 21.11 81.34 29.03
N LEU A 1203 20.42 80.98 30.14
CA LEU A 1203 18.97 80.91 30.40
C LEU A 1203 18.22 79.55 30.48
N ALA A 1204 17.65 79.38 31.68
CA ALA A 1204 16.70 78.38 32.18
C ALA A 1204 15.26 79.00 32.18
N SER A 1205 14.14 78.40 32.60
CA SER A 1205 13.66 77.02 32.78
C SER A 1205 12.15 77.03 33.12
N SER A 1206 11.44 75.92 32.85
CA SER A 1206 10.37 75.33 33.69
C SER A 1206 9.06 76.08 34.04
N SER A 1207 7.93 75.35 33.95
CA SER A 1207 6.72 75.42 34.81
C SER A 1207 5.76 76.63 34.65
N SER A 1208 4.48 76.62 35.06
CA SER A 1208 3.47 75.53 35.24
C SER A 1208 2.07 76.11 35.56
N SER A 1209 1.01 75.29 35.50
CA SER A 1209 -0.33 75.51 36.13
C SER A 1209 -1.19 76.66 35.54
N SER A 1210 -2.49 76.82 35.84
CA SER A 1210 -3.60 75.88 36.14
C SER A 1210 -4.95 76.62 36.12
N SER A 1211 -6.08 75.91 35.95
CA SER A 1211 -7.42 76.27 36.47
C SER A 1211 -8.43 75.13 36.17
N SER A 1212 -9.59 75.13 36.85
CA SER A 1212 -10.39 73.90 37.05
C SER A 1212 -11.90 74.11 37.13
N SER A 1213 -12.67 73.17 36.56
CA SER A 1213 -14.01 72.67 36.97
C SER A 1213 -14.61 71.83 35.82
N ASN A 1214 -15.41 70.77 35.97
CA ASN A 1214 -15.83 69.88 37.07
C ASN A 1214 -16.31 68.53 36.40
N ASP A 1215 -16.68 67.40 37.03
CA ASP A 1215 -17.01 67.10 38.44
C ASP A 1215 -16.85 65.59 38.83
N VAL A 1216 -17.04 65.33 40.13
CA VAL A 1216 -17.62 64.16 40.87
C VAL A 1216 -18.17 62.92 40.10
N SER A 1217 -18.02 61.66 40.57
CA SER A 1217 -17.13 61.05 41.60
C SER A 1217 -17.24 59.50 41.66
N ASN A 1218 -16.26 58.83 42.30
CA ASN A 1218 -16.34 57.57 43.11
C ASN A 1218 -16.96 56.25 42.53
N GLY A 1219 -16.48 55.04 42.88
CA GLY A 1219 -15.26 54.68 43.60
C GLY A 1219 -15.22 53.25 44.20
N VAL A 1220 -14.06 52.58 44.05
CA VAL A 1220 -13.44 51.61 45.00
C VAL A 1220 -13.98 50.16 45.14
N MET A 1221 -13.03 49.20 45.10
CA MET A 1221 -13.02 47.80 45.63
C MET A 1221 -13.80 46.63 44.97
N SER A 1222 -13.05 45.76 44.27
CA SER A 1222 -12.57 44.45 44.80
C SER A 1222 -12.91 43.12 44.08
N LEU A 1223 -11.92 42.22 44.09
CA LEU A 1223 -11.96 40.74 44.21
C LEU A 1223 -12.66 39.82 43.17
N ASN A 1224 -11.83 38.95 42.58
CA ASN A 1224 -11.93 37.48 42.51
C ASN A 1224 -13.01 36.69 41.71
N THR A 1225 -12.58 35.45 41.37
CA THR A 1225 -13.35 34.17 41.32
C THR A 1225 -14.38 33.89 40.22
N THR A 1226 -13.93 33.08 39.24
CA THR A 1226 -14.41 31.71 38.92
C THR A 1226 -15.89 31.29 38.95
N LEU A 1227 -16.26 30.52 37.91
CA LEU A 1227 -17.18 29.36 37.90
C LEU A 1227 -18.69 29.59 38.14
N GLY A 1228 -19.51 29.10 37.19
CA GLY A 1228 -20.97 29.03 37.32
C GLY A 1228 -21.65 28.33 36.13
N ASN A 1229 -21.86 27.02 36.21
CA ASN A 1229 -22.55 26.24 35.18
C ASN A 1229 -24.06 26.52 35.16
N SER A 1230 -24.64 26.76 33.97
CA SER A 1230 -25.93 26.17 33.49
C SER A 1230 -26.26 26.79 32.12
N SER A 1231 -26.69 26.07 31.07
CA SER A 1231 -27.57 24.90 30.91
C SER A 1231 -29.07 25.20 30.98
N THR A 1232 -29.63 25.74 29.89
CA THR A 1232 -30.98 25.44 29.35
C THR A 1232 -31.07 26.08 27.95
N ASN A 1233 -31.31 25.33 26.85
CA ASN A 1233 -32.54 24.66 26.42
C ASN A 1233 -33.75 25.59 26.16
N ASN A 1234 -33.93 25.89 24.87
CA ASN A 1234 -35.20 25.88 24.13
C ASN A 1234 -36.28 26.95 24.35
N ALA A 1235 -37.14 26.98 23.32
CA ALA A 1235 -38.56 27.36 23.33
C ALA A 1235 -38.95 28.84 23.21
N PHE A 1236 -39.67 29.12 22.11
CA PHE A 1236 -40.85 29.98 21.91
C PHE A 1236 -41.12 31.12 22.92
N GLY A 1237 -41.43 32.35 22.49
CA GLY A 1237 -41.67 32.89 21.14
C GLY A 1237 -42.75 34.00 21.16
N GLN A 1238 -43.14 34.51 19.98
CA GLN A 1238 -44.24 35.50 19.77
C GLN A 1238 -43.96 36.92 20.35
N THR A 1239 -44.47 38.06 19.83
CA THR A 1239 -45.39 38.37 18.70
C THR A 1239 -45.38 39.87 18.31
N ILE A 1240 -45.89 40.22 17.10
CA ILE A 1240 -46.62 41.49 16.77
C ILE A 1240 -45.68 42.76 16.57
N PRO A 1241 -46.00 43.80 15.74
CA PRO A 1241 -45.76 43.77 14.27
C PRO A 1241 -45.24 45.08 13.57
N ARG A 1242 -44.79 44.97 12.29
CA ARG A 1242 -45.01 45.86 11.08
C ARG A 1242 -44.84 47.42 11.14
N PRO A 1243 -44.61 48.15 10.01
CA PRO A 1243 -44.87 47.78 8.59
C PRO A 1243 -43.84 48.15 7.48
N SER A 1244 -43.91 47.41 6.36
CA SER A 1244 -43.62 47.84 4.94
C SER A 1244 -42.14 48.16 4.54
N PHE A 1245 -41.67 48.05 3.28
CA PHE A 1245 -42.31 48.10 1.93
C PHE A 1245 -41.71 47.13 0.86
N ILE A 1246 -42.59 46.49 0.06
CA ILE A 1246 -42.54 46.13 -1.40
C ILE A 1246 -41.43 45.26 -2.09
N ARG A 1247 -41.91 44.11 -2.65
CA ARG A 1247 -41.57 43.34 -3.91
C ARG A 1247 -40.18 42.67 -4.14
N PRO A 1248 -40.06 41.66 -5.05
CA PRO A 1248 -41.08 40.72 -5.61
C PRO A 1248 -40.69 39.21 -5.58
N ARG A 1249 -41.65 38.27 -5.76
CA ARG A 1249 -41.38 36.84 -6.07
C ARG A 1249 -42.59 36.06 -6.66
N THR A 1250 -42.29 35.09 -7.53
CA THR A 1250 -42.99 33.79 -7.84
C THR A 1250 -44.53 33.64 -7.88
N ASP A 1251 -45.01 33.23 -9.05
CA ASP A 1251 -45.89 32.07 -9.36
C ASP A 1251 -47.35 31.93 -8.90
N LYS A 1252 -48.11 31.17 -9.72
CA LYS A 1252 -49.50 30.70 -9.50
C LYS A 1252 -49.61 29.17 -9.64
N PRO A 1253 -50.18 28.45 -8.67
CA PRO A 1253 -50.72 27.10 -8.84
C PRO A 1253 -52.27 27.08 -8.74
N ARG A 1254 -52.93 26.00 -9.23
CA ARG A 1254 -54.27 25.43 -8.88
C ARG A 1254 -54.83 24.58 -10.04
N GLU A 1255 -55.58 23.48 -9.87
CA GLU A 1255 -56.00 22.71 -8.67
C GLU A 1255 -56.55 21.30 -9.05
N LEU A 1256 -56.87 20.46 -8.05
CA LEU A 1256 -57.86 19.35 -8.03
C LEU A 1256 -57.63 18.01 -8.80
N ARG A 1257 -57.69 16.90 -8.01
CA ARG A 1257 -58.35 15.58 -8.20
C ARG A 1257 -58.18 14.83 -9.55
N THR A 1258 -57.93 13.51 -9.56
CA THR A 1258 -58.94 12.45 -9.26
C THR A 1258 -58.28 11.06 -9.03
N LYS A 1259 -59.08 10.04 -8.65
CA LYS A 1259 -58.73 8.60 -8.48
C LYS A 1259 -58.24 7.93 -9.78
N ILE A 1260 -57.47 6.84 -9.64
CA ILE A 1260 -57.51 5.57 -10.43
C ILE A 1260 -56.60 4.56 -9.68
N THR A 1261 -57.09 3.47 -9.09
CA THR A 1261 -57.55 2.16 -9.65
C THR A 1261 -56.39 1.20 -9.95
N ILE A 1262 -56.41 0.03 -9.30
CA ILE A 1262 -55.49 -1.10 -9.53
C ILE A 1262 -55.90 -1.83 -10.81
N HIS A 1263 -54.95 -2.18 -11.68
CA HIS A 1263 -55.15 -3.25 -12.65
C HIS A 1263 -53.85 -4.05 -12.85
N ALA A 1264 -53.97 -5.38 -12.79
CA ALA A 1264 -52.97 -6.28 -13.35
C ALA A 1264 -53.21 -6.43 -14.86
N GLY A 1265 -52.13 -6.60 -15.63
CA GLY A 1265 -52.20 -6.78 -17.08
C GLY A 1265 -50.88 -7.32 -17.63
N SER A 1266 -50.85 -8.61 -17.95
CA SER A 1266 -49.72 -9.26 -18.62
C SER A 1266 -49.87 -9.19 -20.13
N MET A 1267 -48.80 -8.91 -20.88
CA MET A 1267 -48.67 -9.36 -22.26
C MET A 1267 -47.21 -9.50 -22.69
N PHE A 1268 -46.93 -10.57 -23.44
CA PHE A 1268 -45.69 -10.77 -24.19
C PHE A 1268 -45.74 -9.95 -25.48
N ILE A 1269 -44.59 -9.44 -25.94
CA ILE A 1269 -44.23 -9.36 -27.36
C ILE A 1269 -42.75 -9.74 -27.47
N GLU A 1270 -42.40 -10.56 -28.46
CA GLU A 1270 -41.03 -10.98 -28.77
C GLU A 1270 -40.31 -9.93 -29.66
N PRO A 1271 -38.99 -10.04 -29.86
CA PRO A 1271 -38.36 -9.56 -31.09
C PRO A 1271 -37.89 -10.74 -31.96
N ASP A 1272 -38.13 -10.62 -33.27
CA ASP A 1272 -37.87 -11.64 -34.27
C ASP A 1272 -36.38 -11.91 -34.59
N VAL A 1273 -36.21 -12.96 -35.37
CA VAL A 1273 -34.99 -13.56 -35.93
C VAL A 1273 -34.51 -12.80 -37.20
N ASP A 1274 -33.25 -13.04 -37.61
CA ASP A 1274 -32.50 -12.49 -38.77
C ASP A 1274 -32.14 -10.98 -38.68
N ASP A 1275 -30.94 -10.51 -39.07
CA ASP A 1275 -29.74 -11.09 -39.72
C ASP A 1275 -28.48 -11.03 -38.82
#